data_AF-A0A358KGA2-F1
#
_entry.id   AF-A0A358KGA2-F1
#
_cell.length_a   1.000
_cell.length_b   1.000
_cell.length_c   1.000
_cell.angle_alpha   90.00
_cell.angle_beta   90.00
_cell.angle_gamma   90.00
#
_symmetry.space_group_name_H-M   'P 1'
#
loop_
_entity.id
_entity.type
_entity.pdbx_description
1 polymer ?
#
loop_
_entity_poly.entity_id
_entity_poly.type
_entity_poly.pdbx_seq_one_letter_code
_entity_poly.pdbx_strand_id
1 'polypeptide(L)'
;MMRQIFKRALLSLGWVTVSLTAAPTAEQVEFFERKIRPVLAEHCYECHNSSGKEKGGLALDWAGGLAVGGDSGSLLGKGDPAKSLLLQVIRHEEPDMKMPKGGPKLSPEVIADFEKWVTEGAPDPRVAKPSKEEIAKATSWETIRERRKQWWSFQPIRQTAPPKVEGNWARSDIDRFIQAGWKDAGLAPVADAGAEALIRRLSFSIIGLPPTPEETAAFVKAEALDRQGAVEAAVEQLLSSPHFGERWARHWMDWVRYAESLGSEGDPGIPFANQYRNYLIRALNADVSYDQLLREHIAGDLLEQPRLNAELGLNESAIGPAHYRFVLQGFAPTDALDELVRTTENQIDVVSKAFLGLTVSCARCHNHKFDAISQEDYHAFYSIMTSSRPATIDVNTPERREKNKAALAKLKPQIRQALADQWLKEAGEIAAKLTEPSGRWKELIEGAKDNKNPLHAWHKLRLAKGEEFAKTWRQLAGEFAQSQKALNEQRARGYAQRWQLGHDAASLGPWVLDGNGLDGSVAKPGAFRVLPGGDRVVDAILPAGVYSHLLSDKHAGVLSSPAFKAGEGQRLYVRVVANGNVMTRYVVQNYTRGGTVYPTTRLRDGKWRWQSWDIGYWSGDDLHLEVTTAGEQAILFSNKANSWFGVTDVLVTGKDQPAPKEEMAEFVQPVFAKDEPPNAKRLAKRYAAAVRQGIRAWRKGAMNDEQAQFLNYFVREGLLSNSPDASPEVAKLVAEYRKLEAEIPQPQRAPGVLEAEAVDRPLFVRGNHKQPAQAVPRRFLEAFNAKPFGAKNSGRVELAEAMLHADNPLTARVIVNRIWHHMIGRGLVATPDNFGKLGEKPTHPELLDYLAGRFVAEGWSIKKLVREITLTRTFQLAVNPSGNAGNTDPENRLLARANVRRLEAEAIRDAMLQASGSLDRSPLGGSDNADSNRRSLYQRVIRNRLNPFLTVMDAPVPTSTTGRRDVTNVPAQSLTMMNDPFILSLAERFANRVKGDENLKTVEAQVDAMFQMALNRAATPDELKGAKAFLGDADAQAARAKDALLNANEEIRNTEAQLSALREPLRKQLLAKRKEGEESTVAGPKPFAAWDFSKGTKDQLGQAHLSLEGGAKVEGGALVLDGKRGFARSQPLAKRLRDKTLEAWVQLSDLGQKGGGVITVQTRDGVNFDSIVYAEKQGRHWLAGSENHKRTDEFNGSKEKEALEGPVHVAIVYHADGKITGYRNGKPYGRTFRRDALREYKAGDAEVMLGMRHGKGASGDRMLAGRVFKARV
;
A
#
# COMPACT_ATOMS: atom_id res chain seq x y z
N MET A 1 13.07 16.87 82.17
CA MET A 1 14.02 17.45 83.14
C MET A 1 13.87 18.96 83.07
N MET A 2 13.62 19.58 84.22
CA MET A 2 13.22 20.97 84.45
C MET A 2 13.98 22.05 83.68
N ARG A 3 13.26 23.09 83.22
CA ARG A 3 13.36 24.53 83.60
C ARG A 3 12.60 25.36 82.54
N GLN A 4 11.48 26.06 82.78
CA GLN A 4 11.10 26.89 83.94
C GLN A 4 12.31 27.75 84.36
N ILE A 5 12.43 29.04 84.03
CA ILE A 5 11.56 30.17 84.39
C ILE A 5 12.19 31.40 83.73
N PHE A 6 11.47 32.14 82.88
CA PHE A 6 11.65 33.58 82.61
C PHE A 6 10.50 33.93 81.65
N LYS A 7 9.52 34.80 81.90
CA LYS A 7 9.17 35.70 83.01
C LYS A 7 7.68 36.02 82.83
N ARG A 8 6.99 36.22 83.95
CA ARG A 8 5.62 36.76 84.04
C ARG A 8 5.56 38.27 83.73
N ALA A 9 4.33 38.72 83.43
CA ALA A 9 3.77 40.08 83.28
C ALA A 9 3.49 40.45 81.81
N LEU A 10 2.26 40.77 81.34
CA LEU A 10 1.01 41.24 81.96
C LEU A 10 -0.22 40.55 81.34
N LEU A 11 -1.27 40.37 82.15
CA LEU A 11 -2.67 40.27 81.71
C LEU A 11 -3.18 41.67 81.30
N SER A 12 -3.92 41.79 80.19
CA SER A 12 -5.28 42.37 80.17
C SER A 12 -5.88 42.46 78.76
N LEU A 13 -7.10 41.92 78.65
CA LEU A 13 -8.21 42.20 77.71
C LEU A 13 -8.06 41.91 76.20
N GLY A 14 -8.85 40.94 75.76
CA GLY A 14 -9.28 40.76 74.37
C GLY A 14 -10.11 39.49 74.24
N TRP A 15 -11.42 39.55 74.55
CA TRP A 15 -12.37 38.54 74.11
C TRP A 15 -12.36 38.53 72.57
N VAL A 16 -11.76 37.50 71.97
CA VAL A 16 -11.98 37.20 70.55
C VAL A 16 -13.11 36.20 70.49
N THR A 17 -14.24 36.69 70.00
CA THR A 17 -15.36 35.91 69.51
C THR A 17 -14.85 34.81 68.58
N VAL A 18 -15.09 33.55 68.97
CA VAL A 18 -15.06 32.42 68.04
C VAL A 18 -16.22 32.65 67.08
N SER A 19 -15.95 33.22 65.90
CA SER A 19 -16.90 33.17 64.80
C SER A 19 -17.07 31.71 64.41
N LEU A 20 -18.18 31.10 64.80
CA LEU A 20 -18.68 29.88 64.18
C LEU A 20 -18.80 30.17 62.68
N THR A 21 -18.00 29.50 61.85
CA THR A 21 -18.28 29.40 60.42
C THR A 21 -19.64 28.71 60.28
N ALA A 22 -20.62 29.42 59.73
CA ALA A 22 -21.95 28.87 59.49
C ALA A 22 -21.85 27.60 58.62
N ALA A 23 -22.67 26.59 58.93
CA ALA A 23 -22.76 25.39 58.09
C ALA A 23 -23.19 25.78 56.65
N PRO A 24 -22.66 25.11 55.62
CA PRO A 24 -23.05 25.39 54.23
C PRO A 24 -24.57 25.31 54.04
N THR A 25 -25.13 26.25 53.28
CA THR A 25 -26.54 26.19 52.87
C THR A 25 -26.79 25.01 51.91
N ALA A 26 -28.05 24.57 51.79
CA ALA A 26 -28.39 23.45 50.90
C ALA A 26 -27.97 23.70 49.43
N GLU A 27 -28.12 24.93 48.95
CA GLU A 27 -27.70 25.34 47.60
C GLU A 27 -26.17 25.26 47.42
N GLN A 28 -25.41 25.68 48.43
CA GLN A 28 -23.94 25.58 48.43
C GLN A 28 -23.46 24.12 48.46
N VAL A 29 -24.14 23.26 49.23
CA VAL A 29 -23.86 21.81 49.23
C VAL A 29 -24.13 21.21 47.86
N GLU A 30 -25.28 21.51 47.25
CA GLU A 30 -25.61 21.01 45.91
C GLU A 30 -24.60 21.49 44.87
N PHE A 31 -24.22 22.77 44.91
CA PHE A 31 -23.22 23.34 44.01
C PHE A 31 -21.88 22.62 44.18
N PHE A 32 -21.41 22.44 45.42
CA PHE A 32 -20.17 21.75 45.70
C PHE A 32 -20.17 20.31 45.17
N GLU A 33 -21.21 19.53 45.49
CA GLU A 33 -21.33 18.12 45.09
C GLU A 33 -21.45 17.95 43.57
N ARG A 34 -22.11 18.89 42.88
CA ARG A 34 -22.30 18.82 41.42
C ARG A 34 -21.14 19.40 40.62
N LYS A 35 -20.45 20.43 41.13
CA LYS A 35 -19.49 21.24 40.34
C LYS A 35 -18.05 21.12 40.80
N ILE A 36 -17.80 21.00 42.10
CA ILE A 36 -16.45 21.10 42.67
C ILE A 36 -15.89 19.72 43.03
N ARG A 37 -16.59 18.96 43.87
CA ARG A 37 -16.15 17.62 44.31
C ARG A 37 -15.78 16.69 43.17
N PRO A 38 -16.55 16.62 42.05
CA PRO A 38 -16.19 15.76 40.94
C PRO A 38 -14.81 16.11 40.37
N VAL A 39 -14.54 17.39 40.14
CA VAL A 39 -13.26 17.87 39.56
C VAL A 39 -12.10 17.56 40.50
N LEU A 40 -12.27 17.82 41.81
CA LEU A 40 -11.26 17.48 42.81
C LEU A 40 -10.99 15.97 42.84
N ALA A 41 -12.04 15.14 42.79
CA ALA A 41 -11.90 13.69 42.79
C ALA A 41 -11.15 13.15 41.57
N GLU A 42 -11.44 13.71 40.39
CA GLU A 42 -10.89 13.23 39.12
C GLU A 42 -9.48 13.75 38.83
N HIS A 43 -9.18 14.98 39.24
CA HIS A 43 -7.93 15.64 38.87
C HIS A 43 -6.95 15.81 40.02
N CYS A 44 -7.41 15.70 41.26
CA CYS A 44 -6.61 16.11 42.42
C CYS A 44 -6.40 14.99 43.44
N TYR A 45 -7.42 14.16 43.74
CA TYR A 45 -7.32 13.15 44.81
C TYR A 45 -6.27 12.08 44.55
N GLU A 46 -5.87 11.81 43.31
CA GLU A 46 -4.80 10.84 43.05
C GLU A 46 -3.48 11.22 43.77
N CYS A 47 -3.23 12.53 43.94
CA CYS A 47 -2.01 13.07 44.53
C CYS A 47 -2.22 13.93 45.78
N HIS A 48 -3.45 14.36 46.08
CA HIS A 48 -3.79 15.28 47.18
C HIS A 48 -5.01 14.78 47.98
N ASN A 49 -4.82 13.69 48.72
CA ASN A 49 -5.85 13.09 49.58
C ASN A 49 -5.31 12.77 50.98
N SER A 50 -6.22 12.70 51.95
CA SER A 50 -5.95 12.46 53.37
C SER A 50 -5.60 11.02 53.73
N SER A 51 -5.51 10.11 52.74
CA SER A 51 -5.24 8.68 52.92
C SER A 51 -3.81 8.26 52.56
N GLY A 52 -2.85 9.18 52.76
CA GLY A 52 -1.41 8.91 52.60
C GLY A 52 -0.82 9.33 51.26
N LYS A 53 -1.56 10.10 50.45
CA LYS A 53 -1.05 10.76 49.24
C LYS A 53 -1.28 12.27 49.34
N GLU A 54 -0.51 12.94 50.18
CA GLU A 54 -0.55 14.39 50.42
C GLU A 54 0.67 15.07 49.80
N LYS A 55 0.78 15.09 48.47
CA LYS A 55 1.92 15.77 47.83
C LYS A 55 1.92 17.26 48.18
N GLY A 56 3.06 17.76 48.64
CA GLY A 56 3.19 19.14 49.13
C GLY A 56 2.34 19.40 50.39
N GLY A 57 2.12 18.38 51.23
CA GLY A 57 1.36 18.49 52.48
C GLY A 57 -0.14 18.74 52.29
N LEU A 58 -0.66 18.64 51.06
CA LEU A 58 -2.01 19.08 50.70
C LEU A 58 -3.00 17.92 50.57
N ALA A 59 -4.13 18.01 51.27
CA ALA A 59 -5.29 17.12 51.17
C ALA A 59 -6.54 17.89 50.72
N LEU A 60 -7.18 17.45 49.62
CA LEU A 60 -8.32 18.14 48.98
C LEU A 60 -9.65 17.38 49.12
N ASP A 61 -9.62 16.21 49.74
CA ASP A 61 -10.71 15.24 49.86
C ASP A 61 -11.66 15.50 51.02
N TRP A 62 -11.38 16.48 51.89
CA TRP A 62 -12.23 16.90 52.99
C TRP A 62 -11.98 18.38 53.37
N ALA A 63 -12.94 18.99 54.08
CA ALA A 63 -12.96 20.42 54.39
C ALA A 63 -11.77 20.88 55.24
N GLY A 64 -11.36 20.08 56.24
CA GLY A 64 -10.25 20.45 57.13
C GLY A 64 -8.88 20.43 56.42
N GLY A 65 -8.69 19.59 55.40
CA GLY A 65 -7.47 19.59 54.58
C GLY A 65 -7.36 20.85 53.73
N LEU A 66 -8.47 21.25 53.10
CA LEU A 66 -8.58 22.50 52.34
C LEU A 66 -8.33 23.74 53.20
N ALA A 67 -8.82 23.74 54.45
CA ALA A 67 -8.66 24.85 55.38
C ALA A 67 -7.21 25.02 55.87
N VAL A 68 -6.49 23.90 56.09
CA VAL A 68 -5.08 23.92 56.51
C VAL A 68 -4.17 24.40 55.37
N GLY A 69 -4.47 24.00 54.12
CA GLY A 69 -3.62 24.26 52.97
C GLY A 69 -2.47 23.25 52.88
N GLY A 70 -1.43 23.58 52.11
CA GLY A 70 -0.24 22.74 51.93
C GLY A 70 1.06 23.44 52.34
N ASP A 71 2.20 22.85 52.00
CA ASP A 71 3.54 23.38 52.31
C ASP A 71 3.77 24.80 51.73
N SER A 72 3.05 25.15 50.67
CA SER A 72 3.06 26.47 50.02
C SER A 72 2.10 27.49 50.67
N GLY A 73 1.45 27.13 51.78
CA GLY A 73 0.55 28.01 52.54
C GLY A 73 -0.94 27.83 52.22
N SER A 74 -1.73 28.88 52.51
CA SER A 74 -3.20 28.86 52.40
C SER A 74 -3.65 28.76 50.94
N LEU A 75 -4.57 27.83 50.69
CA LEU A 75 -4.97 27.48 49.33
C LEU A 75 -6.05 28.44 48.76
N LEU A 76 -6.97 28.91 49.61
CA LEU A 76 -8.23 29.54 49.19
C LEU A 76 -8.28 31.07 49.37
N GLY A 77 -7.23 31.69 49.91
CA GLY A 77 -7.09 33.15 49.94
C GLY A 77 -8.16 33.92 50.76
N LYS A 78 -8.83 33.28 51.74
CA LYS A 78 -9.95 33.86 52.53
C LYS A 78 -11.13 34.36 51.67
N GLY A 79 -11.44 33.67 50.58
CA GLY A 79 -12.58 34.00 49.72
C GLY A 79 -12.34 35.14 48.73
N ASP A 80 -11.10 35.61 48.61
CA ASP A 80 -10.64 36.51 47.56
C ASP A 80 -10.03 35.69 46.40
N PRO A 81 -10.73 35.55 45.25
CA PRO A 81 -10.25 34.75 44.14
C PRO A 81 -8.85 35.15 43.63
N ALA A 82 -8.50 36.44 43.71
CA ALA A 82 -7.20 36.93 43.25
C ALA A 82 -6.03 36.45 44.13
N LYS A 83 -6.32 36.10 45.39
CA LYS A 83 -5.34 35.59 46.37
C LYS A 83 -5.43 34.08 46.58
N SER A 84 -6.29 33.39 45.83
CA SER A 84 -6.45 31.94 45.91
C SER A 84 -5.35 31.24 45.11
N LEU A 85 -4.40 30.62 45.81
CA LEU A 85 -3.33 29.83 45.20
C LEU A 85 -3.91 28.67 44.37
N LEU A 86 -5.04 28.07 44.78
CA LEU A 86 -5.72 27.06 43.96
C LEU A 86 -6.12 27.62 42.61
N LEU A 87 -6.75 28.81 42.57
CA LEU A 87 -7.18 29.42 41.32
C LEU A 87 -5.99 29.76 40.42
N GLN A 88 -4.93 30.35 40.97
CA GLN A 88 -3.72 30.67 40.20
C GLN A 88 -3.08 29.43 39.57
N VAL A 89 -3.00 28.33 40.36
CA VAL A 89 -2.41 27.06 39.93
C VAL A 89 -3.28 26.33 38.89
N ILE A 90 -4.62 26.31 39.04
CA ILE A 90 -5.51 25.70 38.03
C ILE A 90 -5.73 26.58 36.80
N ARG A 91 -5.52 27.90 36.92
CA ARG A 91 -5.46 28.84 35.80
C ARG A 91 -4.14 28.77 35.04
N HIS A 92 -3.16 28.04 35.57
CA HIS A 92 -1.78 27.97 35.05
C HIS A 92 -1.09 29.35 35.02
N GLU A 93 -1.46 30.24 35.94
CA GLU A 93 -0.85 31.56 36.14
C GLU A 93 0.46 31.45 36.93
N GLU A 94 0.57 30.43 37.78
CA GLU A 94 1.82 30.08 38.46
C GLU A 94 2.78 29.33 37.52
N PRO A 95 4.00 29.86 37.27
CA PRO A 95 4.94 29.28 36.31
C PRO A 95 5.39 27.85 36.67
N ASP A 96 5.65 27.63 37.96
CA ASP A 96 6.27 26.40 38.49
C ASP A 96 5.26 25.42 39.08
N MET A 97 4.00 25.84 39.25
CA MET A 97 2.94 25.05 39.87
C MET A 97 1.67 25.11 38.99
N LYS A 98 1.51 24.12 38.12
CA LYS A 98 0.35 23.99 37.22
C LYS A 98 -0.41 22.71 37.53
N MET A 99 -1.68 22.83 37.87
CA MET A 99 -2.56 21.70 38.12
C MET A 99 -3.72 21.65 37.12
N PRO A 100 -4.09 20.47 36.61
CA PRO A 100 -3.58 19.14 37.00
C PRO A 100 -2.17 18.88 36.46
N LYS A 101 -1.29 18.26 37.26
CA LYS A 101 0.12 18.05 36.91
C LYS A 101 0.25 17.23 35.60
N GLY A 102 0.93 17.78 34.59
CA GLY A 102 1.06 17.17 33.26
C GLY A 102 -0.28 17.05 32.49
N GLY A 103 -1.30 17.79 32.90
CA GLY A 103 -2.60 17.89 32.25
C GLY A 103 -2.85 19.23 31.56
N PRO A 104 -3.83 19.28 30.64
CA PRO A 104 -4.29 20.55 30.10
C PRO A 104 -4.93 21.38 31.21
N LYS A 105 -4.94 22.70 31.00
CA LYS A 105 -5.67 23.65 31.84
C LYS A 105 -7.15 23.24 31.91
N LEU A 106 -7.76 23.36 33.09
CA LEU A 106 -9.20 23.09 33.27
C LEU A 106 -10.03 24.04 32.40
N SER A 107 -11.25 23.64 32.02
CA SER A 107 -12.07 24.47 31.14
C SER A 107 -12.44 25.79 31.82
N PRO A 108 -12.69 26.87 31.05
CA PRO A 108 -13.09 28.16 31.62
C PRO A 108 -14.30 28.07 32.54
N GLU A 109 -15.28 27.21 32.22
CA GLU A 109 -16.47 27.00 33.06
C GLU A 109 -16.14 26.33 34.39
N VAL A 110 -15.22 25.35 34.39
CA VAL A 110 -14.77 24.72 35.63
C VAL A 110 -14.02 25.73 36.48
N ILE A 111 -13.11 26.52 35.88
CA ILE A 111 -12.39 27.57 36.60
C ILE A 111 -13.37 28.60 37.17
N ALA A 112 -14.41 28.99 36.42
CA ALA A 112 -15.46 29.88 36.88
C ALA A 112 -16.29 29.26 38.02
N ASP A 113 -16.59 27.96 37.97
CA ASP A 113 -17.24 27.24 39.06
C ASP A 113 -16.37 27.25 40.33
N PHE A 114 -15.05 27.03 40.21
CA PHE A 114 -14.11 27.14 41.33
C PHE A 114 -13.96 28.58 41.84
N GLU A 115 -13.98 29.57 40.96
CA GLU A 115 -13.92 30.98 41.33
C GLU A 115 -15.17 31.40 42.10
N LYS A 116 -16.35 31.01 41.63
CA LYS A 116 -17.62 31.20 42.35
C LYS A 116 -17.56 30.52 43.71
N TRP A 117 -17.14 29.26 43.76
CA TRP A 117 -17.03 28.51 45.00
C TRP A 117 -16.08 29.18 46.01
N VAL A 118 -14.90 29.61 45.56
CA VAL A 118 -13.94 30.35 46.40
C VAL A 118 -14.56 31.67 46.90
N THR A 119 -15.21 32.42 46.01
CA THR A 119 -15.88 33.70 46.36
C THR A 119 -16.94 33.51 47.44
N GLU A 120 -17.67 32.39 47.42
CA GLU A 120 -18.67 32.03 48.43
C GLU A 120 -18.06 31.50 49.74
N GLY A 121 -16.74 31.58 49.91
CA GLY A 121 -16.02 31.12 51.08
C GLY A 121 -15.62 29.64 51.04
N ALA A 122 -15.67 29.02 49.86
CA ALA A 122 -15.37 27.62 49.60
C ALA A 122 -16.15 26.63 50.51
N PRO A 123 -17.50 26.73 50.58
CA PRO A 123 -18.33 25.86 51.41
C PRO A 123 -18.13 24.39 51.01
N ASP A 124 -17.78 23.56 51.99
CA ASP A 124 -17.48 22.15 51.80
C ASP A 124 -18.21 21.28 52.84
N PRO A 125 -19.18 20.43 52.43
CA PRO A 125 -19.95 19.57 53.34
C PRO A 125 -19.12 18.41 53.93
N ARG A 126 -17.89 18.16 53.46
CA ARG A 126 -17.07 17.01 53.85
C ARG A 126 -16.30 17.28 55.15
N VAL A 127 -17.01 17.35 56.27
CA VAL A 127 -16.46 17.71 57.59
C VAL A 127 -15.63 16.59 58.26
N ALA A 128 -15.67 15.36 57.74
CA ALA A 128 -14.87 14.24 58.22
C ALA A 128 -13.89 13.76 57.13
N LYS A 129 -12.74 13.22 57.56
CA LYS A 129 -11.79 12.56 56.65
C LYS A 129 -12.47 11.34 56.02
N PRO A 130 -12.55 11.22 54.69
CA PRO A 130 -13.12 10.05 54.05
C PRO A 130 -12.26 8.82 54.32
N SER A 131 -12.91 7.65 54.37
CA SER A 131 -12.20 6.38 54.48
C SER A 131 -11.40 6.09 53.20
N LYS A 132 -10.44 5.17 53.30
CA LYS A 132 -9.68 4.69 52.12
C LYS A 132 -10.61 4.12 51.05
N GLU A 133 -11.67 3.43 51.47
CA GLU A 133 -12.70 2.84 50.61
C GLU A 133 -13.54 3.92 49.92
N GLU A 134 -13.91 4.99 50.63
CA GLU A 134 -14.65 6.12 50.06
C GLU A 134 -13.84 6.86 48.99
N ILE A 135 -12.55 7.10 49.25
CA ILE A 135 -11.64 7.70 48.27
C ILE A 135 -11.46 6.76 47.08
N ALA A 136 -11.20 5.47 47.33
CA ALA A 136 -11.03 4.47 46.27
C ALA A 136 -12.27 4.36 45.38
N LYS A 137 -13.48 4.43 45.96
CA LYS A 137 -14.75 4.47 45.20
C LYS A 137 -14.89 5.76 44.39
N ALA A 138 -14.56 6.91 44.97
CA ALA A 138 -14.64 8.21 44.30
C ALA A 138 -13.63 8.36 43.15
N THR A 139 -12.45 7.73 43.25
CA THR A 139 -11.41 7.70 42.22
C THR A 139 -11.43 6.43 41.37
N SER A 140 -12.42 5.55 41.57
CA SER A 140 -12.53 4.31 40.81
C SER A 140 -12.84 4.62 39.35
N TRP A 141 -12.35 3.76 38.47
CA TRP A 141 -12.64 3.88 37.05
C TRP A 141 -14.14 3.86 36.76
N GLU A 142 -14.91 3.01 37.44
CA GLU A 142 -16.38 2.93 37.33
C GLU A 142 -17.04 4.30 37.53
N THR A 143 -16.73 4.97 38.65
CA THR A 143 -17.28 6.31 38.96
C THR A 143 -16.84 7.36 37.93
N ILE A 144 -15.58 7.32 37.49
CA ILE A 144 -15.04 8.25 36.49
C ILE A 144 -15.70 8.02 35.13
N ARG A 145 -15.89 6.76 34.72
CA ARG A 145 -16.52 6.36 33.47
C ARG A 145 -17.96 6.84 33.40
N GLU A 146 -18.76 6.58 34.42
CA GLU A 146 -20.18 7.00 34.44
C GLU A 146 -20.36 8.51 34.38
N ARG A 147 -19.42 9.27 34.96
CA ARG A 147 -19.39 10.73 34.83
C ARG A 147 -19.04 11.18 33.42
N ARG A 148 -17.99 10.60 32.82
CA ARG A 148 -17.56 10.95 31.46
C ARG A 148 -18.57 10.55 30.40
N LYS A 149 -19.31 9.46 30.65
CA LYS A 149 -20.45 9.00 29.83
C LYS A 149 -21.57 10.04 29.76
N GLN A 150 -21.63 11.01 30.68
CA GLN A 150 -22.57 12.15 30.59
C GLN A 150 -22.23 13.17 29.48
N TRP A 151 -21.08 13.03 28.82
CA TRP A 151 -20.73 13.88 27.68
C TRP A 151 -21.72 13.69 26.52
N TRP A 152 -22.06 14.78 25.84
CA TRP A 152 -23.20 14.85 24.91
C TRP A 152 -23.19 13.76 23.83
N SER A 153 -22.00 13.39 23.32
CA SER A 153 -21.87 12.44 22.22
C SER A 153 -22.13 10.98 22.63
N PHE A 154 -21.99 10.66 23.92
CA PHE A 154 -22.30 9.34 24.49
C PHE A 154 -23.77 9.19 24.88
N GLN A 155 -24.55 10.28 24.87
CA GLN A 155 -25.98 10.25 25.17
C GLN A 155 -26.78 9.74 23.96
N PRO A 156 -27.89 8.99 24.16
CA PRO A 156 -28.74 8.54 23.07
C PRO A 156 -29.16 9.68 22.11
N ILE A 157 -29.41 9.35 20.84
CA ILE A 157 -29.93 10.30 19.84
C ILE A 157 -31.35 10.72 20.25
N ARG A 158 -31.59 12.03 20.36
CA ARG A 158 -32.91 12.57 20.68
C ARG A 158 -33.78 12.62 19.44
N GLN A 159 -35.06 12.27 19.58
CA GLN A 159 -36.06 12.55 18.55
C GLN A 159 -36.51 14.01 18.67
N THR A 160 -35.95 14.88 17.83
CA THR A 160 -36.24 16.31 17.81
C THR A 160 -37.19 16.63 16.66
N ALA A 161 -38.28 17.36 16.94
CA ALA A 161 -39.15 17.90 15.90
C ALA A 161 -38.56 19.20 15.35
N PRO A 162 -38.76 19.52 14.05
CA PRO A 162 -38.33 20.80 13.49
C PRO A 162 -38.95 21.98 14.27
N PRO A 163 -38.16 23.02 14.62
CA PRO A 163 -38.65 24.14 15.40
C PRO A 163 -39.64 24.99 14.60
N LYS A 164 -40.56 25.63 15.31
CA LYS A 164 -41.44 26.66 14.72
C LYS A 164 -40.65 27.96 14.58
N VAL A 165 -40.60 28.50 13.36
CA VAL A 165 -39.88 29.73 13.03
C VAL A 165 -40.81 30.76 12.39
N GLU A 166 -40.48 32.05 12.52
CA GLU A 166 -41.27 33.16 11.99
C GLU A 166 -40.90 33.48 10.53
N GLY A 167 -41.86 33.97 9.75
CA GLY A 167 -41.65 34.34 8.34
C GLY A 167 -41.60 33.16 7.36
N ASN A 168 -41.14 33.41 6.13
CA ASN A 168 -41.12 32.44 5.02
C ASN A 168 -39.70 32.15 4.50
N TRP A 169 -38.66 32.42 5.30
CA TRP A 169 -37.28 32.21 4.85
C TRP A 169 -36.96 30.72 4.69
N ALA A 170 -37.25 29.91 5.72
CA ALA A 170 -36.97 28.48 5.74
C ALA A 170 -37.84 27.72 4.73
N ARG A 171 -37.19 26.94 3.85
CA ARG A 171 -37.85 26.12 2.81
C ARG A 171 -37.87 24.62 3.15
N SER A 172 -37.02 24.20 4.08
CA SER A 172 -36.88 22.82 4.55
C SER A 172 -36.86 22.76 6.08
N ASP A 173 -36.99 21.56 6.65
CA ASP A 173 -36.86 21.37 8.09
C ASP A 173 -35.44 21.69 8.60
N ILE A 174 -34.41 21.42 7.79
CA ILE A 174 -33.03 21.84 8.11
C ILE A 174 -32.95 23.36 8.23
N ASP A 175 -33.54 24.09 7.28
CA ASP A 175 -33.56 25.56 7.31
C ASP A 175 -34.25 26.08 8.59
N ARG A 176 -35.29 25.40 9.09
CA ARG A 176 -35.97 25.78 10.35
C ARG A 176 -35.03 25.70 11.54
N PHE A 177 -34.23 24.64 11.66
CA PHE A 177 -33.22 24.52 12.71
C PHE A 177 -32.15 25.62 12.62
N ILE A 178 -31.70 25.95 11.41
CA ILE A 178 -30.72 27.02 11.20
C ILE A 178 -31.32 28.39 11.56
N GLN A 179 -32.53 28.69 11.08
CA GLN A 179 -33.21 29.96 11.34
C GLN A 179 -33.50 30.16 12.84
N ALA A 180 -33.87 29.09 13.55
CA ALA A 180 -34.08 29.16 14.99
C ALA A 180 -32.82 29.63 15.74
N GLY A 181 -31.63 29.23 15.28
CA GLY A 181 -30.35 29.64 15.88
C GLY A 181 -30.01 31.13 15.72
N TRP A 182 -30.67 31.86 14.80
CA TRP A 182 -30.40 33.28 14.58
C TRP A 182 -31.13 34.19 15.56
N LYS A 183 -32.29 33.77 16.08
CA LYS A 183 -33.13 34.59 16.96
C LYS A 183 -32.37 35.05 18.20
N ASP A 184 -31.65 34.13 18.83
CA ASP A 184 -30.88 34.40 20.05
C ASP A 184 -29.61 35.24 19.78
N ALA A 185 -29.11 35.22 18.54
CA ALA A 185 -27.90 35.93 18.13
C ALA A 185 -28.17 37.27 17.42
N GLY A 186 -29.43 37.62 17.15
CA GLY A 186 -29.81 38.83 16.40
C GLY A 186 -29.26 38.84 14.96
N LEU A 187 -29.10 37.67 14.35
CA LEU A 187 -28.55 37.53 12.99
C LEU A 187 -29.66 37.53 11.93
N ALA A 188 -29.34 38.04 10.74
CA ALA A 188 -30.17 37.93 9.56
C ALA A 188 -29.37 37.26 8.42
N PRO A 189 -30.00 36.42 7.59
CA PRO A 189 -29.31 35.76 6.49
C PRO A 189 -28.94 36.76 5.39
N VAL A 190 -27.89 36.42 4.64
CA VAL A 190 -27.56 37.09 3.37
C VAL A 190 -28.50 36.67 2.25
N ALA A 191 -28.42 37.32 1.10
CA ALA A 191 -29.19 36.94 -0.08
C ALA A 191 -28.78 35.55 -0.61
N ASP A 192 -29.65 34.93 -1.41
CA ASP A 192 -29.34 33.70 -2.14
C ASP A 192 -28.18 33.96 -3.14
N ALA A 193 -27.35 32.95 -3.42
CA ALA A 193 -26.24 33.05 -4.37
C ALA A 193 -26.75 33.18 -5.82
N GLY A 194 -26.00 33.92 -6.65
CA GLY A 194 -26.22 33.95 -8.10
C GLY A 194 -26.09 32.56 -8.75
N ALA A 195 -26.74 32.37 -9.89
CA ALA A 195 -26.87 31.06 -10.55
C ALA A 195 -25.51 30.41 -10.86
N GLU A 196 -24.54 31.16 -11.37
CA GLU A 196 -23.21 30.65 -11.73
C GLU A 196 -22.44 30.14 -10.49
N ALA A 197 -22.50 30.90 -9.39
CA ALA A 197 -21.89 30.51 -8.13
C ALA A 197 -22.55 29.25 -7.55
N LEU A 198 -23.87 29.13 -7.69
CA LEU A 198 -24.62 27.99 -7.17
C LEU A 198 -24.33 26.70 -7.94
N ILE A 199 -24.39 26.70 -9.27
CA ILE A 199 -24.08 25.48 -10.06
C ILE A 199 -22.63 25.05 -9.90
N ARG A 200 -21.69 26.01 -9.82
CA ARG A 200 -20.29 25.71 -9.54
C ARG A 200 -20.14 25.05 -8.15
N ARG A 201 -20.82 25.58 -7.13
CA ARG A 201 -20.81 25.01 -5.77
C ARG A 201 -21.39 23.59 -5.75
N LEU A 202 -22.53 23.37 -6.40
CA LEU A 202 -23.18 22.06 -6.50
C LEU A 202 -22.24 21.04 -7.17
N SER A 203 -21.67 21.39 -8.33
CA SER A 203 -20.80 20.48 -9.09
C SER A 203 -19.53 20.08 -8.32
N PHE A 204 -18.82 21.05 -7.73
CA PHE A 204 -17.64 20.72 -6.90
C PHE A 204 -17.99 19.94 -5.63
N SER A 205 -19.14 20.21 -5.02
CA SER A 205 -19.55 19.52 -3.79
C SER A 205 -19.93 18.07 -4.07
N ILE A 206 -20.71 17.81 -5.13
CA ILE A 206 -21.32 16.51 -5.41
C ILE A 206 -20.39 15.60 -6.23
N ILE A 207 -19.69 16.13 -7.24
CA ILE A 207 -18.86 15.33 -8.17
C ILE A 207 -17.38 15.73 -8.19
N GLY A 208 -17.00 16.84 -7.54
CA GLY A 208 -15.61 17.29 -7.45
C GLY A 208 -15.01 17.83 -8.74
N LEU A 209 -15.85 18.17 -9.72
CA LEU A 209 -15.46 18.77 -11.00
C LEU A 209 -16.19 20.11 -11.17
N PRO A 210 -15.65 21.07 -11.94
CA PRO A 210 -16.41 22.23 -12.36
C PRO A 210 -17.47 21.82 -13.41
N PRO A 211 -18.63 22.52 -13.48
CA PRO A 211 -19.55 22.36 -14.60
C PRO A 211 -18.87 22.83 -15.90
N THR A 212 -19.29 22.31 -17.05
CA THR A 212 -18.86 22.87 -18.34
C THR A 212 -19.54 24.21 -18.60
N PRO A 213 -18.99 25.08 -19.49
CA PRO A 213 -19.66 26.33 -19.86
C PRO A 213 -21.11 26.12 -20.35
N GLU A 214 -21.37 25.05 -21.07
CA GLU A 214 -22.70 24.69 -21.57
C GLU A 214 -23.65 24.30 -20.44
N GLU A 215 -23.17 23.51 -19.47
CA GLU A 215 -23.92 23.16 -18.27
C GLU A 215 -24.25 24.40 -17.43
N THR A 216 -23.28 25.33 -17.28
CA THR A 216 -23.52 26.62 -16.60
C THR A 216 -24.58 27.44 -17.32
N ALA A 217 -24.47 27.62 -18.64
CA ALA A 217 -25.42 28.42 -19.41
C ALA A 217 -26.84 27.82 -19.37
N ALA A 218 -26.97 26.50 -19.46
CA ALA A 218 -28.25 25.79 -19.35
C ALA A 218 -28.87 25.99 -17.95
N PHE A 219 -28.07 25.87 -16.89
CA PHE A 219 -28.54 26.09 -15.52
C PHE A 219 -28.99 27.53 -15.29
N VAL A 220 -28.21 28.53 -15.70
CA VAL A 220 -28.56 29.95 -15.55
C VAL A 220 -29.89 30.27 -16.23
N LYS A 221 -30.11 29.73 -17.44
CA LYS A 221 -31.38 29.90 -18.16
C LYS A 221 -32.56 29.24 -17.44
N ALA A 222 -32.37 28.02 -16.92
CA ALA A 222 -33.42 27.30 -16.19
C ALA A 222 -33.75 27.98 -14.86
N GLU A 223 -32.72 28.42 -14.12
CA GLU A 223 -32.85 29.07 -12.82
C GLU A 223 -33.61 30.40 -12.90
N ALA A 224 -33.41 31.15 -13.99
CA ALA A 224 -34.15 32.38 -14.26
C ALA A 224 -35.66 32.16 -14.47
N LEU A 225 -36.09 30.95 -14.86
CA LEU A 225 -37.49 30.58 -15.05
C LEU A 225 -38.10 30.00 -13.77
N ASP A 226 -37.41 29.02 -13.17
CA ASP A 226 -37.78 28.38 -11.92
C ASP A 226 -36.52 27.94 -11.18
N ARG A 227 -36.10 28.75 -10.21
CA ARG A 227 -34.92 28.48 -9.38
C ARG A 227 -35.01 27.15 -8.67
N GLN A 228 -36.17 26.81 -8.08
CA GLN A 228 -36.29 25.62 -7.25
C GLN A 228 -36.22 24.37 -8.12
N GLY A 229 -36.98 24.34 -9.22
CA GLY A 229 -36.94 23.25 -10.18
C GLY A 229 -35.56 23.09 -10.83
N ALA A 230 -34.86 24.18 -11.15
CA ALA A 230 -33.52 24.13 -11.73
C ALA A 230 -32.47 23.55 -10.76
N VAL A 231 -32.52 23.95 -9.48
CA VAL A 231 -31.63 23.41 -8.44
C VAL A 231 -31.90 21.93 -8.20
N GLU A 232 -33.17 21.54 -8.10
CA GLU A 232 -33.54 20.14 -7.93
C GLU A 232 -33.07 19.27 -9.10
N ALA A 233 -33.34 19.69 -10.34
CA ALA A 233 -32.88 18.99 -11.54
C ALA A 233 -31.35 18.87 -11.60
N ALA A 234 -30.60 19.92 -11.24
CA ALA A 234 -29.14 19.89 -11.19
C ALA A 234 -28.61 18.92 -10.13
N VAL A 235 -29.23 18.90 -8.94
CA VAL A 235 -28.86 17.94 -7.87
C VAL A 235 -29.10 16.51 -8.33
N GLU A 236 -30.26 16.20 -8.92
CA GLU A 236 -30.55 14.85 -9.43
C GLU A 236 -29.54 14.42 -10.51
N GLN A 237 -29.25 15.31 -11.46
CA GLN A 237 -28.27 15.04 -12.52
C GLN A 237 -26.88 14.73 -11.92
N LEU A 238 -26.43 15.53 -10.95
CA LEU A 238 -25.12 15.34 -10.32
C LEU A 238 -25.06 14.09 -9.44
N LEU A 239 -26.13 13.74 -8.72
CA LEU A 239 -26.22 12.51 -7.92
C LEU A 239 -26.27 11.23 -8.77
N SER A 240 -26.82 11.33 -9.99
CA SER A 240 -26.84 10.23 -10.96
C SER A 240 -25.51 10.05 -11.71
N SER A 241 -24.62 11.05 -11.65
CA SER A 241 -23.32 11.01 -12.33
C SER A 241 -22.41 9.91 -11.76
N PRO A 242 -21.67 9.15 -12.60
CA PRO A 242 -20.67 8.20 -12.12
C PRO A 242 -19.54 8.88 -11.33
N HIS A 243 -19.36 10.20 -11.49
CA HIS A 243 -18.38 11.01 -10.78
C HIS A 243 -18.76 11.28 -9.32
N PHE A 244 -20.02 11.03 -8.92
CA PHE A 244 -20.43 11.07 -7.51
C PHE A 244 -19.62 10.06 -6.69
N GLY A 245 -19.57 8.80 -7.12
CA GLY A 245 -18.83 7.74 -6.45
C GLY A 245 -17.33 8.02 -6.38
N GLU A 246 -16.76 8.64 -7.40
CA GLU A 246 -15.35 9.09 -7.39
C GLU A 246 -15.08 10.19 -6.36
N ARG A 247 -15.97 11.18 -6.27
CA ARG A 247 -15.89 12.27 -5.28
C ARG A 247 -15.96 11.73 -3.86
N TRP A 248 -16.96 10.90 -3.58
CA TRP A 248 -17.19 10.38 -2.25
C TRP A 248 -16.20 9.28 -1.86
N ALA A 249 -15.72 8.46 -2.81
CA ALA A 249 -14.64 7.53 -2.56
C ALA A 249 -13.36 8.26 -2.16
N ARG A 250 -13.12 9.48 -2.69
CA ARG A 250 -11.98 10.28 -2.23
C ARG A 250 -12.08 10.62 -0.75
N HIS A 251 -13.21 11.15 -0.29
CA HIS A 251 -13.41 11.47 1.12
C HIS A 251 -13.27 10.22 2.00
N TRP A 252 -13.89 9.12 1.58
CA TRP A 252 -13.81 7.85 2.30
C TRP A 252 -12.36 7.36 2.46
N MET A 253 -11.56 7.45 1.40
CA MET A 253 -10.16 7.04 1.41
C MET A 253 -9.28 7.91 2.33
N ASP A 254 -9.66 9.16 2.61
CA ASP A 254 -9.00 10.00 3.63
C ASP A 254 -9.29 9.47 5.04
N TRP A 255 -10.51 8.98 5.27
CA TRP A 255 -10.89 8.46 6.57
C TRP A 255 -10.17 7.16 6.89
N VAL A 256 -9.86 6.35 5.87
CA VAL A 256 -9.23 5.03 6.03
C VAL A 256 -7.77 4.98 5.60
N ARG A 257 -7.08 6.14 5.46
CA ARG A 257 -5.65 6.26 5.13
C ARG A 257 -5.21 5.43 3.91
N TYR A 258 -6.00 5.43 2.84
CA TYR A 258 -5.70 4.65 1.63
C TYR A 258 -4.30 4.93 1.09
N ALA A 259 -3.56 3.87 0.82
CA ALA A 259 -2.27 3.92 0.14
C ALA A 259 -2.02 2.61 -0.63
N GLU A 260 -1.15 2.66 -1.62
CA GLU A 260 -0.76 1.49 -2.41
C GLU A 260 0.62 0.95 -2.02
N SER A 261 1.21 1.46 -0.93
CA SER A 261 2.49 1.03 -0.37
C SER A 261 2.53 1.11 1.15
N LEU A 262 3.34 0.27 1.81
CA LEU A 262 3.40 0.17 3.27
C LEU A 262 4.21 1.26 3.97
N GLY A 263 4.97 2.11 3.28
CA GLY A 263 5.76 3.21 3.87
C GLY A 263 6.84 2.75 4.87
N SER A 264 8.11 2.76 4.44
CA SER A 264 9.35 2.52 5.24
C SER A 264 10.55 2.34 4.30
N GLU A 265 11.75 2.04 4.81
CA GLU A 265 12.87 1.62 3.97
C GLU A 265 12.45 0.45 3.04
N GLY A 266 12.61 0.64 1.73
CA GLY A 266 12.19 -0.29 0.67
C GLY A 266 10.74 -0.20 0.18
N ASP A 267 9.85 0.50 0.89
CA ASP A 267 8.45 0.84 0.53
C ASP A 267 7.69 -0.17 -0.36
N PRO A 268 7.40 -1.39 0.14
CA PRO A 268 6.79 -2.43 -0.68
C PRO A 268 5.34 -2.07 -1.03
N GLY A 269 4.96 -2.37 -2.26
CA GLY A 269 3.58 -2.18 -2.72
C GLY A 269 2.59 -3.12 -2.02
N ILE A 270 1.36 -2.64 -1.84
CA ILE A 270 0.21 -3.42 -1.37
C ILE A 270 -0.50 -3.97 -2.63
N PRO A 271 -0.42 -5.28 -2.91
CA PRO A 271 -0.98 -5.85 -4.14
C PRO A 271 -2.48 -5.56 -4.27
N PHE A 272 -2.93 -5.16 -5.46
CA PHE A 272 -4.34 -4.95 -5.78
C PHE A 272 -5.08 -3.87 -4.95
N ALA A 273 -4.36 -2.96 -4.27
CA ALA A 273 -4.96 -1.90 -3.46
C ALA A 273 -6.04 -1.09 -4.21
N ASN A 274 -5.86 -0.85 -5.51
CA ASN A 274 -6.82 -0.15 -6.36
C ASN A 274 -8.21 -0.82 -6.44
N GLN A 275 -8.33 -2.12 -6.13
CA GLN A 275 -9.62 -2.80 -6.05
C GLN A 275 -10.52 -2.22 -4.96
N TYR A 276 -9.94 -1.81 -3.83
CA TYR A 276 -10.68 -1.15 -2.75
C TYR A 276 -11.24 0.21 -3.18
N ARG A 277 -10.42 1.04 -3.86
CA ARG A 277 -10.90 2.30 -4.46
C ARG A 277 -12.07 2.06 -5.41
N ASN A 278 -11.94 1.07 -6.30
CA ASN A 278 -12.97 0.77 -7.30
C ASN A 278 -14.26 0.22 -6.64
N TYR A 279 -14.13 -0.57 -5.58
CA TYR A 279 -15.24 -1.03 -4.74
C TYR A 279 -16.00 0.17 -4.14
N LEU A 280 -15.29 1.13 -3.56
CA LEU A 280 -15.91 2.34 -2.99
C LEU A 280 -16.69 3.12 -4.04
N ILE A 281 -16.09 3.38 -5.21
CA ILE A 281 -16.73 4.11 -6.31
C ILE A 281 -18.04 3.42 -6.71
N ARG A 282 -18.01 2.10 -6.92
CA ARG A 282 -19.22 1.33 -7.30
C ARG A 282 -20.27 1.36 -6.20
N ALA A 283 -19.88 1.13 -4.95
CA ALA A 283 -20.80 1.06 -3.83
C ALA A 283 -21.50 2.40 -3.57
N LEU A 284 -20.75 3.52 -3.64
CA LEU A 284 -21.29 4.86 -3.48
C LEU A 284 -22.18 5.28 -4.66
N ASN A 285 -21.82 4.90 -5.90
CA ASN A 285 -22.68 5.14 -7.05
C ASN A 285 -23.99 4.36 -6.99
N ALA A 286 -23.95 3.13 -6.46
CA ALA A 286 -25.12 2.28 -6.23
C ALA A 286 -25.93 2.67 -4.97
N ASP A 287 -25.47 3.69 -4.22
CA ASP A 287 -26.06 4.14 -2.95
C ASP A 287 -26.26 2.98 -1.94
N VAL A 288 -25.24 2.11 -1.85
CA VAL A 288 -25.19 1.08 -0.81
C VAL A 288 -25.30 1.76 0.55
N SER A 289 -26.20 1.26 1.39
CA SER A 289 -26.50 1.85 2.69
C SER A 289 -25.23 1.90 3.57
N TYR A 290 -25.07 2.98 4.34
CA TYR A 290 -23.86 3.17 5.14
C TYR A 290 -23.66 2.08 6.20
N ASP A 291 -24.72 1.52 6.77
CA ASP A 291 -24.63 0.41 7.72
C ASP A 291 -24.09 -0.87 7.04
N GLN A 292 -24.53 -1.16 5.81
CA GLN A 292 -23.94 -2.23 5.01
C GLN A 292 -22.47 -1.94 4.69
N LEU A 293 -22.13 -0.72 4.29
CA LEU A 293 -20.72 -0.34 4.08
C LEU A 293 -19.90 -0.54 5.35
N LEU A 294 -20.39 -0.14 6.53
CA LEU A 294 -19.68 -0.34 7.80
C LEU A 294 -19.44 -1.83 8.05
N ARG A 295 -20.47 -2.68 7.92
CA ARG A 295 -20.33 -4.14 8.02
C ARG A 295 -19.27 -4.68 7.06
N GLU A 296 -19.29 -4.23 5.81
CA GLU A 296 -18.32 -4.63 4.80
C GLU A 296 -16.89 -4.24 5.20
N HIS A 297 -16.69 -3.04 5.75
CA HIS A 297 -15.36 -2.56 6.15
C HIS A 297 -14.78 -3.31 7.36
N ILE A 298 -15.63 -3.74 8.29
CA ILE A 298 -15.17 -4.44 9.50
C ILE A 298 -15.08 -5.95 9.25
N ALA A 299 -16.08 -6.55 8.60
CA ALA A 299 -16.27 -8.00 8.51
C ALA A 299 -16.86 -8.49 7.18
N GLY A 300 -16.66 -7.75 6.09
CA GLY A 300 -17.28 -8.03 4.80
C GLY A 300 -17.00 -9.41 4.19
N ASP A 301 -15.85 -10.01 4.51
CA ASP A 301 -15.45 -11.37 4.15
C ASP A 301 -16.20 -12.46 4.94
N LEU A 302 -16.87 -12.09 6.03
CA LEU A 302 -17.56 -12.99 6.96
C LEU A 302 -19.09 -12.86 6.93
N LEU A 303 -19.63 -11.97 6.10
CA LEU A 303 -21.07 -11.79 6.01
C LEU A 303 -21.72 -13.05 5.42
N GLU A 304 -22.78 -13.53 6.08
CA GLU A 304 -23.57 -14.67 5.60
C GLU A 304 -24.23 -14.37 4.25
N GLN A 305 -24.65 -13.11 4.04
CA GLN A 305 -25.24 -12.62 2.80
C GLN A 305 -24.37 -11.48 2.23
N PRO A 306 -23.28 -11.82 1.53
CA PRO A 306 -22.42 -10.80 0.94
C PRO A 306 -23.07 -10.16 -0.28
N ARG A 307 -22.75 -8.89 -0.52
CA ARG A 307 -23.09 -8.17 -1.74
C ARG A 307 -22.24 -8.65 -2.90
N LEU A 308 -22.90 -9.20 -3.92
CA LEU A 308 -22.25 -9.73 -5.11
C LEU A 308 -22.45 -8.80 -6.30
N ASN A 309 -21.42 -8.64 -7.12
CA ASN A 309 -21.46 -8.00 -8.42
C ASN A 309 -21.42 -9.08 -9.50
N ALA A 310 -22.59 -9.38 -10.08
CA ALA A 310 -22.73 -10.44 -11.07
C ALA A 310 -21.97 -10.15 -12.37
N GLU A 311 -21.96 -8.89 -12.83
CA GLU A 311 -21.29 -8.48 -14.07
C GLU A 311 -19.78 -8.68 -14.01
N LEU A 312 -19.17 -8.28 -12.90
CA LEU A 312 -17.72 -8.43 -12.70
C LEU A 312 -17.34 -9.81 -12.15
N GLY A 313 -18.32 -10.56 -11.64
CA GLY A 313 -18.11 -11.81 -10.91
C GLY A 313 -17.34 -11.61 -9.61
N LEU A 314 -17.60 -10.50 -8.90
CA LEU A 314 -16.95 -10.13 -7.64
C LEU A 314 -17.87 -10.30 -6.42
N ASN A 315 -17.32 -10.75 -5.30
CA ASN A 315 -17.85 -10.53 -3.96
C ASN A 315 -17.36 -9.16 -3.49
N GLU A 316 -18.23 -8.16 -3.55
CA GLU A 316 -17.89 -6.77 -3.19
C GLU A 316 -17.67 -6.63 -1.69
N SER A 317 -18.49 -7.30 -0.87
CA SER A 317 -18.37 -7.23 0.59
C SER A 317 -16.99 -7.70 1.06
N ALA A 318 -16.44 -8.75 0.46
CA ALA A 318 -15.11 -9.25 0.80
C ALA A 318 -13.98 -8.25 0.55
N ILE A 319 -14.18 -7.19 -0.25
CA ILE A 319 -13.16 -6.16 -0.53
C ILE A 319 -13.07 -5.15 0.62
N GLY A 320 -14.15 -4.91 1.36
CA GLY A 320 -14.23 -3.91 2.43
C GLY A 320 -13.10 -3.98 3.48
N PRO A 321 -12.73 -5.17 4.00
CA PRO A 321 -11.66 -5.31 5.01
C PRO A 321 -10.24 -4.95 4.52
N ALA A 322 -10.06 -4.65 3.22
CA ALA A 322 -8.76 -4.24 2.68
C ALA A 322 -8.14 -3.05 3.44
N HIS A 323 -8.95 -2.18 4.05
CA HIS A 323 -8.45 -1.01 4.79
C HIS A 323 -7.56 -1.36 5.99
N TYR A 324 -7.68 -2.56 6.56
CA TYR A 324 -6.77 -3.07 7.59
C TYR A 324 -5.34 -3.24 7.08
N ARG A 325 -5.15 -3.30 5.76
CA ARG A 325 -3.85 -3.44 5.10
C ARG A 325 -3.17 -2.11 4.79
N PHE A 326 -3.88 -1.00 4.83
CA PHE A 326 -3.29 0.33 4.59
C PHE A 326 -2.60 0.90 5.82
N VAL A 327 -1.84 0.08 6.55
CA VAL A 327 -1.04 0.51 7.71
C VAL A 327 0.42 0.75 7.31
N LEU A 328 1.10 1.59 8.08
CA LEU A 328 2.56 1.72 7.98
C LEU A 328 3.23 0.49 8.61
N GLN A 329 4.26 -0.07 7.96
CA GLN A 329 5.02 -1.20 8.49
C GLN A 329 6.53 -0.98 8.39
N GLY A 330 7.27 -1.21 9.47
CA GLY A 330 8.72 -1.05 9.57
C GLY A 330 9.50 -1.99 8.64
N PHE A 331 10.78 -1.67 8.41
CA PHE A 331 11.72 -2.49 7.63
C PHE A 331 12.50 -3.43 8.55
N ALA A 332 12.25 -4.74 8.43
CA ALA A 332 12.91 -5.80 9.18
C ALA A 332 13.05 -5.50 10.69
N PRO A 333 11.94 -5.29 11.44
CA PRO A 333 11.99 -4.99 12.86
C PRO A 333 12.64 -6.14 13.63
N THR A 334 13.44 -5.82 14.63
CA THR A 334 14.06 -6.81 15.53
C THR A 334 13.16 -7.16 16.72
N ASP A 335 12.15 -6.34 17.01
CA ASP A 335 11.09 -6.60 17.99
C ASP A 335 9.76 -6.70 17.23
N ALA A 336 9.40 -7.92 16.82
CA ALA A 336 8.22 -8.17 15.98
C ALA A 336 6.91 -7.91 16.72
N LEU A 337 6.89 -8.10 18.05
CA LEU A 337 5.72 -7.83 18.87
C LEU A 337 5.46 -6.32 19.00
N ASP A 338 6.49 -5.49 19.17
CA ASP A 338 6.34 -4.03 19.11
C ASP A 338 5.75 -3.58 17.77
N GLU A 339 6.23 -4.15 16.65
CA GLU A 339 5.69 -3.88 15.32
C GLU A 339 4.20 -4.25 15.22
N LEU A 340 3.80 -5.42 15.72
CA LEU A 340 2.40 -5.84 15.76
C LEU A 340 1.55 -4.88 16.59
N VAL A 341 2.04 -4.45 17.76
CA VAL A 341 1.34 -3.48 18.62
C VAL A 341 1.16 -2.15 17.89
N ARG A 342 2.21 -1.60 17.28
CA ARG A 342 2.14 -0.31 16.57
C ARG A 342 1.24 -0.34 15.34
N THR A 343 1.33 -1.41 14.54
CA THR A 343 0.47 -1.58 13.35
C THR A 343 -1.00 -1.72 13.76
N THR A 344 -1.28 -2.48 14.82
CA THR A 344 -2.64 -2.67 15.33
C THR A 344 -3.19 -1.40 16.00
N GLU A 345 -2.37 -0.65 16.75
CA GLU A 345 -2.74 0.65 17.30
C GLU A 345 -3.26 1.59 16.20
N ASN A 346 -2.57 1.63 15.05
CA ASN A 346 -3.00 2.43 13.91
C ASN A 346 -4.30 1.92 13.26
N GLN A 347 -4.56 0.60 13.26
CA GLN A 347 -5.85 0.06 12.83
C GLN A 347 -6.99 0.51 13.77
N ILE A 348 -6.76 0.43 15.08
CA ILE A 348 -7.71 0.86 16.11
C ILE A 348 -7.98 2.36 15.99
N ASP A 349 -6.92 3.16 15.86
CA ASP A 349 -7.00 4.62 15.69
C ASP A 349 -7.90 5.00 14.51
N VAL A 350 -7.71 4.34 13.36
CA VAL A 350 -8.49 4.62 12.16
C VAL A 350 -9.93 4.14 12.28
N VAL A 351 -10.16 2.92 12.76
CA VAL A 351 -11.53 2.41 12.94
C VAL A 351 -12.31 3.29 13.92
N SER A 352 -11.71 3.63 15.06
CA SER A 352 -12.39 4.41 16.09
C SER A 352 -12.63 5.86 15.65
N LYS A 353 -11.69 6.52 14.97
CA LYS A 353 -11.88 7.89 14.49
C LYS A 353 -12.86 7.96 13.31
N ALA A 354 -12.70 7.09 12.31
CA ALA A 354 -13.50 7.13 11.09
C ALA A 354 -14.99 6.86 11.38
N PHE A 355 -15.29 5.84 12.20
CA PHE A 355 -16.65 5.33 12.37
C PHE A 355 -17.31 5.67 13.72
N LEU A 356 -16.53 6.04 14.75
CA LEU A 356 -17.05 6.44 16.07
C LEU A 356 -16.67 7.87 16.44
N GLY A 357 -15.75 8.52 15.71
CA GLY A 357 -15.26 9.84 16.07
C GLY A 357 -14.57 9.86 17.44
N LEU A 358 -13.93 8.75 17.85
CA LEU A 358 -13.28 8.61 19.15
C LEU A 358 -11.80 8.26 19.02
N THR A 359 -11.01 8.68 20.01
CA THR A 359 -9.57 8.41 20.12
C THR A 359 -9.28 7.20 21.03
N VAL A 360 -9.81 6.02 20.67
CA VAL A 360 -9.65 4.79 21.49
C VAL A 360 -8.17 4.38 21.61
N SER A 361 -7.36 4.61 20.57
CA SER A 361 -5.90 4.40 20.56
C SER A 361 -5.18 5.10 21.72
N CYS A 362 -5.65 6.27 22.16
CA CYS A 362 -5.06 7.01 23.28
C CYS A 362 -5.23 6.29 24.63
N ALA A 363 -6.10 5.29 24.74
CA ALA A 363 -6.26 4.47 25.94
C ALA A 363 -5.25 3.30 26.02
N ARG A 364 -4.29 3.18 25.09
CA ARG A 364 -3.28 2.11 25.08
C ARG A 364 -2.52 1.98 26.40
N CYS A 365 -2.10 3.11 26.97
CA CYS A 365 -1.21 3.13 28.14
C CYS A 365 -1.97 3.19 29.47
N HIS A 366 -3.14 3.80 29.50
CA HIS A 366 -3.99 3.93 30.68
C HIS A 366 -5.41 4.28 30.22
N ASN A 367 -6.39 4.20 31.13
CA ASN A 367 -7.76 4.66 30.83
C ASN A 367 -7.74 6.06 30.21
N HIS A 368 -8.49 6.28 29.14
CA HIS A 368 -8.46 7.52 28.38
C HIS A 368 -8.56 8.72 29.31
N LYS A 369 -7.79 9.79 29.07
CA LYS A 369 -7.66 10.87 30.05
C LYS A 369 -8.96 11.66 30.26
N PHE A 370 -9.84 11.73 29.27
CA PHE A 370 -11.03 12.60 29.29
C PHE A 370 -12.34 11.92 28.91
N ASP A 371 -12.28 10.74 28.31
CA ASP A 371 -13.45 10.07 27.74
C ASP A 371 -13.72 8.77 28.50
N ALA A 372 -14.94 8.26 28.40
CA ALA A 372 -15.39 7.01 29.02
C ALA A 372 -14.85 5.78 28.26
N ILE A 373 -13.53 5.70 28.11
CA ILE A 373 -12.84 4.63 27.39
C ILE A 373 -11.75 4.07 28.31
N SER A 374 -11.82 2.80 28.68
CA SER A 374 -10.78 2.16 29.50
C SER A 374 -9.57 1.73 28.69
N GLN A 375 -8.49 1.43 29.39
CA GLN A 375 -7.37 0.71 28.80
C GLN A 375 -7.80 -0.68 28.29
N GLU A 376 -8.76 -1.32 28.98
CA GLU A 376 -9.32 -2.60 28.53
C GLU A 376 -10.11 -2.45 27.23
N ASP A 377 -10.80 -1.34 26.98
CA ASP A 377 -11.46 -1.11 25.68
C ASP A 377 -10.46 -1.14 24.51
N TYR A 378 -9.30 -0.50 24.65
CA TYR A 378 -8.23 -0.56 23.66
C TYR A 378 -7.76 -2.01 23.44
N HIS A 379 -7.55 -2.77 24.52
CA HIS A 379 -7.03 -4.14 24.42
C HIS A 379 -8.10 -5.14 23.95
N ALA A 380 -9.38 -4.86 24.13
CA ALA A 380 -10.48 -5.60 23.53
C ALA A 380 -10.45 -5.45 22.00
N PHE A 381 -10.27 -4.23 21.49
CA PHE A 381 -10.07 -3.99 20.06
C PHE A 381 -8.77 -4.64 19.55
N TYR A 382 -7.67 -4.54 20.30
CA TYR A 382 -6.40 -5.19 19.96
C TYR A 382 -6.56 -6.71 19.82
N SER A 383 -7.32 -7.34 20.72
CA SER A 383 -7.63 -8.77 20.65
C SER A 383 -8.45 -9.14 19.42
N ILE A 384 -9.43 -8.31 19.03
CA ILE A 384 -10.20 -8.51 17.79
C ILE A 384 -9.30 -8.43 16.56
N MET A 385 -8.52 -7.36 16.44
CA MET A 385 -7.71 -7.10 15.23
C MET A 385 -6.53 -8.06 15.07
N THR A 386 -5.94 -8.55 16.17
CA THR A 386 -4.84 -9.52 16.13
C THR A 386 -5.29 -10.98 16.01
N SER A 387 -6.60 -11.23 16.05
CA SER A 387 -7.21 -12.54 15.75
C SER A 387 -7.48 -12.74 14.25
N SER A 388 -6.91 -11.89 13.39
CA SER A 388 -6.92 -12.05 11.93
C SER A 388 -5.50 -11.92 11.37
N ARG A 389 -5.25 -12.57 10.22
CA ARG A 389 -3.95 -12.57 9.55
C ARG A 389 -3.98 -11.74 8.27
N PRO A 390 -2.98 -10.87 8.03
CA PRO A 390 -2.78 -10.23 6.74
C PRO A 390 -2.79 -11.19 5.53
N ALA A 391 -3.54 -10.87 4.47
CA ALA A 391 -3.53 -11.66 3.25
C ALA A 391 -3.88 -10.87 1.98
N THR A 392 -3.74 -11.55 0.84
CA THR A 392 -4.44 -11.22 -0.41
C THR A 392 -5.47 -12.31 -0.63
N ILE A 393 -6.74 -11.94 -0.76
CA ILE A 393 -7.87 -12.89 -0.79
C ILE A 393 -8.45 -13.02 -2.21
N ASP A 394 -9.05 -14.18 -2.52
CA ASP A 394 -9.85 -14.37 -3.74
C ASP A 394 -11.25 -13.79 -3.54
N VAL A 395 -11.56 -12.74 -4.30
CA VAL A 395 -12.83 -11.99 -4.24
C VAL A 395 -13.78 -12.36 -5.37
N ASN A 396 -13.57 -13.49 -6.06
CA ASN A 396 -14.57 -14.01 -6.99
C ASN A 396 -15.90 -14.35 -6.28
N THR A 397 -17.01 -14.26 -7.01
CA THR A 397 -18.30 -14.79 -6.53
C THR A 397 -18.21 -16.29 -6.22
N PRO A 398 -19.04 -16.82 -5.30
CA PRO A 398 -19.08 -18.25 -5.02
C PRO A 398 -19.27 -19.12 -6.28
N GLU A 399 -20.18 -18.73 -7.18
CA GLU A 399 -20.40 -19.43 -8.45
C GLU A 399 -19.12 -19.49 -9.31
N ARG A 400 -18.40 -18.37 -9.42
CA ARG A 400 -17.19 -18.27 -10.21
C ARG A 400 -16.04 -19.07 -9.60
N ARG A 401 -15.91 -19.08 -8.27
CA ARG A 401 -14.93 -19.92 -7.54
C ARG A 401 -15.21 -21.41 -7.70
N GLU A 402 -16.47 -21.80 -7.77
CA GLU A 402 -16.88 -23.21 -7.85
C GLU A 402 -17.08 -23.72 -9.28
N LYS A 403 -16.81 -22.90 -10.30
CA LYS A 403 -16.99 -23.23 -11.71
C LYS A 403 -16.31 -24.56 -12.05
N ASN A 404 -17.10 -25.51 -12.56
CA ASN A 404 -16.70 -26.85 -13.00
C ASN A 404 -16.06 -27.76 -11.93
N LYS A 405 -15.93 -27.37 -10.67
CA LYS A 405 -15.30 -28.20 -9.62
C LYS A 405 -16.00 -29.54 -9.42
N ALA A 406 -17.32 -29.55 -9.31
CA ALA A 406 -18.11 -30.79 -9.17
C ALA A 406 -17.96 -31.71 -10.40
N ALA A 407 -17.94 -31.14 -11.61
CA ALA A 407 -17.78 -31.91 -12.85
C ALA A 407 -16.38 -32.55 -12.94
N LEU A 408 -15.32 -31.79 -12.63
CA LEU A 408 -13.95 -32.31 -12.60
C LEU A 408 -13.78 -33.39 -11.51
N ALA A 409 -14.38 -33.21 -10.34
CA ALA A 409 -14.36 -34.18 -9.25
C ALA A 409 -15.01 -35.52 -9.65
N LYS A 410 -16.07 -35.48 -10.47
CA LYS A 410 -16.73 -36.68 -11.03
C LYS A 410 -15.90 -37.34 -12.14
N LEU A 411 -15.18 -36.56 -12.94
CA LEU A 411 -14.43 -37.05 -14.10
C LEU A 411 -13.09 -37.70 -13.71
N LYS A 412 -12.39 -37.19 -12.69
CA LYS A 412 -11.11 -37.73 -12.25
C LYS A 412 -11.16 -39.25 -11.94
N PRO A 413 -12.10 -39.78 -11.14
CA PRO A 413 -12.19 -41.22 -10.90
C PRO A 413 -12.33 -42.06 -12.17
N GLN A 414 -12.99 -41.55 -13.21
CA GLN A 414 -13.14 -42.24 -14.50
C GLN A 414 -11.81 -42.27 -15.25
N ILE A 415 -11.09 -41.15 -15.30
CA ILE A 415 -9.73 -41.08 -15.87
C ILE A 415 -8.79 -42.05 -15.15
N ARG A 416 -8.86 -42.11 -13.82
CA ARG A 416 -8.09 -43.07 -13.01
C ARG A 416 -8.40 -44.51 -13.40
N GLN A 417 -9.67 -44.87 -13.56
CA GLN A 417 -10.06 -46.22 -13.95
C GLN A 417 -9.55 -46.58 -15.36
N ALA A 418 -9.75 -45.70 -16.33
CA ALA A 418 -9.33 -45.94 -17.72
C ALA A 418 -7.79 -46.09 -17.84
N LEU A 419 -7.02 -45.22 -17.18
CA LEU A 419 -5.56 -45.34 -17.13
C LEU A 419 -5.11 -46.61 -16.41
N ALA A 420 -5.72 -46.94 -15.27
CA ALA A 420 -5.37 -48.15 -14.54
C ALA A 420 -5.61 -49.42 -15.37
N ASP A 421 -6.69 -49.47 -16.13
CA ASP A 421 -7.00 -50.61 -17.00
C ASP A 421 -5.99 -50.76 -18.14
N GLN A 422 -5.52 -49.63 -18.70
CA GLN A 422 -4.43 -49.64 -19.67
C GLN A 422 -3.10 -50.07 -19.04
N TRP A 423 -2.73 -49.52 -17.88
CA TRP A 423 -1.50 -49.89 -17.16
C TRP A 423 -1.48 -51.35 -16.72
N LEU A 424 -2.64 -51.95 -16.40
CA LEU A 424 -2.71 -53.37 -16.06
C LEU A 424 -2.34 -54.28 -17.24
N LYS A 425 -2.64 -53.87 -18.48
CA LYS A 425 -2.20 -54.58 -19.70
C LYS A 425 -0.68 -54.48 -19.85
N GLU A 426 -0.14 -53.27 -19.74
CA GLU A 426 1.31 -52.99 -19.85
C GLU A 426 2.15 -53.63 -18.72
N ALA A 427 1.59 -53.74 -17.52
CA ALA A 427 2.22 -54.41 -16.39
C ALA A 427 2.43 -55.92 -16.61
N GLY A 428 1.81 -56.52 -17.64
CA GLY A 428 2.12 -57.87 -18.12
C GLY A 428 3.52 -57.98 -18.72
N GLU A 429 4.00 -56.91 -19.36
CA GLU A 429 5.24 -56.89 -20.14
C GLU A 429 6.46 -56.41 -19.36
N ILE A 430 6.27 -55.77 -18.19
CA ILE A 430 7.35 -55.17 -17.40
C ILE A 430 8.49 -56.16 -17.11
N ALA A 431 8.17 -57.41 -16.78
CA ALA A 431 9.20 -58.41 -16.51
C ALA A 431 10.08 -58.68 -17.73
N ALA A 432 9.49 -58.69 -18.94
CA ALA A 432 10.22 -58.85 -20.19
C ALA A 432 11.04 -57.58 -20.52
N LYS A 433 10.44 -56.38 -20.35
CA LYS A 433 11.13 -55.09 -20.57
C LYS A 433 12.30 -54.86 -19.61
N LEU A 434 12.27 -55.46 -18.42
CA LEU A 434 13.39 -55.44 -17.49
C LEU A 434 14.52 -56.38 -17.92
N THR A 435 14.20 -57.59 -18.40
CA THR A 435 15.20 -58.59 -18.82
C THR A 435 15.82 -58.29 -20.18
N GLU A 436 15.04 -57.69 -21.09
CA GLU A 436 15.48 -57.30 -22.44
C GLU A 436 15.20 -55.79 -22.65
N PRO A 437 15.92 -54.90 -21.93
CA PRO A 437 15.61 -53.48 -21.94
C PRO A 437 16.06 -52.80 -23.24
N SER A 438 15.17 -51.98 -23.79
CA SER A 438 15.45 -51.12 -24.95
C SER A 438 14.97 -49.68 -24.70
N GLY A 439 15.49 -48.72 -25.48
CA GLY A 439 15.12 -47.31 -25.39
C GLY A 439 15.14 -46.74 -23.97
N ARG A 440 14.01 -46.15 -23.55
CA ARG A 440 13.84 -45.51 -22.24
C ARG A 440 14.07 -46.44 -21.05
N TRP A 441 13.67 -47.72 -21.15
CA TRP A 441 13.91 -48.70 -20.08
C TRP A 441 15.40 -48.94 -19.87
N LYS A 442 16.19 -49.07 -20.95
CA LYS A 442 17.64 -49.27 -20.87
C LYS A 442 18.32 -48.06 -20.22
N GLU A 443 17.99 -46.86 -20.69
CA GLU A 443 18.50 -45.59 -20.18
C GLU A 443 18.29 -45.46 -18.66
N LEU A 444 17.06 -45.66 -18.20
CA LEU A 444 16.70 -45.50 -16.79
C LEU A 444 17.32 -46.56 -15.89
N ILE A 445 17.41 -47.82 -16.34
CA ILE A 445 18.08 -48.87 -15.56
C ILE A 445 19.57 -48.56 -15.44
N GLU A 446 20.25 -48.14 -16.52
CA GLU A 446 21.67 -47.81 -16.48
C GLU A 446 21.96 -46.57 -15.61
N GLY A 447 21.02 -45.63 -15.55
CA GLY A 447 21.07 -44.44 -14.69
C GLY A 447 20.69 -44.65 -13.22
N ALA A 448 20.10 -45.79 -12.84
CA ALA A 448 19.56 -46.04 -11.48
C ALA A 448 20.65 -46.33 -10.42
N LYS A 449 21.57 -45.38 -10.21
CA LYS A 449 22.69 -45.51 -9.27
C LYS A 449 22.36 -45.16 -7.82
N ASP A 450 21.33 -44.35 -7.59
CA ASP A 450 20.84 -43.93 -6.27
C ASP A 450 19.96 -45.02 -5.64
N ASN A 451 20.15 -45.33 -4.34
CA ASN A 451 19.40 -46.38 -3.64
C ASN A 451 17.91 -46.06 -3.41
N LYS A 452 17.50 -44.79 -3.56
CA LYS A 452 16.09 -44.35 -3.56
C LYS A 452 15.42 -44.57 -4.91
N ASN A 453 16.17 -44.82 -5.98
CA ASN A 453 15.60 -45.09 -7.28
C ASN A 453 14.92 -46.48 -7.30
N PRO A 454 13.64 -46.59 -7.69
CA PRO A 454 12.95 -47.88 -7.74
C PRO A 454 13.66 -48.97 -8.55
N LEU A 455 14.44 -48.62 -9.58
CA LEU A 455 15.18 -49.56 -10.42
C LEU A 455 16.60 -49.87 -9.92
N HIS A 456 17.03 -49.33 -8.77
CA HIS A 456 18.39 -49.51 -8.26
C HIS A 456 18.76 -50.98 -8.00
N ALA A 457 17.87 -51.70 -7.31
CA ALA A 457 18.10 -53.12 -7.04
C ALA A 457 18.20 -53.93 -8.35
N TRP A 458 17.37 -53.62 -9.35
CA TRP A 458 17.48 -54.22 -10.69
C TRP A 458 18.81 -53.89 -11.37
N HIS A 459 19.23 -52.64 -11.35
CA HIS A 459 20.50 -52.19 -11.92
C HIS A 459 21.69 -53.00 -11.36
N LYS A 460 21.72 -53.20 -10.04
CA LYS A 460 22.78 -53.95 -9.36
C LYS A 460 22.74 -55.46 -9.61
N LEU A 461 21.56 -56.04 -9.76
CA LEU A 461 21.37 -57.51 -9.74
C LEU A 461 21.14 -58.14 -11.11
N ARG A 462 20.82 -57.37 -12.17
CA ARG A 462 20.43 -57.92 -13.48
C ARG A 462 21.50 -58.79 -14.16
N LEU A 463 22.78 -58.58 -13.83
CA LEU A 463 23.93 -59.33 -14.38
C LEU A 463 24.51 -60.36 -13.41
N ALA A 464 24.19 -60.28 -12.11
CA ALA A 464 24.72 -61.16 -11.08
C ALA A 464 24.09 -62.57 -11.16
N LYS A 465 24.88 -63.61 -10.87
CA LYS A 465 24.44 -65.02 -10.92
C LYS A 465 24.85 -65.80 -9.67
N GLY A 466 24.09 -66.84 -9.33
CA GLY A 466 24.41 -67.75 -8.23
C GLY A 466 24.63 -67.01 -6.89
N GLU A 467 25.72 -67.33 -6.20
CA GLU A 467 26.06 -66.75 -4.89
C GLU A 467 26.30 -65.23 -4.94
N GLU A 468 26.78 -64.69 -6.06
CA GLU A 468 26.97 -63.24 -6.23
C GLU A 468 25.62 -62.51 -6.15
N PHE A 469 24.58 -63.06 -6.80
CA PHE A 469 23.23 -62.53 -6.72
C PHE A 469 22.71 -62.55 -5.27
N ALA A 470 22.83 -63.69 -4.60
CA ALA A 470 22.36 -63.88 -3.23
C ALA A 470 23.06 -62.93 -2.24
N LYS A 471 24.39 -62.77 -2.39
CA LYS A 471 25.19 -61.86 -1.58
C LYS A 471 24.78 -60.40 -1.80
N THR A 472 24.66 -59.95 -3.06
CA THR A 472 24.27 -58.57 -3.36
C THR A 472 22.82 -58.30 -2.94
N TRP A 473 21.90 -59.26 -3.07
CA TRP A 473 20.54 -59.10 -2.55
C TRP A 473 20.52 -58.95 -1.04
N ARG A 474 21.22 -59.81 -0.28
CA ARG A 474 21.33 -59.70 1.19
C ARG A 474 21.88 -58.35 1.63
N GLN A 475 22.87 -57.82 0.91
CA GLN A 475 23.38 -56.47 1.17
C GLN A 475 22.28 -55.42 0.99
N LEU A 476 21.62 -55.39 -0.18
CA LEU A 476 20.57 -54.41 -0.48
C LEU A 476 19.36 -54.55 0.47
N ALA A 477 19.00 -55.77 0.87
CA ALA A 477 17.94 -56.05 1.83
C ALA A 477 18.31 -55.57 3.24
N GLY A 478 19.60 -55.70 3.62
CA GLY A 478 20.12 -55.13 4.87
C GLY A 478 20.08 -53.60 4.88
N GLU A 479 20.49 -52.96 3.78
CA GLU A 479 20.39 -51.50 3.59
C GLU A 479 18.93 -51.03 3.67
N PHE A 480 18.02 -51.74 2.99
CA PHE A 480 16.58 -51.48 3.08
C PHE A 480 16.05 -51.63 4.51
N ALA A 481 16.39 -52.71 5.22
CA ALA A 481 15.93 -52.94 6.59
C ALA A 481 16.42 -51.86 7.56
N GLN A 482 17.67 -51.41 7.41
CA GLN A 482 18.21 -50.29 8.18
C GLN A 482 17.47 -48.99 7.88
N SER A 483 17.22 -48.69 6.60
CA SER A 483 16.47 -47.50 6.19
C SER A 483 15.01 -47.55 6.66
N GLN A 484 14.35 -48.71 6.62
CA GLN A 484 13.00 -48.90 7.14
C GLN A 484 12.95 -48.68 8.65
N LYS A 485 13.96 -49.16 9.39
CA LYS A 485 14.09 -48.89 10.83
C LYS A 485 14.24 -47.39 11.10
N ALA A 486 15.13 -46.71 10.38
CA ALA A 486 15.33 -45.27 10.51
C ALA A 486 14.05 -44.46 10.19
N LEU A 487 13.32 -44.85 9.14
CA LEU A 487 12.03 -44.24 8.79
C LEU A 487 10.99 -44.41 9.90
N ASN A 488 10.89 -45.61 10.47
CA ASN A 488 9.97 -45.89 11.57
C ASN A 488 10.34 -45.11 12.83
N GLU A 489 11.63 -45.03 13.17
CA GLU A 489 12.15 -44.22 14.28
C GLU A 489 11.85 -42.73 14.07
N GLN A 490 12.03 -42.20 12.86
CA GLN A 490 11.66 -40.83 12.51
C GLN A 490 10.15 -40.58 12.67
N ARG A 491 9.32 -41.50 12.18
CA ARG A 491 7.85 -41.40 12.28
C ARG A 491 7.35 -41.52 13.72
N ALA A 492 8.03 -42.25 14.60
CA ALA A 492 7.65 -42.43 16.00
C ALA A 492 8.26 -41.37 16.95
N ARG A 493 9.17 -40.52 16.48
CA ARG A 493 9.89 -39.56 17.32
C ARG A 493 8.96 -38.49 17.90
N GLY A 494 9.14 -38.19 19.19
CA GLY A 494 8.55 -37.02 19.85
C GLY A 494 9.25 -35.72 19.43
N TYR A 495 8.51 -34.85 18.75
CA TYR A 495 8.96 -33.52 18.34
C TYR A 495 8.35 -32.45 19.25
N ALA A 496 8.94 -31.26 19.29
CA ALA A 496 8.40 -30.15 20.08
C ALA A 496 7.01 -29.74 19.57
N GLN A 497 6.82 -29.75 18.25
CA GLN A 497 5.53 -29.65 17.56
C GLN A 497 5.57 -30.54 16.33
N ARG A 498 4.44 -31.16 15.97
CA ARG A 498 4.29 -31.91 14.72
C ARG A 498 2.85 -31.93 14.25
N TRP A 499 2.66 -31.65 12.96
CA TRP A 499 1.40 -31.81 12.24
C TRP A 499 1.59 -32.84 11.13
N GLN A 500 0.87 -33.96 11.23
CA GLN A 500 0.95 -35.07 10.26
C GLN A 500 -0.12 -34.92 9.19
N LEU A 501 0.03 -33.89 8.35
CA LEU A 501 -0.97 -33.48 7.35
C LEU A 501 -1.26 -34.53 6.26
N GLY A 502 -0.51 -35.62 6.18
CA GLY A 502 -0.82 -36.79 5.35
C GLY A 502 -1.58 -37.91 6.05
N HIS A 503 -1.43 -38.07 7.37
CA HIS A 503 -1.85 -39.30 8.05
C HIS A 503 -2.84 -39.08 9.20
N ASP A 504 -3.01 -37.83 9.62
CA ASP A 504 -3.89 -37.45 10.72
C ASP A 504 -4.76 -36.27 10.31
N ALA A 505 -6.04 -36.52 10.10
CA ALA A 505 -7.01 -35.47 9.77
C ALA A 505 -7.19 -34.48 10.94
N ALA A 506 -6.98 -34.89 12.19
CA ALA A 506 -7.06 -34.00 13.34
C ALA A 506 -5.92 -32.96 13.33
N SER A 507 -4.76 -33.31 12.76
CA SER A 507 -3.64 -32.38 12.57
C SER A 507 -3.98 -31.19 11.66
N LEU A 508 -4.95 -31.34 10.73
CA LEU A 508 -5.38 -30.27 9.82
C LEU A 508 -6.45 -29.36 10.44
N GLY A 509 -7.31 -29.88 11.31
CA GLY A 509 -8.43 -29.15 11.91
C GLY A 509 -8.14 -27.73 12.43
N PRO A 510 -7.03 -27.48 13.15
CA PRO A 510 -6.74 -26.15 13.69
C PRO A 510 -6.04 -25.20 12.69
N TRP A 511 -5.73 -25.65 11.47
CA TRP A 511 -5.06 -24.81 10.47
C TRP A 511 -6.04 -23.81 9.84
N VAL A 512 -5.52 -22.63 9.52
CA VAL A 512 -6.23 -21.61 8.74
C VAL A 512 -6.07 -21.95 7.27
N LEU A 513 -7.21 -22.13 6.60
CA LEU A 513 -7.32 -22.45 5.18
C LEU A 513 -8.06 -21.34 4.45
N ASP A 514 -7.53 -20.91 3.31
CA ASP A 514 -8.25 -20.01 2.40
C ASP A 514 -8.01 -20.40 0.93
N GLY A 515 -8.93 -19.97 0.06
CA GLY A 515 -8.95 -20.30 -1.35
C GLY A 515 -9.78 -21.55 -1.67
N ASN A 516 -10.19 -21.66 -2.94
CA ASN A 516 -11.05 -22.74 -3.44
C ASN A 516 -10.29 -24.04 -3.79
N GLY A 517 -8.97 -24.07 -3.61
CA GLY A 517 -8.12 -25.24 -3.86
C GLY A 517 -7.99 -26.19 -2.68
N LEU A 518 -8.44 -25.78 -1.50
CA LEU A 518 -8.39 -26.55 -0.25
C LEU A 518 -9.81 -26.75 0.28
N ASP A 519 -10.17 -27.97 0.67
CA ASP A 519 -11.52 -28.34 1.12
C ASP A 519 -11.56 -28.79 2.58
N GLY A 520 -10.47 -28.56 3.33
CA GLY A 520 -10.35 -29.01 4.72
C GLY A 520 -10.14 -30.51 4.89
N SER A 521 -9.90 -31.25 3.79
CA SER A 521 -9.64 -32.69 3.83
C SER A 521 -8.19 -33.04 3.52
N VAL A 522 -7.73 -34.15 4.09
CA VAL A 522 -6.46 -34.77 3.74
C VAL A 522 -6.67 -35.72 2.56
N ALA A 523 -5.93 -35.53 1.48
CA ALA A 523 -6.00 -36.42 0.33
C ALA A 523 -5.40 -37.78 0.68
N LYS A 524 -6.06 -38.86 0.26
CA LYS A 524 -5.58 -40.25 0.45
C LYS A 524 -4.36 -40.56 -0.43
N PRO A 525 -3.51 -41.53 -0.05
CA PRO A 525 -2.43 -42.00 -0.93
C PRO A 525 -3.00 -42.45 -2.29
N GLY A 526 -2.34 -42.06 -3.37
CA GLY A 526 -2.83 -42.30 -4.73
C GLY A 526 -3.77 -41.21 -5.27
N ALA A 527 -3.97 -40.12 -4.53
CA ALA A 527 -4.44 -38.87 -5.11
C ALA A 527 -3.52 -38.48 -6.29
N PHE A 528 -4.05 -37.81 -7.30
CA PHE A 528 -3.29 -37.54 -8.53
C PHE A 528 -3.77 -36.26 -9.17
N ARG A 529 -2.93 -35.68 -10.02
CA ARG A 529 -3.23 -34.45 -10.76
C ARG A 529 -3.36 -34.76 -12.25
N VAL A 530 -4.43 -34.30 -12.87
CA VAL A 530 -4.57 -34.32 -14.34
C VAL A 530 -4.08 -32.99 -14.90
N LEU A 531 -3.26 -33.03 -15.95
CA LEU A 531 -2.70 -31.84 -16.58
C LEU A 531 -3.71 -31.18 -17.53
N PRO A 532 -3.83 -29.84 -17.49
CA PRO A 532 -4.80 -29.10 -18.32
C PRO A 532 -4.41 -29.06 -19.81
N GLY A 533 -3.21 -29.52 -20.18
CA GLY A 533 -2.74 -29.60 -21.56
C GLY A 533 -1.45 -30.41 -21.70
N GLY A 534 -0.94 -30.49 -22.94
CA GLY A 534 0.29 -31.20 -23.30
C GLY A 534 0.11 -32.71 -23.50
N ASP A 535 1.23 -33.40 -23.70
CA ASP A 535 1.22 -34.83 -24.07
C ASP A 535 1.05 -35.76 -22.86
N ARG A 536 1.20 -35.24 -21.63
CA ARG A 536 1.01 -36.01 -20.40
C ARG A 536 -0.40 -35.86 -19.83
N VAL A 537 -0.98 -36.95 -19.33
CA VAL A 537 -2.28 -36.95 -18.65
C VAL A 537 -2.12 -36.68 -17.16
N VAL A 538 -1.37 -37.54 -16.47
CA VAL A 538 -1.14 -37.47 -15.03
C VAL A 538 0.22 -36.82 -14.75
N ASP A 539 0.25 -35.78 -13.93
CA ASP A 539 1.52 -35.14 -13.55
C ASP A 539 2.28 -35.99 -12.52
N ALA A 540 1.56 -36.41 -11.48
CA ALA A 540 2.06 -37.23 -10.39
C ALA A 540 0.95 -38.04 -9.73
N ILE A 541 1.33 -39.20 -9.19
CA ILE A 541 0.59 -39.94 -8.17
C ILE A 541 1.20 -39.52 -6.82
N LEU A 542 0.35 -39.01 -5.95
CA LEU A 542 0.73 -38.29 -4.74
C LEU A 542 0.58 -39.20 -3.51
N PRO A 543 1.47 -39.07 -2.51
CA PRO A 543 1.22 -39.64 -1.18
C PRO A 543 0.04 -38.93 -0.51
N ALA A 544 -0.32 -39.35 0.69
CA ALA A 544 -1.31 -38.64 1.47
C ALA A 544 -0.82 -37.25 1.90
N GLY A 545 -1.70 -36.25 1.85
CA GLY A 545 -1.31 -34.87 2.15
C GLY A 545 -2.38 -33.84 1.81
N VAL A 546 -2.05 -32.58 2.05
CA VAL A 546 -2.89 -31.42 1.72
C VAL A 546 -2.36 -30.79 0.44
N TYR A 547 -3.20 -30.67 -0.58
CA TYR A 547 -2.81 -30.23 -1.92
C TYR A 547 -3.77 -29.17 -2.47
N SER A 548 -3.24 -28.04 -2.93
CA SER A 548 -4.06 -26.92 -3.43
C SER A 548 -4.64 -27.13 -4.83
N HIS A 549 -4.26 -28.21 -5.53
CA HIS A 549 -4.37 -28.30 -6.99
C HIS A 549 -4.93 -29.63 -7.50
N LEU A 550 -5.63 -30.38 -6.66
CA LEU A 550 -6.15 -31.69 -7.04
C LEU A 550 -7.09 -31.61 -8.25
N LEU A 551 -7.81 -30.50 -8.44
CA LEU A 551 -8.75 -30.32 -9.55
C LEU A 551 -8.23 -29.36 -10.63
N SER A 552 -7.51 -28.30 -10.27
CA SER A 552 -6.92 -27.34 -11.21
C SER A 552 -5.80 -26.59 -10.48
N ASP A 553 -4.77 -26.15 -11.22
CA ASP A 553 -3.73 -25.27 -10.70
C ASP A 553 -4.10 -23.78 -10.74
N LYS A 554 -5.30 -23.45 -11.24
CA LYS A 554 -5.89 -22.11 -11.16
C LYS A 554 -6.59 -21.85 -9.83
N HIS A 555 -6.85 -22.89 -9.04
CA HIS A 555 -7.43 -22.74 -7.71
C HIS A 555 -6.41 -22.14 -6.74
N ALA A 556 -6.86 -21.16 -5.96
CA ALA A 556 -6.06 -20.51 -4.95
C ALA A 556 -5.93 -21.40 -3.71
N GLY A 557 -4.81 -21.29 -3.00
CA GLY A 557 -4.60 -21.99 -1.73
C GLY A 557 -3.72 -21.22 -0.76
N VAL A 558 -4.19 -21.09 0.46
CA VAL A 558 -3.44 -20.63 1.63
C VAL A 558 -3.56 -21.70 2.70
N LEU A 559 -2.43 -22.24 3.12
CA LEU A 559 -2.33 -23.18 4.24
C LEU A 559 -1.47 -22.54 5.31
N SER A 560 -2.07 -22.23 6.46
CA SER A 560 -1.37 -21.54 7.54
C SER A 560 -1.57 -22.22 8.90
N SER A 561 -0.49 -22.47 9.63
CA SER A 561 -0.55 -23.24 10.89
C SER A 561 -1.23 -22.46 12.01
N PRO A 562 -1.66 -23.11 13.09
CA PRO A 562 -1.86 -22.44 14.38
C PRO A 562 -0.62 -21.67 14.81
N ALA A 563 -0.78 -20.70 15.70
CA ALA A 563 0.36 -20.05 16.32
C ALA A 563 1.08 -21.02 17.28
N PHE A 564 2.41 -20.96 17.33
CA PHE A 564 3.21 -21.71 18.27
C PHE A 564 4.41 -20.88 18.73
N LYS A 565 4.87 -21.12 19.95
CA LYS A 565 6.05 -20.45 20.51
C LYS A 565 7.34 -21.01 19.93
N ALA A 566 8.22 -20.15 19.44
CA ALA A 566 9.57 -20.56 19.11
C ALA A 566 10.42 -20.75 20.39
N GLY A 567 11.25 -21.79 20.38
CA GLY A 567 12.20 -22.08 21.46
C GLY A 567 13.66 -22.00 21.00
N GLU A 568 14.57 -21.90 21.96
CA GLU A 568 16.01 -21.78 21.69
C GLU A 568 16.56 -23.02 20.95
N GLY A 569 17.34 -22.78 19.90
CA GLY A 569 17.96 -23.84 19.09
C GLY A 569 16.98 -24.68 18.27
N GLN A 570 15.69 -24.33 18.23
CA GLN A 570 14.70 -25.07 17.46
C GLN A 570 14.77 -24.77 15.96
N ARG A 571 14.37 -25.76 15.17
CA ARG A 571 14.28 -25.64 13.71
C ARG A 571 12.93 -26.13 13.22
N LEU A 572 12.33 -25.36 12.29
CA LEU A 572 11.08 -25.71 11.62
C LEU A 572 11.39 -26.47 10.34
N TYR A 573 10.72 -27.60 10.12
CA TYR A 573 10.80 -28.41 8.91
C TYR A 573 9.41 -28.61 8.30
N VAL A 574 9.32 -28.47 6.97
CA VAL A 574 8.10 -28.67 6.19
C VAL A 574 8.42 -29.59 5.02
N ARG A 575 7.73 -30.72 4.92
CA ARG A 575 7.80 -31.60 3.75
C ARG A 575 6.82 -31.09 2.70
N VAL A 576 7.36 -30.47 1.65
CA VAL A 576 6.59 -29.70 0.66
C VAL A 576 7.01 -30.03 -0.76
N VAL A 577 6.04 -30.02 -1.67
CA VAL A 577 6.21 -29.98 -3.12
C VAL A 577 5.46 -28.76 -3.64
N ALA A 578 6.05 -28.01 -4.57
CA ALA A 578 5.35 -26.87 -5.15
C ALA A 578 5.92 -26.42 -6.50
N ASN A 579 5.07 -25.75 -7.27
CA ASN A 579 5.41 -25.19 -8.58
C ASN A 579 4.78 -23.78 -8.74
N GLY A 580 5.34 -22.97 -9.64
CA GLY A 580 4.77 -21.68 -10.00
C GLY A 580 5.05 -20.55 -9.00
N ASN A 581 6.19 -20.56 -8.31
CA ASN A 581 6.58 -19.53 -7.31
C ASN A 581 5.72 -19.49 -6.05
N VAL A 582 5.22 -20.63 -5.57
CA VAL A 582 4.64 -20.73 -4.22
C VAL A 582 5.60 -20.17 -3.18
N MET A 583 5.08 -19.41 -2.23
CA MET A 583 5.85 -18.97 -1.07
C MET A 583 5.63 -19.92 0.09
N THR A 584 6.74 -20.31 0.72
CA THR A 584 6.75 -21.05 1.99
C THR A 584 7.64 -20.27 2.96
N ARG A 585 7.14 -19.98 4.16
CA ARG A 585 7.86 -19.22 5.19
C ARG A 585 7.27 -19.47 6.58
N TYR A 586 8.03 -19.15 7.62
CA TYR A 586 7.44 -18.82 8.91
C TYR A 586 7.18 -17.32 8.98
N VAL A 587 6.23 -16.94 9.82
CA VAL A 587 5.84 -15.56 10.13
C VAL A 587 5.91 -15.38 11.62
N VAL A 588 6.49 -14.26 12.04
CA VAL A 588 6.63 -13.90 13.45
C VAL A 588 5.67 -12.76 13.73
N GLN A 589 4.77 -12.91 14.71
CA GLN A 589 3.83 -11.86 15.13
C GLN A 589 3.08 -11.19 13.95
N ASN A 590 2.61 -11.98 12.98
CA ASN A 590 1.92 -11.50 11.75
C ASN A 590 2.75 -10.53 10.87
N TYR A 591 4.07 -10.44 11.04
CA TYR A 591 4.91 -9.58 10.21
C TYR A 591 5.00 -10.09 8.77
N THR A 592 4.69 -9.22 7.80
CA THR A 592 4.47 -9.68 6.43
C THR A 592 5.69 -9.60 5.53
N ARG A 593 6.77 -8.91 5.91
CA ARG A 593 7.91 -8.67 5.00
C ARG A 593 8.95 -9.78 5.05
N GLY A 594 9.77 -9.83 4.00
CA GLY A 594 10.96 -10.67 3.95
C GLY A 594 12.20 -9.90 4.39
N GLY A 595 13.23 -10.62 4.81
CA GLY A 595 14.51 -10.07 5.22
C GLY A 595 15.44 -11.16 5.75
N THR A 596 16.63 -10.79 6.21
CA THR A 596 17.63 -11.75 6.70
C THR A 596 17.10 -12.60 7.87
N VAL A 597 16.38 -11.98 8.80
CA VAL A 597 15.74 -12.65 9.95
C VAL A 597 14.27 -13.02 9.72
N TYR A 598 13.75 -12.72 8.51
CA TYR A 598 12.40 -13.08 8.05
C TYR A 598 12.51 -13.81 6.70
N PRO A 599 13.11 -15.00 6.66
CA PRO A 599 13.42 -15.69 5.43
C PRO A 599 12.13 -16.09 4.68
N THR A 600 12.15 -15.91 3.36
CA THR A 600 11.08 -16.41 2.49
C THR A 600 11.67 -17.39 1.49
N THR A 601 10.95 -18.47 1.18
CA THR A 601 11.38 -19.45 0.19
C THR A 601 10.36 -19.52 -0.94
N ARG A 602 10.84 -19.39 -2.18
CA ARG A 602 10.02 -19.51 -3.40
C ARG A 602 10.28 -20.85 -4.08
N LEU A 603 9.25 -21.67 -4.20
CA LEU A 603 9.32 -23.03 -4.77
C LEU A 603 8.70 -23.06 -6.18
N ARG A 604 9.37 -23.71 -7.13
CA ARG A 604 9.06 -23.60 -8.56
C ARG A 604 9.41 -24.81 -9.44
N ASP A 605 9.73 -25.95 -8.85
CA ASP A 605 10.28 -27.09 -9.60
C ASP A 605 9.48 -28.39 -9.47
N GLY A 606 8.40 -28.41 -8.69
CA GLY A 606 7.55 -29.59 -8.52
C GLY A 606 8.27 -30.78 -7.90
N LYS A 607 9.33 -30.54 -7.11
CA LYS A 607 10.09 -31.59 -6.42
C LYS A 607 9.80 -31.58 -4.91
N TRP A 608 9.57 -32.76 -4.36
CA TRP A 608 9.49 -32.97 -2.91
C TRP A 608 10.82 -32.60 -2.25
N ARG A 609 10.73 -31.98 -1.06
CA ARG A 609 11.87 -31.69 -0.19
C ARG A 609 11.42 -31.45 1.24
N TRP A 610 12.36 -31.59 2.17
CA TRP A 610 12.27 -30.97 3.48
C TRP A 610 12.81 -29.55 3.42
N GLN A 611 11.91 -28.56 3.37
CA GLN A 611 12.29 -27.16 3.55
C GLN A 611 12.47 -26.89 5.04
N SER A 612 13.53 -26.16 5.42
CA SER A 612 13.78 -25.88 6.84
C SER A 612 14.23 -24.45 7.10
N TRP A 613 13.98 -23.99 8.32
CA TRP A 613 14.49 -22.72 8.84
C TRP A 613 14.91 -22.84 10.28
N ASP A 614 15.91 -22.03 10.66
CA ASP A 614 16.21 -21.76 12.05
C ASP A 614 15.20 -20.75 12.60
N ILE A 615 14.57 -21.09 13.72
CA ILE A 615 13.59 -20.23 14.40
C ILE A 615 14.08 -19.81 15.80
N GLY A 616 15.27 -20.25 16.21
CA GLY A 616 15.80 -19.97 17.55
C GLY A 616 16.07 -18.50 17.82
N TYR A 617 16.30 -17.69 16.77
CA TYR A 617 16.42 -16.23 16.89
C TYR A 617 15.18 -15.57 17.51
N TRP A 618 14.00 -16.14 17.27
CA TRP A 618 12.71 -15.62 17.73
C TRP A 618 12.21 -16.31 19.01
N SER A 619 13.11 -16.86 19.82
CA SER A 619 12.74 -17.58 21.05
C SER A 619 11.82 -16.73 21.95
N GLY A 620 10.64 -17.27 22.28
CA GLY A 620 9.60 -16.59 23.06
C GLY A 620 8.49 -15.90 22.24
N ASP A 621 8.72 -15.65 20.95
CA ASP A 621 7.71 -15.07 20.06
C ASP A 621 6.72 -16.10 19.52
N ASP A 622 5.53 -15.61 19.14
CA ASP A 622 4.53 -16.40 18.42
C ASP A 622 4.88 -16.46 16.93
N LEU A 623 5.00 -17.67 16.42
CA LEU A 623 5.23 -17.97 15.01
C LEU A 623 4.07 -18.75 14.42
N HIS A 624 3.87 -18.61 13.11
CA HIS A 624 3.07 -19.53 12.32
C HIS A 624 3.72 -19.82 10.97
N LEU A 625 3.44 -20.98 10.38
CA LEU A 625 3.84 -21.32 9.02
C LEU A 625 2.83 -20.76 8.02
N GLU A 626 3.30 -20.31 6.86
CA GLU A 626 2.49 -20.00 5.69
C GLU A 626 3.02 -20.74 4.46
N VAL A 627 2.12 -21.43 3.76
CA VAL A 627 2.33 -21.98 2.42
C VAL A 627 1.24 -21.43 1.51
N THR A 628 1.61 -20.59 0.54
CA THR A 628 0.65 -19.83 -0.27
C THR A 628 0.94 -19.96 -1.76
N THR A 629 -0.13 -20.09 -2.56
CA THR A 629 -0.05 -19.89 -4.00
C THR A 629 0.42 -18.46 -4.32
N ALA A 630 1.04 -18.28 -5.50
CA ALA A 630 1.83 -17.11 -5.86
C ALA A 630 1.06 -15.77 -5.82
N GLY A 631 -0.28 -15.80 -5.91
CA GLY A 631 -1.09 -14.59 -5.89
C GLY A 631 -1.62 -14.19 -4.51
N GLU A 632 -1.53 -15.07 -3.52
CA GLU A 632 -2.25 -15.00 -2.25
C GLU A 632 -1.36 -14.46 -1.12
N GLN A 633 -0.13 -14.05 -1.44
CA GLN A 633 0.74 -13.42 -0.44
C GLN A 633 0.25 -12.03 -0.05
N ALA A 634 0.30 -11.74 1.24
CA ALA A 634 -0.03 -10.42 1.79
C ALA A 634 0.85 -9.29 1.23
N ILE A 635 2.11 -9.60 0.89
CA ILE A 635 3.09 -8.76 0.16
C ILE A 635 4.14 -9.64 -0.57
N LEU A 636 5.11 -9.02 -1.25
CA LEU A 636 6.12 -9.71 -2.09
C LEU A 636 5.49 -10.50 -3.24
N PHE A 637 4.30 -10.10 -3.67
CA PHE A 637 3.45 -10.75 -4.67
C PHE A 637 4.20 -11.21 -5.93
N SER A 638 3.84 -12.39 -6.43
CA SER A 638 4.32 -12.91 -7.71
C SER A 638 3.15 -13.21 -8.64
N ASN A 639 3.10 -12.59 -9.81
CA ASN A 639 2.02 -12.81 -10.77
C ASN A 639 2.21 -14.14 -11.53
N LYS A 640 1.93 -15.27 -10.88
CA LYS A 640 1.92 -16.62 -11.47
C LYS A 640 0.58 -17.28 -11.20
N ALA A 641 -0.31 -17.12 -12.17
CA ALA A 641 -1.72 -17.49 -12.05
C ALA A 641 -1.95 -19.01 -11.80
N ASN A 642 -1.04 -19.87 -12.28
CA ASN A 642 -1.17 -21.35 -12.21
C ASN A 642 -0.17 -21.99 -11.22
N SER A 643 -0.11 -21.48 -9.99
CA SER A 643 0.82 -21.96 -8.96
C SER A 643 0.14 -22.94 -8.00
N TRP A 644 0.88 -23.89 -7.44
CA TRP A 644 0.30 -24.90 -6.55
C TRP A 644 1.30 -25.52 -5.60
N PHE A 645 0.80 -26.07 -4.49
CA PHE A 645 1.61 -26.82 -3.52
C PHE A 645 0.94 -28.10 -3.02
N GLY A 646 1.75 -28.89 -2.33
CA GLY A 646 1.38 -30.04 -1.51
C GLY A 646 2.24 -30.12 -0.25
N VAL A 647 1.63 -30.42 0.90
CA VAL A 647 2.33 -30.57 2.20
C VAL A 647 1.89 -31.87 2.87
N THR A 648 2.84 -32.66 3.40
CA THR A 648 2.54 -33.95 4.07
C THR A 648 2.89 -33.95 5.55
N ASP A 649 3.96 -33.25 5.94
CA ASP A 649 4.43 -33.20 7.33
C ASP A 649 5.01 -31.83 7.65
N VAL A 650 4.75 -31.36 8.86
CA VAL A 650 5.38 -30.19 9.46
C VAL A 650 5.84 -30.54 10.86
N LEU A 651 7.08 -30.21 11.22
CA LEU A 651 7.62 -30.51 12.55
C LEU A 651 8.61 -29.45 13.03
N VAL A 652 8.71 -29.29 14.35
CA VAL A 652 9.69 -28.46 15.04
C VAL A 652 10.63 -29.36 15.84
N THR A 653 11.91 -29.34 15.50
CA THR A 653 12.94 -30.13 16.20
C THR A 653 13.50 -29.37 17.38
N GLY A 654 13.89 -30.09 18.44
CA GLY A 654 14.76 -29.57 19.49
C GLY A 654 16.21 -29.36 19.02
N LYS A 655 17.03 -28.71 19.87
CA LYS A 655 18.43 -28.32 19.59
C LYS A 655 19.31 -29.45 19.05
N ASP A 656 19.20 -30.64 19.63
CA ASP A 656 20.06 -31.80 19.31
C ASP A 656 19.32 -32.92 18.57
N GLN A 657 18.06 -32.68 18.15
CA GLN A 657 17.30 -33.69 17.42
C GLN A 657 17.76 -33.74 15.95
N PRO A 658 17.94 -34.95 15.37
CA PRO A 658 18.43 -35.05 14.00
C PRO A 658 17.37 -34.60 13.00
N ALA A 659 17.80 -33.87 11.97
CA ALA A 659 16.96 -33.41 10.88
C ALA A 659 16.22 -34.59 10.21
N PRO A 660 14.94 -34.41 9.80
CA PRO A 660 14.24 -35.44 9.05
C PRO A 660 14.93 -35.67 7.70
N LYS A 661 14.98 -36.93 7.28
CA LYS A 661 15.56 -37.35 6.00
C LYS A 661 14.55 -38.17 5.22
N GLU A 662 14.76 -38.19 3.90
CA GLU A 662 14.08 -39.13 3.01
C GLU A 662 14.85 -40.45 3.01
N GLU A 663 14.15 -41.52 3.35
CA GLU A 663 14.68 -42.87 3.50
C GLU A 663 14.42 -43.71 2.24
N MET A 664 15.34 -44.58 1.82
CA MET A 664 15.14 -45.43 0.62
C MET A 664 13.88 -46.27 0.75
N ALA A 665 13.53 -46.69 1.98
CA ALA A 665 12.34 -47.48 2.24
C ALA A 665 11.05 -46.82 1.75
N GLU A 666 10.96 -45.48 1.73
CA GLU A 666 9.78 -44.76 1.22
C GLU A 666 9.52 -44.99 -0.27
N PHE A 667 10.58 -45.25 -1.04
CA PHE A 667 10.52 -45.30 -2.50
C PHE A 667 10.55 -46.72 -3.06
N VAL A 668 11.16 -47.68 -2.34
CA VAL A 668 11.46 -49.02 -2.89
C VAL A 668 10.80 -50.19 -2.14
N GLN A 669 10.08 -49.94 -1.04
CA GLN A 669 9.44 -50.98 -0.21
C GLN A 669 8.69 -52.07 -0.99
N PRO A 670 7.92 -51.77 -2.05
CA PRO A 670 7.17 -52.80 -2.77
C PRO A 670 8.02 -53.94 -3.37
N VAL A 671 9.33 -53.71 -3.59
CA VAL A 671 10.27 -54.71 -4.11
C VAL A 671 10.86 -55.57 -2.98
N PHE A 672 11.01 -55.03 -1.77
CA PHE A 672 11.66 -55.69 -0.63
C PHE A 672 10.68 -56.34 0.35
N ALA A 673 9.36 -56.20 0.15
CA ALA A 673 8.32 -56.72 1.04
C ALA A 673 8.15 -58.27 1.09
N LYS A 674 9.04 -59.04 0.43
CA LYS A 674 8.98 -60.51 0.35
C LYS A 674 10.38 -61.11 0.46
N ASP A 675 10.45 -62.41 0.73
CA ASP A 675 11.69 -63.20 0.87
C ASP A 675 12.67 -63.04 -0.30
N GLU A 676 13.91 -63.50 -0.16
CA GLU A 676 14.94 -63.39 -1.22
C GLU A 676 14.50 -63.99 -2.57
N PRO A 677 14.59 -63.25 -3.70
CA PRO A 677 14.35 -63.81 -5.02
C PRO A 677 15.55 -64.69 -5.42
N PRO A 678 15.35 -65.90 -5.97
CA PRO A 678 16.46 -66.82 -6.23
C PRO A 678 17.32 -66.45 -7.45
N ASN A 679 16.88 -65.50 -8.29
CA ASN A 679 17.63 -65.00 -9.47
C ASN A 679 16.96 -63.76 -10.09
N ALA A 680 17.65 -63.14 -11.04
CA ALA A 680 17.18 -61.97 -11.79
C ALA A 680 15.80 -62.20 -12.47
N LYS A 681 15.54 -63.40 -13.03
CA LYS A 681 14.24 -63.69 -13.66
C LYS A 681 13.08 -63.63 -12.65
N ARG A 682 13.28 -64.09 -11.41
CA ARG A 682 12.27 -63.98 -10.34
C ARG A 682 12.18 -62.56 -9.79
N LEU A 683 13.28 -61.81 -9.73
CA LEU A 683 13.26 -60.39 -9.36
C LEU A 683 12.47 -59.55 -10.38
N ALA A 684 12.66 -59.76 -11.69
CA ALA A 684 11.87 -59.08 -12.73
C ALA A 684 10.35 -59.34 -12.58
N LYS A 685 9.97 -60.60 -12.29
CA LYS A 685 8.58 -60.96 -11.98
C LYS A 685 8.06 -60.26 -10.72
N ARG A 686 8.92 -60.04 -9.72
CA ARG A 686 8.57 -59.31 -8.49
C ARG A 686 8.28 -57.84 -8.79
N TYR A 687 9.12 -57.17 -9.58
CA TYR A 687 8.85 -55.81 -10.05
C TYR A 687 7.50 -55.70 -10.77
N ALA A 688 7.24 -56.58 -11.72
CA ALA A 688 5.95 -56.61 -12.43
C ALA A 688 4.76 -56.84 -11.48
N ALA A 689 4.91 -57.70 -10.47
CA ALA A 689 3.89 -57.94 -9.45
C ALA A 689 3.66 -56.72 -8.55
N ALA A 690 4.73 -56.05 -8.12
CA ALA A 690 4.66 -54.84 -7.29
C ALA A 690 3.97 -53.69 -8.03
N VAL A 691 4.34 -53.43 -9.29
CA VAL A 691 3.66 -52.43 -10.13
C VAL A 691 2.19 -52.79 -10.33
N ARG A 692 1.87 -54.05 -10.64
CA ARG A 692 0.47 -54.50 -10.82
C ARG A 692 -0.35 -54.34 -9.54
N GLN A 693 0.22 -54.64 -8.37
CA GLN A 693 -0.44 -54.43 -7.09
C GLN A 693 -0.68 -52.94 -6.84
N GLY A 694 0.32 -52.09 -7.09
CA GLY A 694 0.19 -50.64 -7.03
C GLY A 694 -0.91 -50.10 -7.93
N ILE A 695 -0.99 -50.55 -9.19
CA ILE A 695 -2.05 -50.14 -10.12
C ILE A 695 -3.44 -50.57 -9.62
N ARG A 696 -3.58 -51.81 -9.13
CA ARG A 696 -4.86 -52.29 -8.55
C ARG A 696 -5.26 -51.49 -7.32
N ALA A 697 -4.30 -51.16 -6.46
CA ALA A 697 -4.54 -50.33 -5.29
C ALA A 697 -4.94 -48.90 -5.70
N TRP A 698 -4.26 -48.32 -6.69
CA TRP A 698 -4.59 -47.00 -7.25
C TRP A 698 -6.00 -46.97 -7.83
N ARG A 699 -6.34 -47.96 -8.67
CA ARG A 699 -7.69 -48.11 -9.27
C ARG A 699 -8.79 -48.12 -8.20
N LYS A 700 -8.55 -48.81 -7.08
CA LYS A 700 -9.49 -48.92 -5.96
C LYS A 700 -9.43 -47.74 -4.97
N GLY A 701 -8.46 -46.83 -5.11
CA GLY A 701 -8.22 -45.75 -4.15
C GLY A 701 -7.78 -46.25 -2.77
N ALA A 702 -7.02 -47.36 -2.73
CA ALA A 702 -6.61 -48.06 -1.52
C ALA A 702 -5.08 -48.25 -1.46
N MET A 703 -4.32 -47.27 -1.98
CA MET A 703 -2.86 -47.29 -1.90
C MET A 703 -2.40 -46.93 -0.48
N ASN A 704 -1.19 -47.37 -0.11
CA ASN A 704 -0.38 -46.71 0.90
C ASN A 704 0.61 -45.73 0.23
N ASP A 705 1.33 -44.95 1.04
CA ASP A 705 2.28 -43.94 0.54
C ASP A 705 3.43 -44.57 -0.24
N GLU A 706 3.99 -45.67 0.24
CA GLU A 706 5.12 -46.35 -0.41
C GLU A 706 4.72 -46.90 -1.80
N GLN A 707 3.50 -47.42 -1.95
CA GLN A 707 2.94 -47.81 -3.24
C GLN A 707 2.72 -46.60 -4.16
N ALA A 708 2.24 -45.47 -3.61
CA ALA A 708 1.99 -44.26 -4.37
C ALA A 708 3.30 -43.70 -4.95
N GLN A 709 4.34 -43.58 -4.12
CA GLN A 709 5.67 -43.14 -4.53
C GLN A 709 6.31 -44.09 -5.56
N PHE A 710 6.22 -45.41 -5.32
CA PHE A 710 6.75 -46.40 -6.23
C PHE A 710 6.08 -46.35 -7.61
N LEU A 711 4.73 -46.35 -7.67
CA LEU A 711 4.00 -46.28 -8.93
C LEU A 711 4.20 -44.95 -9.66
N ASN A 712 4.29 -43.84 -8.91
CA ASN A 712 4.54 -42.51 -9.46
C ASN A 712 5.83 -42.46 -10.30
N TYR A 713 6.89 -43.16 -9.89
CA TYR A 713 8.13 -43.25 -10.66
C TYR A 713 7.90 -43.84 -12.05
N PHE A 714 7.19 -44.98 -12.15
CA PHE A 714 6.91 -45.63 -13.43
C PHE A 714 6.05 -44.75 -14.36
N VAL A 715 5.11 -43.99 -13.80
CA VAL A 715 4.26 -43.06 -14.58
C VAL A 715 5.03 -41.81 -15.02
N ARG A 716 5.84 -41.21 -14.15
CA ARG A 716 6.59 -39.99 -14.46
C ARG A 716 7.72 -40.21 -15.44
N GLU A 717 8.38 -41.36 -15.37
CA GLU A 717 9.52 -41.70 -16.22
C GLU A 717 9.13 -42.32 -17.57
N GLY A 718 7.82 -42.47 -17.84
CA GLY A 718 7.30 -43.01 -19.10
C GLY A 718 7.45 -44.52 -19.23
N LEU A 719 7.53 -45.24 -18.10
CA LEU A 719 7.56 -46.71 -18.07
C LEU A 719 6.15 -47.33 -18.15
N LEU A 720 5.12 -46.54 -17.86
CA LEU A 720 3.71 -46.79 -18.12
C LEU A 720 3.16 -45.66 -19.02
N SER A 721 2.22 -45.97 -19.91
CA SER A 721 1.65 -44.98 -20.83
C SER A 721 0.96 -43.83 -20.08
N ASN A 722 1.31 -42.59 -20.38
CA ASN A 722 0.76 -41.43 -19.68
C ASN A 722 0.35 -40.35 -20.67
N SER A 723 -0.17 -40.75 -21.83
CA SER A 723 -0.60 -39.86 -22.92
C SER A 723 -2.10 -39.99 -23.17
N PRO A 724 -2.79 -38.93 -23.67
CA PRO A 724 -4.16 -39.05 -24.15
C PRO A 724 -4.36 -40.21 -25.13
N ASP A 725 -3.35 -40.50 -25.95
CA ASP A 725 -3.40 -41.56 -26.97
C ASP A 725 -3.23 -42.98 -26.41
N ALA A 726 -3.10 -43.14 -25.09
CA ALA A 726 -2.96 -44.44 -24.45
C ALA A 726 -4.17 -45.37 -24.71
N SER A 727 -5.37 -44.81 -24.85
CA SER A 727 -6.56 -45.50 -25.37
C SER A 727 -7.65 -44.50 -25.79
N PRO A 728 -8.61 -44.89 -26.66
CA PRO A 728 -9.72 -44.01 -27.05
C PRO A 728 -10.54 -43.46 -25.88
N GLU A 729 -10.73 -44.27 -24.82
CA GLU A 729 -11.48 -43.84 -23.62
C GLU A 729 -10.70 -42.80 -22.81
N VAL A 730 -9.37 -42.98 -22.64
CA VAL A 730 -8.51 -41.99 -21.99
C VAL A 730 -8.54 -40.67 -22.77
N ALA A 731 -8.41 -40.72 -24.10
CA ALA A 731 -8.45 -39.54 -24.96
C ALA A 731 -9.76 -38.74 -24.76
N LYS A 732 -10.90 -39.43 -24.78
CA LYS A 732 -12.24 -38.84 -24.57
C LYS A 732 -12.37 -38.17 -23.20
N LEU A 733 -12.04 -38.89 -22.12
CA LEU A 733 -12.20 -38.38 -20.76
C LEU A 733 -11.24 -37.21 -20.47
N VAL A 734 -10.01 -37.28 -20.98
CA VAL A 734 -9.03 -36.20 -20.80
C VAL A 734 -9.39 -34.97 -21.63
N ALA A 735 -9.91 -35.14 -22.85
CA ALA A 735 -10.40 -34.03 -23.65
C ALA A 735 -11.51 -33.25 -22.93
N GLU A 736 -12.47 -33.96 -22.34
CA GLU A 736 -13.54 -33.33 -21.55
C GLU A 736 -12.99 -32.64 -20.29
N TYR A 737 -12.03 -33.25 -19.59
CA TYR A 737 -11.38 -32.62 -18.43
C TYR A 737 -10.71 -31.31 -18.83
N ARG A 738 -9.93 -31.33 -19.92
CA ARG A 738 -9.18 -30.16 -20.38
C ARG A 738 -10.11 -29.03 -20.85
N LYS A 739 -11.23 -29.38 -21.48
CA LYS A 739 -12.27 -28.42 -21.83
C LYS A 739 -12.86 -27.74 -20.59
N LEU A 740 -13.31 -28.52 -19.60
CA LEU A 740 -13.89 -28.00 -18.36
C LEU A 740 -12.88 -27.21 -17.52
N GLU A 741 -11.63 -27.65 -17.46
CA GLU A 741 -10.55 -26.93 -16.76
C GLU A 741 -10.24 -25.60 -17.44
N ALA A 742 -10.25 -25.54 -18.78
CA ALA A 742 -9.98 -24.31 -19.52
C ALA A 742 -10.99 -23.20 -19.20
N GLU A 743 -12.25 -23.56 -18.93
CA GLU A 743 -13.33 -22.65 -18.52
C GLU A 743 -13.20 -22.12 -17.08
N ILE A 744 -12.33 -22.71 -16.24
CA ILE A 744 -12.09 -22.20 -14.89
C ILE A 744 -11.37 -20.85 -14.99
N PRO A 745 -11.95 -19.78 -14.39
CA PRO A 745 -11.37 -18.45 -14.46
C PRO A 745 -10.18 -18.31 -13.51
N GLN A 746 -9.31 -17.34 -13.81
CA GLN A 746 -8.24 -16.96 -12.89
C GLN A 746 -8.81 -16.22 -11.66
N PRO A 747 -8.20 -16.40 -10.46
CA PRO A 747 -8.64 -15.70 -9.25
C PRO A 747 -8.56 -14.17 -9.39
N GLN A 748 -9.65 -13.49 -9.04
CA GLN A 748 -9.65 -12.04 -8.86
C GLN A 748 -9.29 -11.73 -7.42
N ARG A 749 -8.44 -10.74 -7.17
CA ARG A 749 -7.79 -10.57 -5.87
C ARG A 749 -7.92 -9.15 -5.33
N ALA A 750 -7.99 -9.03 -4.01
CA ALA A 750 -7.92 -7.77 -3.28
C ALA A 750 -7.06 -7.95 -2.01
N PRO A 751 -6.48 -6.87 -1.45
CA PRO A 751 -5.93 -6.91 -0.11
C PRO A 751 -7.05 -7.28 0.87
N GLY A 752 -6.74 -8.05 1.92
CA GLY A 752 -7.71 -8.42 2.93
C GLY A 752 -7.06 -9.01 4.17
N VAL A 753 -7.86 -9.66 4.99
CA VAL A 753 -7.42 -10.42 6.17
C VAL A 753 -8.07 -11.81 6.14
N LEU A 754 -7.43 -12.78 6.77
CA LEU A 754 -7.99 -14.12 7.00
C LEU A 754 -8.37 -14.25 8.47
N GLU A 755 -9.50 -14.89 8.73
CA GLU A 755 -9.81 -15.32 10.09
C GLU A 755 -8.75 -16.31 10.58
N ALA A 756 -8.30 -16.09 11.81
CA ALA A 756 -7.35 -16.94 12.49
C ALA A 756 -7.90 -17.35 13.87
N GLU A 757 -7.03 -17.93 14.68
CA GLU A 757 -7.37 -18.31 16.05
C GLU A 757 -7.89 -17.09 16.83
N ALA A 758 -9.05 -17.28 17.46
CA ALA A 758 -9.66 -16.32 18.36
C ALA A 758 -8.85 -16.23 19.66
N VAL A 759 -8.12 -15.12 19.84
CA VAL A 759 -7.23 -14.95 21.00
C VAL A 759 -7.58 -13.67 21.76
N ASP A 760 -7.91 -13.83 23.04
CA ASP A 760 -7.97 -12.72 24.00
C ASP A 760 -6.53 -12.38 24.43
N ARG A 761 -6.04 -11.23 23.99
CA ARG A 761 -4.65 -10.79 24.24
C ARG A 761 -4.52 -10.15 25.62
N PRO A 762 -3.33 -10.21 26.23
CA PRO A 762 -3.09 -9.55 27.51
C PRO A 762 -3.16 -8.02 27.38
N LEU A 763 -3.61 -7.37 28.44
CA LEU A 763 -3.37 -5.95 28.66
C LEU A 763 -1.87 -5.71 28.85
N PHE A 764 -1.35 -4.63 28.27
CA PHE A 764 0.05 -4.21 28.49
C PHE A 764 0.12 -3.07 29.50
N VAL A 765 0.82 -3.29 30.62
CA VAL A 765 0.96 -2.29 31.68
C VAL A 765 1.65 -1.05 31.10
N ARG A 766 0.97 0.11 31.19
CA ARG A 766 1.45 1.37 30.58
C ARG A 766 1.73 1.27 29.07
N GLY A 767 1.08 0.33 28.37
CA GLY A 767 1.25 0.12 26.93
C GLY A 767 2.58 -0.55 26.55
N ASN A 768 3.35 -1.01 27.52
CA ASN A 768 4.63 -1.69 27.34
C ASN A 768 4.39 -3.19 27.06
N HIS A 769 4.62 -3.62 25.82
CA HIS A 769 4.39 -5.01 25.38
C HIS A 769 5.22 -6.06 26.13
N LYS A 770 6.29 -5.62 26.82
CA LYS A 770 7.14 -6.48 27.66
C LYS A 770 6.58 -6.71 29.07
N GLN A 771 5.47 -6.06 29.42
CA GLN A 771 4.79 -6.19 30.72
C GLN A 771 3.32 -6.60 30.52
N PRO A 772 3.07 -7.86 30.08
CA PRO A 772 1.71 -8.37 29.97
C PRO A 772 1.06 -8.52 31.36
N ALA A 773 -0.23 -8.24 31.43
CA ALA A 773 -1.10 -8.38 32.60
C ALA A 773 -2.25 -9.37 32.29
N GLN A 774 -3.46 -9.13 32.81
CA GLN A 774 -4.61 -10.00 32.57
C GLN A 774 -5.02 -10.02 31.08
N ALA A 775 -5.51 -11.17 30.61
CA ALA A 775 -6.17 -11.28 29.30
C ALA A 775 -7.43 -10.41 29.28
N VAL A 776 -7.63 -9.69 28.17
CA VAL A 776 -8.82 -8.84 27.99
C VAL A 776 -9.75 -9.50 26.99
N PRO A 777 -10.98 -9.86 27.40
CA PRO A 777 -11.93 -10.49 26.50
C PRO A 777 -12.31 -9.54 25.37
N ARG A 778 -12.50 -10.08 24.18
CA ARG A 778 -13.02 -9.32 23.03
C ARG A 778 -14.44 -8.83 23.32
N ARG A 779 -14.65 -7.53 23.16
CA ARG A 779 -15.92 -6.82 23.42
C ARG A 779 -15.90 -5.46 22.74
N PHE A 780 -17.05 -4.78 22.77
CA PHE A 780 -17.14 -3.36 22.41
C PHE A 780 -16.74 -2.46 23.58
N LEU A 781 -16.93 -1.15 23.43
CA LEU A 781 -16.65 -0.16 24.47
C LEU A 781 -17.62 -0.35 25.65
N GLU A 782 -17.07 -0.45 26.86
CA GLU A 782 -17.86 -0.65 28.09
C GLU A 782 -18.85 0.49 28.37
N ALA A 783 -18.60 1.70 27.84
CA ALA A 783 -19.52 2.83 27.95
C ALA A 783 -20.89 2.53 27.34
N PHE A 784 -20.94 1.66 26.34
CA PHE A 784 -22.19 1.21 25.69
C PHE A 784 -22.55 -0.20 26.14
N ASN A 785 -21.63 -1.15 26.00
CA ASN A 785 -21.85 -2.54 26.35
C ASN A 785 -20.54 -3.22 26.77
N ALA A 786 -20.43 -3.54 28.07
CA ALA A 786 -19.26 -4.21 28.63
C ALA A 786 -19.25 -5.73 28.45
N LYS A 787 -20.31 -6.32 27.87
CA LYS A 787 -20.43 -7.78 27.74
C LYS A 787 -19.40 -8.33 26.73
N PRO A 788 -18.59 -9.32 27.11
CA PRO A 788 -17.76 -10.08 26.18
C PRO A 788 -18.55 -10.65 25.00
N PHE A 789 -17.95 -10.64 23.81
CA PHE A 789 -18.50 -11.32 22.66
C PHE A 789 -18.41 -12.83 22.87
N GLY A 790 -19.53 -13.55 22.65
CA GLY A 790 -19.57 -15.02 22.66
C GLY A 790 -18.99 -15.66 21.39
N ALA A 791 -18.18 -14.91 20.65
CA ALA A 791 -17.69 -15.26 19.32
C ALA A 791 -16.60 -16.33 19.37
N LYS A 792 -16.74 -17.36 18.54
CA LYS A 792 -15.69 -18.38 18.35
C LYS A 792 -14.59 -17.96 17.37
N ASN A 793 -14.87 -16.96 16.53
CA ASN A 793 -13.96 -16.37 15.55
C ASN A 793 -13.42 -15.03 16.06
N SER A 794 -12.78 -14.18 15.23
CA SER A 794 -12.10 -12.94 15.66
C SER A 794 -12.93 -11.96 16.50
N GLY A 795 -14.26 -11.92 16.33
CA GLY A 795 -15.14 -10.91 16.92
C GLY A 795 -15.42 -9.72 16.01
N ARG A 796 -14.95 -9.72 14.75
CA ARG A 796 -15.16 -8.62 13.80
C ARG A 796 -16.63 -8.41 13.43
N VAL A 797 -17.40 -9.49 13.25
CA VAL A 797 -18.84 -9.39 12.95
C VAL A 797 -19.57 -8.75 14.14
N GLU A 798 -19.29 -9.22 15.35
CA GLU A 798 -19.86 -8.69 16.58
C GLU A 798 -19.46 -7.23 16.84
N LEU A 799 -18.23 -6.85 16.48
CA LEU A 799 -17.79 -5.45 16.52
C LEU A 799 -18.61 -4.59 15.55
N ALA A 800 -18.83 -5.06 14.31
CA ALA A 800 -19.64 -4.33 13.33
C ALA A 800 -21.08 -4.12 13.82
N GLU A 801 -21.71 -5.17 14.35
CA GLU A 801 -23.07 -5.07 14.90
C GLU A 801 -23.13 -4.21 16.16
N ALA A 802 -22.12 -4.27 17.03
CA ALA A 802 -22.05 -3.41 18.22
C ALA A 802 -21.90 -1.92 17.85
N MET A 803 -21.16 -1.62 16.78
CA MET A 803 -21.04 -0.26 16.26
C MET A 803 -22.36 0.25 15.67
N LEU A 804 -23.18 -0.63 15.09
CA LEU A 804 -24.48 -0.29 14.50
C LEU A 804 -25.65 -0.41 15.48
N HIS A 805 -25.40 -0.84 16.71
CA HIS A 805 -26.44 -1.02 17.71
C HIS A 805 -27.13 0.32 18.04
N ALA A 806 -28.45 0.29 18.26
CA ALA A 806 -29.24 1.48 18.53
C ALA A 806 -28.78 2.28 19.76
N ASP A 807 -28.18 1.59 20.74
CA ASP A 807 -27.60 2.21 21.95
C ASP A 807 -26.28 2.93 21.69
N ASN A 808 -25.66 2.77 20.52
CA ASN A 808 -24.47 3.50 20.11
C ASN A 808 -24.86 4.73 19.25
N PRO A 809 -24.94 5.94 19.83
CA PRO A 809 -25.33 7.14 19.09
C PRO A 809 -24.23 7.69 18.16
N LEU A 810 -22.99 7.23 18.31
CA LEU A 810 -21.83 7.84 17.65
C LEU A 810 -21.84 7.61 16.14
N THR A 811 -22.12 6.40 15.69
CA THR A 811 -21.96 6.03 14.29
C THR A 811 -22.82 6.89 13.37
N ALA A 812 -24.10 7.08 13.69
CA ALA A 812 -24.99 7.94 12.92
C ALA A 812 -24.59 9.43 13.01
N ARG A 813 -24.25 9.94 14.20
CA ARG A 813 -23.82 11.34 14.38
C ARG A 813 -22.53 11.66 13.60
N VAL A 814 -21.57 10.75 13.63
CA VAL A 814 -20.26 10.93 12.99
C VAL A 814 -20.41 10.99 11.48
N ILE A 815 -21.11 10.04 10.87
CA ILE A 815 -21.27 10.03 9.40
C ILE A 815 -22.11 11.22 8.92
N VAL A 816 -23.19 11.57 9.62
CA VAL A 816 -23.99 12.76 9.30
C VAL A 816 -23.14 14.02 9.38
N ASN A 817 -22.33 14.16 10.42
CA ASN A 817 -21.44 15.32 10.56
C ASN A 817 -20.36 15.37 9.47
N ARG A 818 -19.80 14.23 9.07
CA ARG A 818 -18.83 14.14 7.96
C ARG A 818 -19.46 14.54 6.63
N ILE A 819 -20.66 14.03 6.32
CA ILE A 819 -21.41 14.41 5.11
C ILE A 819 -21.72 15.91 5.13
N TRP A 820 -22.23 16.42 6.26
CA TRP A 820 -22.47 17.85 6.46
C TRP A 820 -21.21 18.68 6.26
N HIS A 821 -20.08 18.26 6.83
CA HIS A 821 -18.80 18.94 6.67
C HIS A 821 -18.40 19.04 5.18
N HIS A 822 -18.50 17.96 4.42
CA HIS A 822 -18.15 17.95 3.01
C HIS A 822 -19.15 18.72 2.12
N MET A 823 -20.38 18.97 2.56
CA MET A 823 -21.37 19.78 1.83
C MET A 823 -21.31 21.27 2.20
N ILE A 824 -21.30 21.59 3.50
CA ILE A 824 -21.39 22.95 4.03
C ILE A 824 -20.01 23.60 4.26
N GLY A 825 -18.93 22.81 4.32
CA GLY A 825 -17.55 23.28 4.53
C GLY A 825 -17.08 23.29 5.99
N ARG A 826 -18.00 23.19 6.95
CA ARG A 826 -17.74 23.07 8.39
C ARG A 826 -18.73 22.07 8.97
N GLY A 827 -18.25 21.10 9.75
CA GLY A 827 -19.14 20.18 10.47
C GLY A 827 -20.00 20.92 11.49
N LEU A 828 -21.16 20.36 11.84
CA LEU A 828 -21.92 20.79 13.02
C LEU A 828 -21.04 20.64 14.26
N VAL A 829 -20.30 19.54 14.34
CA VAL A 829 -19.11 19.37 15.18
C VAL A 829 -17.88 19.67 14.34
N ALA A 830 -17.13 20.71 14.69
CA ALA A 830 -16.00 21.20 13.88
C ALA A 830 -14.77 20.29 13.89
N THR A 831 -14.75 19.28 14.76
CA THR A 831 -13.71 18.25 14.91
C THR A 831 -14.25 16.90 14.44
N PRO A 832 -14.31 16.60 13.12
CA PRO A 832 -14.98 15.39 12.61
C PRO A 832 -14.38 14.07 13.09
N ASP A 833 -13.13 14.08 13.53
CA ASP A 833 -12.40 12.90 14.02
C ASP A 833 -12.40 12.78 15.57
N ASN A 834 -13.02 13.73 16.29
CA ASN A 834 -13.09 13.72 17.74
C ASN A 834 -14.40 14.33 18.27
N PHE A 835 -15.29 13.47 18.73
CA PHE A 835 -16.55 13.76 19.42
C PHE A 835 -16.43 13.64 20.93
N GLY A 836 -15.26 13.23 21.44
CA GLY A 836 -14.93 13.18 22.86
C GLY A 836 -14.77 14.56 23.47
N LYS A 837 -14.32 14.60 24.72
CA LYS A 837 -14.24 15.81 25.54
C LYS A 837 -13.26 16.87 25.02
N LEU A 838 -12.22 16.45 24.28
CA LEU A 838 -11.28 17.36 23.61
C LEU A 838 -11.76 17.84 22.24
N GLY A 839 -12.86 17.27 21.73
CA GLY A 839 -13.55 17.75 20.55
C GLY A 839 -14.46 18.95 20.85
N GLU A 840 -15.00 19.55 19.78
CA GLU A 840 -16.00 20.61 19.90
C GLU A 840 -17.41 20.07 20.16
N LYS A 841 -18.24 20.86 20.82
CA LYS A 841 -19.69 20.61 20.88
C LYS A 841 -20.36 20.99 19.55
N PRO A 842 -21.48 20.36 19.18
CA PRO A 842 -22.21 20.72 17.97
C PRO A 842 -22.72 22.16 18.06
N THR A 843 -22.65 22.91 16.95
CA THR A 843 -23.28 24.24 16.87
C THR A 843 -24.80 24.16 16.91
N HIS A 844 -25.36 23.11 16.33
CA HIS A 844 -26.81 22.84 16.32
C HIS A 844 -27.05 21.39 16.81
N PRO A 845 -27.07 21.15 18.13
CA PRO A 845 -27.21 19.80 18.69
C PRO A 845 -28.52 19.11 18.25
N GLU A 846 -29.62 19.85 18.22
CA GLU A 846 -30.93 19.30 17.85
C GLU A 846 -31.01 18.95 16.36
N LEU A 847 -30.35 19.73 15.50
CA LEU A 847 -30.24 19.43 14.07
C LEU A 847 -29.38 18.19 13.83
N LEU A 848 -28.26 18.04 14.55
CA LEU A 848 -27.41 16.85 14.43
C LEU A 848 -28.20 15.59 14.80
N ASP A 849 -28.95 15.62 15.89
CA ASP A 849 -29.78 14.47 16.32
C ASP A 849 -30.96 14.22 15.37
N TYR A 850 -31.61 15.28 14.87
CA TYR A 850 -32.65 15.18 13.85
C TYR A 850 -32.14 14.46 12.60
N LEU A 851 -31.00 14.92 12.06
CA LEU A 851 -30.39 14.34 10.87
C LEU A 851 -29.89 12.92 11.14
N ALA A 852 -29.29 12.64 12.30
CA ALA A 852 -28.83 11.30 12.66
C ALA A 852 -29.99 10.30 12.76
N GLY A 853 -31.06 10.65 13.48
CA GLY A 853 -32.24 9.79 13.60
C GLY A 853 -32.92 9.56 12.25
N ARG A 854 -33.05 10.61 11.44
CA ARG A 854 -33.64 10.52 10.10
C ARG A 854 -32.79 9.69 9.13
N PHE A 855 -31.47 9.87 9.17
CA PHE A 855 -30.53 9.10 8.34
C PHE A 855 -30.68 7.60 8.56
N VAL A 856 -30.80 7.17 9.83
CA VAL A 856 -31.08 5.77 10.17
C VAL A 856 -32.45 5.34 9.66
N ALA A 857 -33.50 6.14 9.91
CA ALA A 857 -34.88 5.83 9.50
C ALA A 857 -35.07 5.73 7.98
N GLU A 858 -34.29 6.48 7.20
CA GLU A 858 -34.37 6.50 5.72
C GLU A 858 -33.44 5.49 5.04
N GLY A 859 -32.87 4.55 5.82
CA GLY A 859 -32.06 3.44 5.31
C GLY A 859 -30.60 3.79 5.08
N TRP A 860 -30.04 4.73 5.84
CA TRP A 860 -28.61 5.07 5.83
C TRP A 860 -28.06 5.51 4.45
N SER A 861 -28.91 6.12 3.61
CA SER A 861 -28.56 6.54 2.25
C SER A 861 -27.76 7.84 2.24
N ILE A 862 -26.52 7.77 1.77
CA ILE A 862 -25.64 8.93 1.63
C ILE A 862 -26.20 9.88 0.58
N LYS A 863 -26.70 9.38 -0.56
CA LYS A 863 -27.25 10.24 -1.61
C LYS A 863 -28.47 11.02 -1.13
N LYS A 864 -29.38 10.41 -0.37
CA LYS A 864 -30.55 11.12 0.19
C LYS A 864 -30.14 12.25 1.12
N LEU A 865 -29.17 12.03 2.02
CA LEU A 865 -28.70 13.10 2.91
C LEU A 865 -28.00 14.23 2.14
N VAL A 866 -27.17 13.89 1.14
CA VAL A 866 -26.54 14.88 0.26
C VAL A 866 -27.59 15.70 -0.50
N ARG A 867 -28.60 15.02 -1.05
CA ARG A 867 -29.75 15.65 -1.70
C ARG A 867 -30.45 16.62 -0.76
N GLU A 868 -30.81 16.15 0.44
CA GLU A 868 -31.53 16.97 1.43
C GLU A 868 -30.75 18.24 1.77
N ILE A 869 -29.45 18.12 2.06
CA ILE A 869 -28.59 19.27 2.40
C ILE A 869 -28.46 20.25 1.22
N THR A 870 -28.25 19.76 0.00
CA THR A 870 -28.01 20.61 -1.17
C THR A 870 -29.27 21.35 -1.65
N LEU A 871 -30.46 20.85 -1.33
CA LEU A 871 -31.74 21.52 -1.61
C LEU A 871 -32.11 22.60 -0.59
N THR A 872 -31.44 22.65 0.57
CA THR A 872 -31.72 23.68 1.60
C THR A 872 -31.47 25.09 1.08
N ARG A 873 -32.21 26.07 1.62
CA ARG A 873 -31.89 27.48 1.36
C ARG A 873 -30.54 27.86 1.98
N THR A 874 -30.19 27.27 3.13
CA THR A 874 -28.87 27.42 3.76
C THR A 874 -27.71 27.13 2.78
N PHE A 875 -27.77 26.01 2.04
CA PHE A 875 -26.74 25.69 1.04
C PHE A 875 -26.69 26.68 -0.12
N GLN A 876 -27.83 27.31 -0.44
CA GLN A 876 -27.98 28.24 -1.55
C GLN A 876 -27.57 29.69 -1.23
N LEU A 877 -27.24 30.02 0.02
CA LEU A 877 -26.88 31.39 0.42
C LEU A 877 -25.62 31.92 -0.31
N ALA A 878 -25.54 33.23 -0.47
CA ALA A 878 -24.33 33.92 -0.90
C ALA A 878 -23.24 33.87 0.19
N VAL A 879 -22.01 34.26 -0.16
CA VAL A 879 -20.84 34.17 0.74
C VAL A 879 -20.49 35.53 1.37
N ASN A 880 -20.84 36.63 0.71
CA ASN A 880 -20.51 37.97 1.19
C ASN A 880 -21.42 38.34 2.37
N PRO A 881 -20.85 38.75 3.52
CA PRO A 881 -21.64 39.13 4.68
C PRO A 881 -22.46 40.40 4.41
N SER A 882 -23.67 40.47 4.97
CA SER A 882 -24.50 41.67 5.00
C SER A 882 -24.35 42.38 6.35
N GLY A 883 -24.20 43.71 6.34
CA GLY A 883 -24.18 44.54 7.56
C GLY A 883 -23.17 44.07 8.62
N ASN A 884 -23.59 44.04 9.89
CA ASN A 884 -22.76 43.70 11.06
C ASN A 884 -22.57 42.19 11.29
N ALA A 885 -23.14 41.31 10.45
CA ALA A 885 -23.08 39.85 10.65
C ALA A 885 -21.64 39.31 10.73
N GLY A 886 -20.68 39.96 10.04
CA GLY A 886 -19.27 39.61 10.10
C GLY A 886 -18.60 39.82 11.46
N ASN A 887 -19.17 40.66 12.33
CA ASN A 887 -18.66 40.90 13.69
C ASN A 887 -19.32 40.00 14.74
N THR A 888 -20.59 39.64 14.55
CA THR A 888 -21.36 38.84 15.51
C THR A 888 -21.03 37.34 15.42
N ASP A 889 -20.86 36.80 14.21
CA ASP A 889 -20.48 35.40 13.98
C ASP A 889 -19.39 35.33 12.89
N PRO A 890 -18.15 35.73 13.22
CA PRO A 890 -17.06 35.85 12.24
C PRO A 890 -16.74 34.51 11.56
N GLU A 891 -16.86 33.41 12.30
CA GLU A 891 -16.64 32.04 11.82
C GLU A 891 -17.84 31.43 11.08
N ASN A 892 -18.97 32.15 11.01
CA ASN A 892 -20.22 31.69 10.39
C ASN A 892 -20.71 30.34 10.96
N ARG A 893 -20.62 30.16 12.29
CA ARG A 893 -21.05 28.97 13.02
C ARG A 893 -22.56 28.74 12.95
N LEU A 894 -23.33 29.83 12.86
CA LEU A 894 -24.79 29.85 12.79
C LEU A 894 -25.31 29.89 11.33
N LEU A 895 -24.43 29.88 10.33
CA LEU A 895 -24.77 29.69 8.92
C LEU A 895 -25.74 30.75 8.34
N ALA A 896 -25.58 32.02 8.75
CA ALA A 896 -26.29 33.15 8.14
C ALA A 896 -25.81 33.47 6.71
N ARG A 897 -24.73 32.82 6.25
CA ARG A 897 -24.19 32.85 4.89
C ARG A 897 -23.60 31.49 4.51
N ALA A 898 -23.28 31.29 3.23
CA ALA A 898 -22.50 30.14 2.81
C ALA A 898 -21.01 30.31 3.16
N ASN A 899 -20.32 29.20 3.48
CA ASN A 899 -18.89 29.24 3.74
C ASN A 899 -18.07 29.34 2.44
N VAL A 900 -17.00 30.14 2.45
CA VAL A 900 -15.95 30.05 1.43
C VAL A 900 -15.30 28.68 1.58
N ARG A 901 -15.24 27.91 0.49
CA ARG A 901 -14.60 26.60 0.48
C ARG A 901 -13.39 26.63 -0.41
N ARG A 902 -12.25 26.26 0.15
CA ARG A 902 -11.05 26.00 -0.64
C ARG A 902 -11.24 24.68 -1.40
N LEU A 903 -10.85 24.67 -2.67
CA LEU A 903 -10.82 23.45 -3.46
C LEU A 903 -9.72 22.52 -2.95
N GLU A 904 -10.01 21.24 -2.92
CA GLU A 904 -9.02 20.20 -2.61
C GLU A 904 -8.01 20.05 -3.75
N ALA A 905 -6.80 19.58 -3.43
CA ALA A 905 -5.71 19.36 -4.39
C ALA A 905 -6.16 18.67 -5.69
N GLU A 906 -6.94 17.59 -5.55
CA GLU A 906 -7.45 16.80 -6.67
C GLU A 906 -8.43 17.61 -7.52
N ALA A 907 -9.34 18.36 -6.90
CA ALA A 907 -10.30 19.21 -7.60
C ALA A 907 -9.61 20.37 -8.33
N ILE A 908 -8.55 20.94 -7.77
CA ILE A 908 -7.74 21.98 -8.44
C ILE A 908 -7.09 21.40 -9.68
N ARG A 909 -6.41 20.25 -9.54
CA ARG A 909 -5.75 19.57 -10.66
C ARG A 909 -6.74 19.16 -11.75
N ASP A 910 -7.85 18.52 -11.38
CA ASP A 910 -8.87 18.02 -12.30
C ASP A 910 -9.55 19.19 -13.03
N ALA A 911 -9.80 20.32 -12.35
CA ALA A 911 -10.36 21.52 -12.97
C ALA A 911 -9.41 22.13 -14.02
N MET A 912 -8.11 22.15 -13.77
CA MET A 912 -7.13 22.64 -14.76
C MET A 912 -7.04 21.71 -15.98
N LEU A 913 -7.07 20.40 -15.76
CA LEU A 913 -7.13 19.42 -16.86
C LEU A 913 -8.42 19.58 -17.68
N GLN A 914 -9.55 19.88 -17.04
CA GLN A 914 -10.81 20.10 -17.72
C GLN A 914 -10.80 21.41 -18.54
N ALA A 915 -10.30 22.50 -17.96
CA ALA A 915 -10.19 23.80 -18.64
C ALA A 915 -9.28 23.67 -19.89
N SER A 916 -8.15 22.96 -19.78
CA SER A 916 -7.26 22.70 -20.91
C SER A 916 -7.78 21.68 -21.93
N GLY A 917 -8.94 21.04 -21.67
CA GLY A 917 -9.52 20.02 -22.54
C GLY A 917 -8.77 18.69 -22.53
N SER A 918 -7.93 18.45 -21.51
CA SER A 918 -7.09 17.26 -21.41
C SER A 918 -7.65 16.17 -20.48
N LEU A 919 -8.62 16.48 -19.63
CA LEU A 919 -9.14 15.54 -18.62
C LEU A 919 -9.77 14.29 -19.25
N ASP A 920 -9.24 13.12 -18.88
CA ASP A 920 -9.91 11.83 -19.12
C ASP A 920 -10.87 11.53 -17.95
N ARG A 921 -12.17 11.51 -18.27
CA ARG A 921 -13.28 11.27 -17.34
C ARG A 921 -13.66 9.79 -17.21
N SER A 922 -12.90 8.86 -17.79
CA SER A 922 -13.20 7.43 -17.72
C SER A 922 -13.03 6.89 -16.29
N PRO A 923 -14.10 6.38 -15.64
CA PRO A 923 -14.02 5.90 -14.27
C PRO A 923 -13.40 4.49 -14.17
N LEU A 924 -13.06 4.06 -12.95
CA LEU A 924 -12.58 2.73 -12.56
C LEU A 924 -11.21 2.33 -13.16
N GLY A 925 -10.84 1.05 -13.15
CA GLY A 925 -9.56 0.58 -13.71
C GLY A 925 -8.35 0.62 -12.76
N GLY A 926 -7.15 0.65 -13.34
CA GLY A 926 -5.87 0.62 -12.62
C GLY A 926 -5.51 1.95 -11.96
N SER A 927 -4.38 1.97 -11.27
CA SER A 927 -3.76 3.21 -10.79
C SER A 927 -2.70 3.69 -11.76
N ASP A 928 -2.67 4.99 -12.01
CA ASP A 928 -1.84 5.65 -13.00
C ASP A 928 -0.62 6.33 -12.37
N ASN A 929 0.33 6.70 -13.23
CA ASN A 929 1.45 7.55 -12.84
C ASN A 929 0.99 9.01 -12.68
N ALA A 930 1.84 9.84 -12.05
CA ALA A 930 1.55 11.23 -11.71
C ALA A 930 1.28 12.14 -12.93
N ASP A 931 1.76 11.76 -14.12
CA ASP A 931 1.62 12.47 -15.38
C ASP A 931 0.34 12.13 -16.17
N SER A 932 -0.50 11.22 -15.66
CA SER A 932 -1.75 10.84 -16.33
C SER A 932 -2.76 11.98 -16.41
N ASN A 933 -3.48 12.07 -17.52
CA ASN A 933 -4.57 13.01 -17.72
C ASN A 933 -5.90 12.57 -17.07
N ARG A 934 -5.95 11.39 -16.44
CA ARG A 934 -7.13 10.95 -15.68
C ARG A 934 -7.33 11.78 -14.43
N ARG A 935 -8.53 11.70 -13.86
CA ARG A 935 -8.84 12.28 -12.55
C ARG A 935 -7.79 11.91 -11.52
N SER A 936 -7.43 12.86 -10.67
CA SER A 936 -6.31 12.74 -9.72
C SER A 936 -6.50 11.62 -8.70
N LEU A 937 -7.74 11.21 -8.45
CA LEU A 937 -8.12 10.01 -7.68
C LEU A 937 -7.43 8.72 -8.17
N TYR A 938 -7.14 8.61 -9.48
CA TYR A 938 -6.54 7.43 -10.08
C TYR A 938 -5.02 7.41 -9.99
N GLN A 939 -4.38 8.49 -9.55
CA GLN A 939 -2.94 8.49 -9.37
C GLN A 939 -2.54 7.55 -8.23
N ARG A 940 -1.44 6.83 -8.45
CA ARG A 940 -0.92 5.89 -7.46
C ARG A 940 -0.43 6.61 -6.21
N VAL A 941 -0.93 6.19 -5.05
CA VAL A 941 -0.56 6.76 -3.74
C VAL A 941 0.58 5.94 -3.12
N ILE A 942 1.81 6.41 -3.29
CA ILE A 942 3.03 5.79 -2.72
C ILE A 942 3.52 6.64 -1.55
N ARG A 943 3.58 6.07 -0.35
CA ARG A 943 3.85 6.82 0.90
C ARG A 943 5.19 7.55 0.88
N ASN A 944 6.24 6.93 0.36
CA ASN A 944 7.57 7.57 0.28
C ASN A 944 7.78 8.39 -1.00
N ARG A 945 6.75 8.52 -1.84
CA ARG A 945 6.82 9.25 -3.11
C ARG A 945 5.44 9.81 -3.49
N LEU A 946 4.90 10.64 -2.60
CA LEU A 946 3.65 11.36 -2.87
C LEU A 946 3.83 12.34 -4.04
N ASN A 947 2.75 12.63 -4.75
CA ASN A 947 2.77 13.61 -5.83
C ASN A 947 3.13 15.00 -5.24
N PRO A 948 4.19 15.67 -5.73
CA PRO A 948 4.60 16.98 -5.20
C PRO A 948 3.53 18.05 -5.34
N PHE A 949 2.84 18.13 -6.49
CA PHE A 949 1.77 19.09 -6.72
C PHE A 949 0.62 18.89 -5.74
N LEU A 950 0.16 17.64 -5.57
CA LEU A 950 -0.95 17.35 -4.64
C LEU A 950 -0.55 17.66 -3.19
N THR A 951 0.67 17.30 -2.78
CA THR A 951 1.19 17.59 -1.43
C THR A 951 1.25 19.09 -1.15
N VAL A 952 1.75 19.90 -2.09
CA VAL A 952 1.80 21.37 -1.94
C VAL A 952 0.39 21.97 -1.79
N MET A 953 -0.61 21.35 -2.42
CA MET A 953 -2.02 21.77 -2.37
C MET A 953 -2.81 21.10 -1.23
N ASP A 954 -2.13 20.75 -0.13
CA ASP A 954 -2.69 20.21 1.10
C ASP A 954 -3.38 18.83 0.94
N ALA A 955 -2.95 17.99 -0.01
CA ALA A 955 -3.38 16.59 -0.04
C ALA A 955 -2.89 15.85 1.21
N PRO A 956 -3.75 15.06 1.88
CA PRO A 956 -3.40 14.43 3.14
C PRO A 956 -2.34 13.33 2.96
N VAL A 957 -1.42 13.26 3.92
CA VAL A 957 -0.47 12.15 4.01
C VAL A 957 -1.22 10.92 4.58
N PRO A 958 -1.20 9.75 3.91
CA PRO A 958 -2.02 8.60 4.29
C PRO A 958 -1.42 7.82 5.47
N THR A 959 -1.38 8.42 6.67
CA THR A 959 -0.82 7.83 7.90
C THR A 959 -1.86 7.63 9.02
N SER A 960 -2.90 8.46 9.08
CA SER A 960 -4.03 8.36 10.02
C SER A 960 -5.32 8.85 9.33
N THR A 961 -6.46 8.79 10.02
CA THR A 961 -7.75 9.29 9.55
C THR A 961 -7.70 10.82 9.41
N THR A 962 -8.14 11.33 8.25
CA THR A 962 -8.29 12.78 8.03
C THR A 962 -9.75 13.10 7.69
N GLY A 963 -10.53 13.54 8.68
CA GLY A 963 -11.92 13.97 8.50
C GLY A 963 -12.06 15.41 8.03
N ARG A 964 -11.13 16.28 8.42
CA ARG A 964 -10.96 17.65 7.92
C ARG A 964 -9.53 17.81 7.43
N ARG A 965 -9.35 18.21 6.17
CA ARG A 965 -8.02 18.51 5.63
C ARG A 965 -7.52 19.86 6.16
N ASP A 966 -6.20 19.97 6.30
CA ASP A 966 -5.57 21.26 6.55
C ASP A 966 -5.75 22.18 5.33
N VAL A 967 -5.80 23.49 5.60
CA VAL A 967 -5.93 24.52 4.58
C VAL A 967 -4.86 25.56 4.85
N THR A 968 -3.83 25.58 4.01
CA THR A 968 -2.70 26.51 4.14
C THR A 968 -2.71 27.53 3.02
N ASN A 969 -2.36 28.79 3.27
CA ASN A 969 -2.19 29.80 2.23
C ASN A 969 -0.73 30.27 2.22
N VAL A 970 0.13 29.51 1.53
CA VAL A 970 1.57 29.73 1.53
C VAL A 970 2.07 30.15 0.15
N PRO A 971 3.10 31.03 0.06
CA PRO A 971 3.64 31.49 -1.23
C PRO A 971 4.07 30.36 -2.17
N ALA A 972 4.48 29.21 -1.63
CA ALA A 972 4.86 28.03 -2.40
C ALA A 972 3.73 27.51 -3.30
N GLN A 973 2.47 27.61 -2.89
CA GLN A 973 1.33 27.20 -3.70
C GLN A 973 1.16 28.11 -4.92
N SER A 974 1.23 29.43 -4.71
CA SER A 974 1.18 30.41 -5.81
C SER A 974 2.36 30.25 -6.77
N LEU A 975 3.58 30.05 -6.25
CA LEU A 975 4.77 29.79 -7.06
C LEU A 975 4.66 28.49 -7.87
N THR A 976 4.04 27.45 -7.30
CA THR A 976 3.76 26.18 -7.99
C THR A 976 2.79 26.42 -9.14
N MET A 977 1.71 27.17 -8.92
CA MET A 977 0.75 27.54 -9.98
C MET A 977 1.37 28.38 -11.11
N MET A 978 2.49 29.07 -10.88
CA MET A 978 3.17 29.87 -11.90
C MET A 978 4.27 29.11 -12.65
N ASN A 979 4.99 28.21 -11.97
CA ASN A 979 6.26 27.68 -12.45
C ASN A 979 6.29 26.15 -12.64
N ASP A 980 5.30 25.42 -12.12
CA ASP A 980 5.32 23.96 -12.24
C ASP A 980 5.18 23.55 -13.73
N PRO A 981 6.06 22.68 -14.26
CA PRO A 981 6.02 22.25 -15.66
C PRO A 981 4.67 21.64 -16.08
N PHE A 982 3.99 20.95 -15.17
CA PHE A 982 2.64 20.44 -15.43
C PHE A 982 1.67 21.58 -15.68
N ILE A 983 1.70 22.64 -14.85
CA ILE A 983 0.83 23.81 -14.99
C ILE A 983 1.13 24.58 -16.27
N LEU A 984 2.41 24.83 -16.58
CA LEU A 984 2.81 25.48 -17.82
C LEU A 984 2.32 24.71 -19.05
N SER A 985 2.41 23.37 -19.04
CA SER A 985 1.90 22.54 -20.12
C SER A 985 0.38 22.61 -20.28
N LEU A 986 -0.38 22.81 -19.19
CA LEU A 986 -1.83 22.97 -19.24
C LEU A 986 -2.20 24.37 -19.70
N ALA A 987 -1.46 25.40 -19.29
CA ALA A 987 -1.64 26.76 -19.75
C ALA A 987 -1.43 26.89 -21.27
N GLU A 988 -0.39 26.25 -21.81
CA GLU A 988 -0.16 26.20 -23.26
C GLU A 988 -1.31 25.50 -24.00
N ARG A 989 -1.75 24.34 -23.51
CA ARG A 989 -2.89 23.62 -24.08
C ARG A 989 -4.19 24.43 -24.00
N PHE A 990 -4.42 25.13 -22.89
CA PHE A 990 -5.59 25.97 -22.72
C PHE A 990 -5.59 27.17 -23.68
N ALA A 991 -4.44 27.83 -23.84
CA ALA A 991 -4.26 28.91 -24.82
C ALA A 991 -4.48 28.40 -26.25
N ASN A 992 -3.93 27.24 -26.61
CA ASN A 992 -4.11 26.64 -27.94
C ASN A 992 -5.56 26.23 -28.19
N ARG A 993 -6.26 25.71 -27.18
CA ARG A 993 -7.69 25.38 -27.25
C ARG A 993 -8.54 26.60 -27.61
N VAL A 994 -8.28 27.74 -26.96
CA VAL A 994 -9.05 28.98 -27.20
C VAL A 994 -8.65 29.64 -28.53
N LYS A 995 -7.36 29.67 -28.88
CA LYS A 995 -6.90 30.20 -30.17
C LYS A 995 -7.36 29.36 -31.37
N GLY A 996 -7.55 28.06 -31.17
CA GLY A 996 -8.03 27.12 -32.20
C GLY A 996 -9.54 27.11 -32.39
N ASP A 997 -10.32 27.81 -31.56
CA ASP A 997 -11.78 27.89 -31.70
C ASP A 997 -12.17 28.99 -32.70
N GLU A 998 -12.67 28.59 -33.86
CA GLU A 998 -13.07 29.50 -34.95
C GLU A 998 -14.23 30.44 -34.57
N ASN A 999 -14.96 30.13 -33.49
CA ASN A 999 -16.02 30.99 -32.97
C ASN A 999 -15.49 32.17 -32.16
N LEU A 1000 -14.24 32.11 -31.67
CA LEU A 1000 -13.63 33.12 -30.79
C LEU A 1000 -12.72 34.07 -31.57
N LYS A 1001 -13.32 34.98 -32.33
CA LYS A 1001 -12.63 35.86 -33.29
C LYS A 1001 -11.93 37.08 -32.68
N THR A 1002 -12.32 37.50 -31.48
CA THR A 1002 -11.75 38.68 -30.81
C THR A 1002 -11.00 38.29 -29.54
N VAL A 1003 -10.03 39.11 -29.15
CA VAL A 1003 -9.29 38.91 -27.88
C VAL A 1003 -10.26 38.94 -26.70
N GLU A 1004 -11.28 39.79 -26.75
CA GLU A 1004 -12.31 39.85 -25.72
C GLU A 1004 -13.09 38.55 -25.59
N ALA A 1005 -13.53 37.98 -26.72
CA ALA A 1005 -14.25 36.70 -26.73
C ALA A 1005 -13.36 35.56 -26.23
N GLN A 1006 -12.07 35.57 -26.59
CA GLN A 1006 -11.09 34.59 -26.13
C GLN A 1006 -10.85 34.69 -24.62
N VAL A 1007 -10.61 35.90 -24.09
CA VAL A 1007 -10.43 36.12 -22.65
C VAL A 1007 -11.69 35.72 -21.90
N ASP A 1008 -12.87 36.13 -22.35
CA ASP A 1008 -14.13 35.77 -21.68
C ASP A 1008 -14.36 34.25 -21.67
N ALA A 1009 -14.12 33.56 -22.78
CA ALA A 1009 -14.18 32.11 -22.86
C ALA A 1009 -13.19 31.43 -21.89
N MET A 1010 -11.98 31.97 -21.73
CA MET A 1010 -11.02 31.46 -20.73
C MET A 1010 -11.56 31.59 -19.30
N PHE A 1011 -12.17 32.72 -18.96
CA PHE A 1011 -12.80 32.93 -17.65
C PHE A 1011 -13.99 31.99 -17.43
N GLN A 1012 -14.83 31.79 -18.45
CA GLN A 1012 -15.95 30.84 -18.38
C GLN A 1012 -15.46 29.39 -18.18
N MET A 1013 -14.43 28.95 -18.92
CA MET A 1013 -13.88 27.60 -18.82
C MET A 1013 -13.15 27.32 -17.50
N ALA A 1014 -12.45 28.32 -16.93
CA ALA A 1014 -11.67 28.14 -15.70
C ALA A 1014 -12.47 28.45 -14.42
N LEU A 1015 -13.29 29.50 -14.45
CA LEU A 1015 -13.97 30.08 -13.28
C LEU A 1015 -15.49 29.97 -13.32
N ASN A 1016 -16.10 29.49 -14.42
CA ASN A 1016 -17.55 29.41 -14.64
C ASN A 1016 -18.28 30.75 -14.53
N ARG A 1017 -17.62 31.84 -14.89
CA ARG A 1017 -18.24 33.17 -14.99
C ARG A 1017 -17.56 33.98 -16.09
N ALA A 1018 -18.23 35.01 -16.58
CA ALA A 1018 -17.63 36.00 -17.46
C ALA A 1018 -16.49 36.76 -16.76
N ALA A 1019 -15.56 37.29 -17.54
CA ALA A 1019 -14.54 38.22 -17.07
C ALA A 1019 -15.21 39.54 -16.62
N THR A 1020 -14.77 40.11 -15.50
CA THR A 1020 -15.22 41.46 -15.13
C THR A 1020 -14.61 42.49 -16.08
N PRO A 1021 -15.19 43.70 -16.21
CA PRO A 1021 -14.64 44.75 -17.06
C PRO A 1021 -13.17 45.08 -16.73
N ASP A 1022 -12.79 45.05 -15.45
CA ASP A 1022 -11.43 45.31 -15.00
C ASP A 1022 -10.48 44.15 -15.33
N GLU A 1023 -10.93 42.90 -15.18
CA GLU A 1023 -10.16 41.71 -15.58
C GLU A 1023 -9.93 41.68 -17.09
N LEU A 1024 -10.95 42.02 -17.88
CA LEU A 1024 -10.86 42.11 -19.33
C LEU A 1024 -9.85 43.19 -19.76
N LYS A 1025 -9.95 44.38 -19.14
CA LYS A 1025 -9.01 45.49 -19.38
C LYS A 1025 -7.57 45.09 -19.01
N GLY A 1026 -7.38 44.46 -17.86
CA GLY A 1026 -6.08 43.98 -17.39
C GLY A 1026 -5.47 42.91 -18.29
N ALA A 1027 -6.25 41.92 -18.71
CA ALA A 1027 -5.82 40.86 -19.61
C ALA A 1027 -5.41 41.41 -20.99
N LYS A 1028 -6.17 42.37 -21.54
CA LYS A 1028 -5.82 43.04 -22.80
C LYS A 1028 -4.51 43.83 -22.68
N ALA A 1029 -4.33 44.57 -21.59
CA ALA A 1029 -3.09 45.31 -21.35
C ALA A 1029 -1.88 44.37 -21.25
N PHE A 1030 -2.04 43.23 -20.55
CA PHE A 1030 -1.01 42.20 -20.44
C PHE A 1030 -0.65 41.60 -21.80
N LEU A 1031 -1.64 41.21 -22.61
CA LEU A 1031 -1.40 40.66 -23.95
C LEU A 1031 -0.70 41.68 -24.86
N GLY A 1032 -1.11 42.95 -24.80
CA GLY A 1032 -0.46 44.02 -25.56
C GLY A 1032 1.01 44.24 -25.18
N ASP A 1033 1.34 44.25 -23.87
CA ASP A 1033 2.73 44.34 -23.43
C ASP A 1033 3.53 43.08 -23.78
N ALA A 1034 2.93 41.89 -23.66
CA ALA A 1034 3.55 40.63 -24.06
C ALA A 1034 3.88 40.59 -25.56
N ASP A 1035 2.97 41.06 -26.42
CA ASP A 1035 3.21 41.18 -27.86
C ASP A 1035 4.33 42.19 -28.17
N ALA A 1036 4.38 43.32 -27.45
CA ALA A 1036 5.45 44.31 -27.57
C ALA A 1036 6.80 43.77 -27.06
N GLN A 1037 6.81 42.97 -25.99
CA GLN A 1037 8.01 42.28 -25.50
C GLN A 1037 8.47 41.21 -26.48
N ALA A 1038 7.55 40.42 -27.04
CA ALA A 1038 7.87 39.40 -28.04
C ALA A 1038 8.42 40.01 -29.33
N ALA A 1039 7.86 41.15 -29.78
CA ALA A 1039 8.39 41.91 -30.91
C ALA A 1039 9.81 42.41 -30.61
N ARG A 1040 10.03 43.06 -29.45
CA ARG A 1040 11.37 43.50 -29.02
C ARG A 1040 12.37 42.35 -28.94
N ALA A 1041 11.96 41.20 -28.40
CA ALA A 1041 12.80 40.02 -28.29
C ALA A 1041 13.12 39.43 -29.68
N LYS A 1042 12.16 39.44 -30.61
CA LYS A 1042 12.37 39.02 -32.00
C LYS A 1042 13.34 39.95 -32.73
N ASP A 1043 13.20 41.26 -32.56
CA ASP A 1043 14.10 42.25 -33.14
C ASP A 1043 15.50 42.13 -32.53
N ALA A 1044 15.61 41.98 -31.21
CA ALA A 1044 16.88 41.71 -30.53
C ALA A 1044 17.53 40.40 -31.02
N LEU A 1045 16.73 39.35 -31.26
CA LEU A 1045 17.22 38.09 -31.81
C LEU A 1045 17.71 38.26 -33.25
N LEU A 1046 16.99 39.01 -34.08
CA LEU A 1046 17.39 39.31 -35.46
C LEU A 1046 18.70 40.11 -35.48
N ASN A 1047 18.80 41.15 -34.64
CA ASN A 1047 20.00 41.98 -34.49
C ASN A 1047 21.18 41.16 -33.98
N ALA A 1048 20.99 40.35 -32.94
CA ALA A 1048 22.04 39.48 -32.41
C ALA A 1048 22.52 38.47 -33.48
N ASN A 1049 21.60 37.90 -34.28
CA ASN A 1049 21.97 37.01 -35.38
C ASN A 1049 22.72 37.75 -36.51
N GLU A 1050 22.42 39.02 -36.74
CA GLU A 1050 23.16 39.86 -37.68
C GLU A 1050 24.55 40.22 -37.15
N GLU A 1051 24.67 40.59 -35.89
CA GLU A 1051 25.96 40.81 -35.22
C GLU A 1051 26.83 39.54 -35.21
N ILE A 1052 26.25 38.37 -34.95
CA ILE A 1052 26.95 37.09 -35.05
C ILE A 1052 27.48 36.90 -36.47
N ARG A 1053 26.65 37.08 -37.51
CA ARG A 1053 27.08 36.95 -38.92
C ARG A 1053 28.19 37.94 -39.28
N ASN A 1054 28.08 39.20 -38.85
CA ASN A 1054 29.08 40.23 -39.11
C ASN A 1054 30.40 39.94 -38.38
N THR A 1055 30.32 39.50 -37.12
CA THR A 1055 31.48 39.12 -36.31
C THR A 1055 32.16 37.90 -36.90
N GLU A 1056 31.41 36.89 -37.34
CA GLU A 1056 31.93 35.70 -38.02
C GLU A 1056 32.65 36.08 -39.33
N ALA A 1057 32.08 37.00 -40.12
CA ALA A 1057 32.71 37.52 -41.33
C ALA A 1057 34.03 38.26 -41.03
N GLN A 1058 34.07 39.11 -40.00
CA GLN A 1058 35.28 39.79 -39.54
C GLN A 1058 36.34 38.79 -39.04
N LEU A 1059 35.92 37.79 -38.26
CA LEU A 1059 36.78 36.72 -37.78
C LEU A 1059 37.40 35.96 -38.96
N SER A 1060 36.61 35.66 -39.99
CA SER A 1060 37.07 35.00 -41.19
C SER A 1060 38.06 35.86 -41.98
N ALA A 1061 37.78 37.17 -42.11
CA ALA A 1061 38.66 38.12 -42.79
C ALA A 1061 40.03 38.28 -42.10
N LEU A 1062 40.08 38.19 -40.77
CA LEU A 1062 41.32 38.18 -40.00
C LEU A 1062 42.06 36.84 -40.06
N ARG A 1063 41.31 35.72 -40.01
CA ARG A 1063 41.87 34.36 -39.94
C ARG A 1063 42.40 33.86 -41.29
N GLU A 1064 41.74 34.17 -42.39
CA GLU A 1064 42.11 33.60 -43.70
C GLU A 1064 43.48 34.03 -44.24
N PRO A 1065 43.93 35.30 -44.09
CA PRO A 1065 45.29 35.70 -44.44
C PRO A 1065 46.34 34.95 -43.61
N LEU A 1066 46.11 34.82 -42.30
CA LEU A 1066 47.00 34.10 -41.39
C LEU A 1066 47.02 32.60 -41.68
N ARG A 1067 45.86 32.01 -42.01
CA ARG A 1067 45.73 30.62 -42.43
C ARG A 1067 46.48 30.36 -43.72
N LYS A 1068 46.41 31.25 -44.72
CA LYS A 1068 47.19 31.15 -45.96
C LYS A 1068 48.69 31.26 -45.69
N GLN A 1069 49.13 32.17 -44.82
CA GLN A 1069 50.55 32.30 -44.42
C GLN A 1069 51.06 31.06 -43.67
N LEU A 1070 50.26 30.50 -42.76
CA LEU A 1070 50.61 29.28 -42.02
C LEU A 1070 50.63 28.05 -42.94
N LEU A 1071 49.71 27.94 -43.90
CA LEU A 1071 49.73 26.87 -44.91
C LEU A 1071 50.92 27.00 -45.88
N ALA A 1072 51.35 28.22 -46.22
CA ALA A 1072 52.56 28.46 -46.99
C ALA A 1072 53.82 28.06 -46.20
N LYS A 1073 53.92 28.47 -44.92
CA LYS A 1073 55.01 28.05 -44.01
C LYS A 1073 55.03 26.53 -43.73
N ARG A 1074 53.88 25.86 -43.82
CA ARG A 1074 53.76 24.41 -43.64
C ARG A 1074 54.12 23.61 -44.90
N LYS A 1075 54.25 24.26 -46.06
CA LYS A 1075 54.77 23.63 -47.29
C LYS A 1075 56.31 23.59 -47.35
N GLU A 1076 57.01 24.32 -46.48
CA GLU A 1076 58.48 24.39 -46.42
C GLU A 1076 59.09 23.60 -45.23
N GLY A 1077 58.27 22.92 -44.42
CA GLY A 1077 58.73 22.05 -43.34
C GLY A 1077 58.44 20.59 -43.66
N GLU A 1078 59.50 19.77 -43.78
CA GLU A 1078 59.45 18.34 -44.09
C GLU A 1078 58.44 17.56 -43.23
N GLU A 1079 57.61 16.79 -43.90
CA GLU A 1079 56.63 15.88 -43.32
C GLU A 1079 57.31 14.68 -42.67
N SER A 1080 57.20 14.57 -41.34
CA SER A 1080 57.38 13.29 -40.63
C SER A 1080 56.02 12.56 -40.59
N THR A 1081 55.71 11.83 -41.65
CA THR A 1081 54.57 10.88 -41.68
C THR A 1081 54.92 9.61 -40.92
N VAL A 1082 54.42 9.46 -39.68
CA VAL A 1082 54.13 8.12 -39.16
C VAL A 1082 52.72 7.78 -39.64
N ALA A 1083 52.62 6.89 -40.63
CA ALA A 1083 51.35 6.44 -41.17
C ALA A 1083 50.58 5.62 -40.12
N GLY A 1084 49.62 6.26 -39.44
CA GLY A 1084 48.61 5.56 -38.66
C GLY A 1084 47.66 4.73 -39.54
N PRO A 1085 46.78 3.90 -38.94
CA PRO A 1085 45.81 3.12 -39.70
C PRO A 1085 44.94 4.03 -40.57
N LYS A 1086 44.75 3.64 -41.83
CA LYS A 1086 43.85 4.36 -42.74
C LYS A 1086 42.41 4.15 -42.24
N PRO A 1087 41.63 5.23 -42.03
CA PRO A 1087 40.26 5.08 -41.57
C PRO A 1087 39.42 4.33 -42.61
N PHE A 1088 38.48 3.52 -42.13
CA PHE A 1088 37.45 2.90 -42.95
C PHE A 1088 36.38 3.92 -43.33
N ALA A 1089 35.97 4.77 -42.37
CA ALA A 1089 35.06 5.89 -42.57
C ALA A 1089 35.54 7.11 -41.76
N ALA A 1090 35.30 8.32 -42.27
CA ALA A 1090 35.74 9.56 -41.64
C ALA A 1090 34.75 10.71 -41.87
N TRP A 1091 34.33 11.36 -40.79
CA TRP A 1091 33.49 12.55 -40.81
C TRP A 1091 34.21 13.71 -40.16
N ASP A 1092 34.23 14.87 -40.82
CA ASP A 1092 34.75 16.14 -40.28
C ASP A 1092 33.69 17.26 -40.27
N PHE A 1093 32.46 16.91 -40.68
CA PHE A 1093 31.27 17.77 -40.75
C PHE A 1093 31.40 19.10 -41.50
N SER A 1094 32.54 19.34 -42.15
CA SER A 1094 32.78 20.52 -42.99
C SER A 1094 31.91 20.54 -44.26
N LYS A 1095 31.50 19.34 -44.71
CA LYS A 1095 30.64 19.10 -45.87
C LYS A 1095 29.36 18.35 -45.47
N GLY A 1096 28.81 18.67 -44.30
CA GLY A 1096 27.62 18.03 -43.75
C GLY A 1096 27.88 16.60 -43.29
N THR A 1097 26.95 15.69 -43.54
CA THR A 1097 27.00 14.30 -43.04
C THR A 1097 27.73 13.30 -43.94
N LYS A 1098 28.37 13.79 -45.00
CA LYS A 1098 29.10 12.94 -45.95
C LYS A 1098 30.39 12.41 -45.32
N ASP A 1099 30.52 11.09 -45.26
CA ASP A 1099 31.81 10.42 -45.11
C ASP A 1099 32.79 10.86 -46.21
N GLN A 1100 33.98 11.30 -45.79
CA GLN A 1100 35.05 11.79 -46.67
C GLN A 1100 35.68 10.68 -47.52
N LEU A 1101 35.45 9.41 -47.17
CA LEU A 1101 35.88 8.24 -47.94
C LEU A 1101 34.76 7.61 -48.77
N GLY A 1102 33.53 8.13 -48.64
CA GLY A 1102 32.37 7.71 -49.44
C GLY A 1102 31.79 6.32 -49.09
N GLN A 1103 32.17 5.72 -47.97
CA GLN A 1103 31.79 4.35 -47.59
C GLN A 1103 30.64 4.28 -46.58
N ALA A 1104 30.40 5.34 -45.80
CA ALA A 1104 29.39 5.35 -44.73
C ALA A 1104 28.76 6.73 -44.49
N HIS A 1105 28.05 7.30 -45.46
CA HIS A 1105 27.35 8.58 -45.27
C HIS A 1105 26.31 8.50 -44.13
N LEU A 1106 26.22 9.56 -43.30
CA LEU A 1106 25.31 9.60 -42.16
C LEU A 1106 23.97 10.26 -42.51
N SER A 1107 22.89 9.74 -41.92
CA SER A 1107 21.56 10.34 -41.86
C SER A 1107 21.31 10.87 -40.45
N LEU A 1108 20.72 12.05 -40.34
CA LEU A 1108 20.40 12.70 -39.06
C LEU A 1108 19.01 12.28 -38.58
N GLU A 1109 18.88 12.02 -37.29
CA GLU A 1109 17.67 11.51 -36.65
C GLU A 1109 17.35 12.32 -35.39
N GLY A 1110 16.05 12.41 -35.06
CA GLY A 1110 15.57 12.89 -33.75
C GLY A 1110 16.01 14.30 -33.31
N GLY A 1111 16.37 15.17 -34.26
CA GLY A 1111 16.76 16.57 -33.98
C GLY A 1111 18.25 16.85 -34.06
N ALA A 1112 19.09 15.87 -34.44
CA ALA A 1112 20.50 16.12 -34.73
C ALA A 1112 20.66 17.08 -35.92
N LYS A 1113 21.63 17.99 -35.84
CA LYS A 1113 21.94 18.97 -36.90
C LYS A 1113 23.44 19.15 -37.05
N VAL A 1114 23.89 19.54 -38.24
CA VAL A 1114 25.28 19.96 -38.46
C VAL A 1114 25.32 21.49 -38.41
N GLU A 1115 26.13 22.04 -37.50
CA GLU A 1115 26.22 23.48 -37.27
C GLU A 1115 27.66 23.86 -36.89
N GLY A 1116 28.21 24.87 -37.58
CA GLY A 1116 29.58 25.34 -37.36
C GLY A 1116 30.65 24.28 -37.58
N GLY A 1117 30.45 23.37 -38.54
CA GLY A 1117 31.39 22.28 -38.84
C GLY A 1117 31.44 21.16 -37.79
N ALA A 1118 30.36 20.98 -37.01
CA ALA A 1118 30.22 19.89 -36.04
C ALA A 1118 28.81 19.30 -36.04
N LEU A 1119 28.68 18.02 -35.69
CA LEU A 1119 27.40 17.37 -35.39
C LEU A 1119 26.95 17.76 -33.99
N VAL A 1120 25.81 18.42 -33.87
CA VAL A 1120 25.21 18.88 -32.60
C VAL A 1120 24.14 17.87 -32.14
N LEU A 1121 24.25 17.47 -30.87
CA LEU A 1121 23.44 16.43 -30.23
C LEU A 1121 22.82 16.98 -28.94
N ASP A 1122 21.50 16.78 -28.77
CA ASP A 1122 20.70 17.42 -27.73
C ASP A 1122 20.63 16.62 -26.41
N GLY A 1123 21.18 15.40 -26.36
CA GLY A 1123 21.09 14.50 -25.22
C GLY A 1123 19.71 13.91 -24.97
N LYS A 1124 18.74 14.09 -25.88
CA LYS A 1124 17.36 13.62 -25.72
C LYS A 1124 16.93 12.69 -26.84
N ARG A 1125 17.03 13.16 -28.09
CA ARG A 1125 16.56 12.42 -29.27
C ARG A 1125 17.50 12.50 -30.47
N GLY A 1126 18.42 13.46 -30.51
CA GLY A 1126 19.33 13.67 -31.63
C GLY A 1126 20.42 12.61 -31.72
N PHE A 1127 20.50 11.91 -32.86
CA PHE A 1127 21.64 11.05 -33.22
C PHE A 1127 21.83 11.01 -34.73
N ALA A 1128 22.94 10.46 -35.20
CA ALA A 1128 23.20 10.21 -36.62
C ALA A 1128 23.55 8.74 -36.86
N ARG A 1129 23.16 8.19 -38.01
CA ARG A 1129 23.41 6.78 -38.36
C ARG A 1129 23.89 6.60 -39.79
N SER A 1130 24.79 5.66 -40.02
CA SER A 1130 25.29 5.35 -41.36
C SER A 1130 24.38 4.38 -42.10
N GLN A 1131 24.59 4.26 -43.42
CA GLN A 1131 24.17 3.06 -44.15
C GLN A 1131 24.89 1.81 -43.60
N PRO A 1132 24.38 0.58 -43.86
CA PRO A 1132 25.06 -0.64 -43.47
C PRO A 1132 26.49 -0.71 -44.01
N LEU A 1133 27.42 -1.18 -43.19
CA LEU A 1133 28.84 -1.19 -43.52
C LEU A 1133 29.12 -2.14 -44.68
N ALA A 1134 29.82 -1.64 -45.71
CA ALA A 1134 30.16 -2.42 -46.90
C ALA A 1134 31.25 -3.49 -46.66
N LYS A 1135 31.97 -3.44 -45.53
CA LYS A 1135 33.03 -4.37 -45.17
C LYS A 1135 32.87 -4.91 -43.76
N ARG A 1136 33.45 -6.08 -43.54
CA ARG A 1136 33.58 -6.72 -42.23
C ARG A 1136 34.52 -5.89 -41.34
N LEU A 1137 34.14 -5.65 -40.08
CA LEU A 1137 35.00 -5.05 -39.05
C LEU A 1137 35.29 -6.07 -37.95
N ARG A 1138 36.57 -6.25 -37.60
CA ARG A 1138 37.00 -7.20 -36.56
C ARG A 1138 37.79 -6.47 -35.48
N ASP A 1139 39.10 -6.32 -35.67
CA ASP A 1139 39.93 -5.35 -34.97
C ASP A 1139 39.69 -3.97 -35.57
N LYS A 1140 39.58 -2.96 -34.70
CA LYS A 1140 39.07 -1.64 -35.08
C LYS A 1140 39.47 -0.57 -34.07
N THR A 1141 39.49 0.67 -34.52
CA THR A 1141 39.69 1.84 -33.67
C THR A 1141 38.48 2.76 -33.81
N LEU A 1142 37.77 3.00 -32.72
CA LEU A 1142 36.78 4.06 -32.70
C LEU A 1142 37.46 5.32 -32.21
N GLU A 1143 37.41 6.42 -32.95
CA GLU A 1143 37.97 7.71 -32.52
C GLU A 1143 37.04 8.89 -32.80
N ALA A 1144 37.01 9.86 -31.89
CA ALA A 1144 36.21 11.06 -32.01
C ALA A 1144 36.82 12.28 -31.31
N TRP A 1145 36.56 13.47 -31.87
CA TRP A 1145 36.80 14.77 -31.26
C TRP A 1145 35.47 15.32 -30.78
N VAL A 1146 35.26 15.31 -29.47
CA VAL A 1146 33.96 15.56 -28.84
C VAL A 1146 34.06 16.67 -27.80
N GLN A 1147 33.09 17.57 -27.80
CA GLN A 1147 32.85 18.52 -26.71
C GLN A 1147 31.51 18.15 -26.06
N LEU A 1148 31.48 17.98 -24.75
CA LEU A 1148 30.27 17.67 -23.99
C LEU A 1148 29.58 18.96 -23.56
N SER A 1149 28.25 18.98 -23.59
CA SER A 1149 27.46 20.11 -23.08
C SER A 1149 27.24 20.05 -21.57
N ASP A 1150 27.39 18.86 -20.98
CA ASP A 1150 27.25 18.61 -19.54
C ASP A 1150 28.16 17.47 -19.10
N LEU A 1151 28.98 17.67 -18.07
CA LEU A 1151 29.83 16.61 -17.47
C LEU A 1151 29.03 15.69 -16.52
N GLY A 1152 27.79 16.06 -16.17
CA GLY A 1152 26.84 15.27 -15.37
C GLY A 1152 26.04 14.24 -16.16
N GLN A 1153 26.06 14.30 -17.50
CA GLN A 1153 25.35 13.34 -18.36
C GLN A 1153 25.86 11.90 -18.14
N LYS A 1154 25.00 10.90 -18.38
CA LYS A 1154 25.30 9.48 -18.14
C LYS A 1154 24.91 8.62 -19.32
N GLY A 1155 25.75 7.64 -19.66
CA GLY A 1155 25.43 6.55 -20.58
C GLY A 1155 25.38 6.91 -22.07
N GLY A 1156 25.66 8.16 -22.45
CA GLY A 1156 25.66 8.62 -23.84
C GLY A 1156 26.80 8.01 -24.68
N GLY A 1157 26.48 7.57 -25.91
CA GLY A 1157 27.45 7.05 -26.88
C GLY A 1157 27.97 8.13 -27.83
N VAL A 1158 29.29 8.31 -27.90
CA VAL A 1158 29.94 9.26 -28.82
C VAL A 1158 29.98 8.71 -30.23
N ILE A 1159 30.57 7.52 -30.38
CA ILE A 1159 30.61 6.75 -31.61
C ILE A 1159 30.41 5.27 -31.28
N THR A 1160 29.53 4.64 -32.03
CA THR A 1160 29.08 3.26 -31.81
C THR A 1160 29.13 2.50 -33.12
N VAL A 1161 29.66 1.29 -33.12
CA VAL A 1161 29.40 0.28 -34.15
C VAL A 1161 28.44 -0.73 -33.55
N GLN A 1162 27.29 -0.98 -34.20
CA GLN A 1162 26.30 -1.93 -33.72
C GLN A 1162 25.79 -2.85 -34.82
N THR A 1163 25.23 -3.99 -34.44
CA THR A 1163 24.37 -4.80 -35.32
C THR A 1163 23.06 -4.09 -35.59
N ARG A 1164 22.42 -4.34 -36.73
CA ARG A 1164 21.16 -3.66 -37.14
C ARG A 1164 19.96 -3.89 -36.20
N ASP A 1165 20.01 -4.91 -35.35
CA ASP A 1165 19.04 -5.13 -34.28
C ASP A 1165 19.25 -4.21 -33.06
N GLY A 1166 20.40 -3.53 -32.98
CA GLY A 1166 20.82 -2.69 -31.87
C GLY A 1166 21.19 -3.46 -30.60
N VAL A 1167 21.36 -4.79 -30.68
CA VAL A 1167 21.63 -5.65 -29.52
C VAL A 1167 23.12 -5.74 -29.22
N ASN A 1168 23.95 -6.04 -30.23
CA ASN A 1168 25.40 -6.16 -30.06
C ASN A 1168 26.08 -4.86 -30.53
N PHE A 1169 26.98 -4.32 -29.71
CA PHE A 1169 27.66 -3.07 -30.04
C PHE A 1169 29.01 -2.93 -29.35
N ASP A 1170 29.86 -2.07 -29.92
CA ASP A 1170 31.07 -1.53 -29.33
C ASP A 1170 31.00 0.00 -29.46
N SER A 1171 31.18 0.71 -28.36
CA SER A 1171 30.97 2.17 -28.32
C SER A 1171 32.01 2.88 -27.45
N ILE A 1172 32.32 4.13 -27.80
CA ILE A 1172 32.89 5.09 -26.86
C ILE A 1172 31.74 5.68 -26.06
N VAL A 1173 31.64 5.33 -24.77
CA VAL A 1173 30.56 5.80 -23.90
C VAL A 1173 31.08 6.70 -22.79
N TYR A 1174 30.25 7.66 -22.37
CA TYR A 1174 30.56 8.56 -21.28
C TYR A 1174 29.73 8.24 -20.02
N ALA A 1175 30.40 8.13 -18.88
CA ALA A 1175 29.78 8.02 -17.56
C ALA A 1175 28.73 6.90 -17.39
N GLU A 1176 28.96 5.74 -18.04
CA GLU A 1176 28.07 4.56 -17.96
C GLU A 1176 28.18 3.82 -16.63
N LYS A 1177 29.41 3.47 -16.18
CA LYS A 1177 29.66 2.80 -14.89
C LYS A 1177 30.16 3.76 -13.82
N GLN A 1178 31.02 4.72 -14.20
CA GLN A 1178 31.64 5.68 -13.29
C GLN A 1178 31.44 7.09 -13.82
N GLY A 1179 30.87 7.97 -12.99
CA GLY A 1179 30.62 9.37 -13.36
C GLY A 1179 31.89 10.08 -13.83
N ARG A 1180 31.79 10.84 -14.92
CA ARG A 1180 32.87 11.60 -15.56
C ARG A 1180 34.02 10.79 -16.16
N HIS A 1181 33.82 9.54 -16.56
CA HIS A 1181 34.87 8.73 -17.20
C HIS A 1181 34.46 8.25 -18.60
N TRP A 1182 35.46 8.08 -19.47
CA TRP A 1182 35.29 7.43 -20.77
C TRP A 1182 35.44 5.92 -20.63
N LEU A 1183 34.60 5.15 -21.33
CA LEU A 1183 34.55 3.69 -21.22
C LEU A 1183 34.33 3.04 -22.60
N ALA A 1184 34.70 1.77 -22.72
CA ALA A 1184 34.32 0.92 -23.86
C ALA A 1184 32.97 0.26 -23.57
N GLY A 1185 31.88 0.77 -24.15
CA GLY A 1185 30.52 0.26 -23.98
C GLY A 1185 30.24 -0.99 -24.83
N SER A 1186 29.47 -1.94 -24.30
CA SER A 1186 29.09 -3.18 -24.99
C SER A 1186 27.84 -3.84 -24.39
N GLU A 1187 27.26 -4.80 -25.11
CA GLU A 1187 26.04 -5.49 -24.71
C GLU A 1187 26.16 -6.20 -23.36
N ASN A 1188 25.20 -5.96 -22.45
CA ASN A 1188 25.20 -6.51 -21.07
C ASN A 1188 26.53 -6.33 -20.33
N HIS A 1189 27.32 -5.30 -20.68
CA HIS A 1189 28.67 -5.04 -20.18
C HIS A 1189 29.69 -6.16 -20.43
N LYS A 1190 29.46 -7.06 -21.39
CA LYS A 1190 30.32 -8.23 -21.66
C LYS A 1190 31.78 -7.86 -21.96
N ARG A 1191 32.00 -6.78 -22.71
CA ARG A 1191 33.32 -6.22 -23.05
C ARG A 1191 33.59 -4.87 -22.37
N THR A 1192 32.77 -4.48 -21.39
CA THR A 1192 32.87 -3.18 -20.71
C THR A 1192 33.55 -3.30 -19.36
N ASP A 1193 34.72 -2.67 -19.26
CA ASP A 1193 35.49 -2.56 -18.03
C ASP A 1193 36.03 -1.15 -17.84
N GLU A 1194 36.47 -0.85 -16.62
CA GLU A 1194 37.04 0.45 -16.27
C GLU A 1194 38.51 0.52 -16.71
N PHE A 1195 38.83 1.56 -17.48
CA PHE A 1195 40.21 1.90 -17.79
C PHE A 1195 40.96 2.50 -16.58
N ASN A 1196 40.27 2.92 -15.51
CA ASN A 1196 40.86 3.69 -14.40
C ASN A 1196 41.57 4.98 -14.89
N GLY A 1197 41.05 5.60 -15.94
CA GLY A 1197 41.55 6.88 -16.46
C GLY A 1197 41.17 8.05 -15.53
N SER A 1198 41.69 9.25 -15.82
CA SER A 1198 41.34 10.45 -15.07
C SER A 1198 39.90 10.90 -15.32
N LYS A 1199 39.25 11.49 -14.31
CA LYS A 1199 37.95 12.17 -14.47
C LYS A 1199 38.05 13.25 -15.54
N GLU A 1200 37.08 13.27 -16.46
CA GLU A 1200 36.96 14.28 -17.50
C GLU A 1200 36.60 15.65 -16.90
N LYS A 1201 37.30 16.68 -17.37
CA LYS A 1201 37.15 18.08 -16.95
C LYS A 1201 37.19 19.04 -18.14
N GLU A 1202 37.94 18.70 -19.19
CA GLU A 1202 38.26 19.56 -20.32
C GLU A 1202 37.17 19.52 -21.41
N ALA A 1203 36.42 18.42 -21.50
CA ALA A 1203 35.43 18.22 -22.57
C ALA A 1203 34.28 19.24 -22.56
N LEU A 1204 34.10 20.00 -21.47
CA LEU A 1204 33.13 21.11 -21.42
C LEU A 1204 33.71 22.39 -22.06
N GLU A 1205 34.99 22.65 -21.83
CA GLU A 1205 35.69 23.88 -22.25
C GLU A 1205 36.08 23.85 -23.73
N GLY A 1206 36.26 22.67 -24.31
CA GLY A 1206 36.59 22.52 -25.73
C GLY A 1206 36.54 21.08 -26.24
N PRO A 1207 36.77 20.86 -27.55
CA PRO A 1207 36.76 19.53 -28.13
C PRO A 1207 37.95 18.71 -27.67
N VAL A 1208 37.66 17.48 -27.28
CA VAL A 1208 38.64 16.57 -26.76
C VAL A 1208 38.75 15.31 -27.61
N HIS A 1209 39.96 14.81 -27.82
CA HIS A 1209 40.18 13.59 -28.60
C HIS A 1209 40.09 12.35 -27.70
N VAL A 1210 39.24 11.40 -28.08
CA VAL A 1210 39.07 10.10 -27.42
C VAL A 1210 39.16 9.01 -28.49
N ALA A 1211 39.94 7.96 -28.23
CA ALA A 1211 40.01 6.79 -29.08
C ALA A 1211 39.98 5.49 -28.26
N ILE A 1212 39.30 4.47 -28.75
CA ILE A 1212 39.30 3.12 -28.16
C ILE A 1212 39.70 2.13 -29.25
N VAL A 1213 40.80 1.41 -29.00
CA VAL A 1213 41.39 0.42 -29.90
C VAL A 1213 41.02 -0.98 -29.42
N TYR A 1214 40.37 -1.74 -30.30
CA TYR A 1214 40.01 -3.15 -30.10
C TYR A 1214 41.01 -4.01 -30.89
N HIS A 1215 41.96 -4.61 -30.18
CA HIS A 1215 43.06 -5.36 -30.77
C HIS A 1215 42.64 -6.76 -31.23
N ALA A 1216 43.34 -7.32 -32.21
CA ALA A 1216 43.09 -8.67 -32.73
C ALA A 1216 43.19 -9.77 -31.64
N ASP A 1217 43.98 -9.52 -30.59
CA ASP A 1217 44.18 -10.42 -29.44
C ASP A 1217 43.13 -10.24 -28.32
N GLY A 1218 42.08 -9.42 -28.55
CA GLY A 1218 40.99 -9.16 -27.62
C GLY A 1218 41.31 -8.11 -26.54
N LYS A 1219 42.48 -7.47 -26.56
CA LYS A 1219 42.75 -6.32 -25.70
C LYS A 1219 41.94 -5.10 -26.14
N ILE A 1220 41.59 -4.25 -25.18
CA ILE A 1220 40.92 -2.97 -25.39
C ILE A 1220 41.74 -1.87 -24.71
N THR A 1221 42.19 -0.90 -25.49
CA THR A 1221 43.02 0.23 -25.02
C THR A 1221 42.31 1.55 -25.28
N GLY A 1222 42.13 2.36 -24.24
CA GLY A 1222 41.62 3.72 -24.34
C GLY A 1222 42.76 4.74 -24.49
N TYR A 1223 42.51 5.80 -25.26
CA TYR A 1223 43.39 6.95 -25.43
C TYR A 1223 42.61 8.25 -25.26
N ARG A 1224 43.28 9.26 -24.69
CA ARG A 1224 42.75 10.59 -24.42
C ARG A 1224 43.81 11.62 -24.83
N ASN A 1225 43.46 12.51 -25.77
CA ASN A 1225 44.39 13.47 -26.39
C ASN A 1225 45.71 12.82 -26.86
N GLY A 1226 45.61 11.62 -27.45
CA GLY A 1226 46.76 10.87 -27.98
C GLY A 1226 47.60 10.14 -26.93
N LYS A 1227 47.28 10.26 -25.63
CA LYS A 1227 47.96 9.55 -24.53
C LYS A 1227 47.11 8.36 -24.04
N PRO A 1228 47.70 7.26 -23.56
CA PRO A 1228 46.94 6.17 -22.95
C PRO A 1228 46.04 6.66 -21.81
N TYR A 1229 44.75 6.30 -21.87
CA TYR A 1229 43.75 6.67 -20.87
C TYR A 1229 43.63 5.54 -19.85
N GLY A 1230 44.57 5.47 -18.91
CA GLY A 1230 44.60 4.43 -17.88
C GLY A 1230 45.11 3.08 -18.39
N ARG A 1231 44.58 1.98 -17.84
CA ARG A 1231 45.03 0.60 -18.12
C ARG A 1231 44.40 0.03 -19.39
N THR A 1232 45.13 -0.81 -20.10
CA THR A 1232 44.55 -1.72 -21.11
C THR A 1232 43.96 -2.94 -20.41
N PHE A 1233 42.79 -3.41 -20.84
CA PHE A 1233 42.16 -4.62 -20.28
C PHE A 1233 41.75 -5.61 -21.38
N ARG A 1234 41.43 -6.85 -20.97
CA ARG A 1234 40.92 -7.91 -21.85
C ARG A 1234 39.64 -8.49 -21.24
N ARG A 1235 38.58 -8.59 -22.03
CA ARG A 1235 37.28 -9.21 -21.69
C ARG A 1235 36.94 -10.26 -22.77
N ASP A 1236 35.69 -10.73 -22.86
CA ASP A 1236 35.21 -11.74 -23.84
C ASP A 1236 35.81 -11.59 -25.26
N ALA A 1237 35.80 -12.67 -26.05
CA ALA A 1237 36.40 -12.69 -27.39
C ALA A 1237 36.00 -11.49 -28.29
N LEU A 1238 36.95 -11.02 -29.11
CA LEU A 1238 36.81 -9.88 -30.01
C LEU A 1238 35.52 -9.97 -30.84
N ARG A 1239 34.74 -8.87 -30.83
CA ARG A 1239 33.49 -8.80 -31.59
C ARG A 1239 33.74 -8.46 -33.04
N GLU A 1240 33.28 -9.37 -33.89
CA GLU A 1240 33.23 -9.22 -35.32
C GLU A 1240 31.85 -8.71 -35.79
N TYR A 1241 31.87 -7.72 -36.68
CA TYR A 1241 30.71 -7.18 -37.38
C TYR A 1241 30.81 -7.53 -38.87
N LYS A 1242 29.82 -8.26 -39.39
CA LYS A 1242 29.79 -8.68 -40.79
C LYS A 1242 29.38 -7.50 -41.70
N ALA A 1243 29.86 -7.52 -42.95
CA ALA A 1243 29.40 -6.58 -43.97
C ALA A 1243 27.87 -6.71 -44.16
N GLY A 1244 27.16 -5.58 -44.26
CA GLY A 1244 25.70 -5.53 -44.43
C GLY A 1244 24.88 -5.65 -43.14
N ASP A 1245 25.44 -6.20 -42.06
CA ASP A 1245 24.72 -6.48 -40.81
C ASP A 1245 25.02 -5.50 -39.67
N ALA A 1246 25.90 -4.52 -39.92
CA ALA A 1246 26.30 -3.53 -38.94
C ALA A 1246 26.23 -2.10 -39.49
N GLU A 1247 26.14 -1.13 -38.60
CA GLU A 1247 26.10 0.30 -38.91
C GLU A 1247 26.91 1.11 -37.88
N VAL A 1248 27.33 2.32 -38.25
CA VAL A 1248 27.93 3.30 -37.34
C VAL A 1248 26.87 4.29 -36.88
N MET A 1249 26.89 4.62 -35.60
CA MET A 1249 26.04 5.66 -35.03
C MET A 1249 26.86 6.67 -34.23
N LEU A 1250 26.42 7.93 -34.25
CA LEU A 1250 26.96 9.02 -33.44
C LEU A 1250 25.86 9.61 -32.57
N GLY A 1251 26.14 9.79 -31.27
CA GLY A 1251 25.20 10.41 -30.32
C GLY A 1251 24.23 9.47 -29.61
N MET A 1252 24.29 8.17 -29.90
CA MET A 1252 23.50 7.14 -29.21
C MET A 1252 24.36 5.91 -28.89
N ARG A 1253 24.22 5.39 -27.67
CA ARG A 1253 24.97 4.21 -27.18
C ARG A 1253 24.68 2.95 -27.98
N HIS A 1254 23.40 2.59 -28.16
CA HIS A 1254 22.94 1.49 -29.02
C HIS A 1254 21.40 1.51 -29.13
N GLY A 1255 20.84 0.90 -30.18
CA GLY A 1255 19.39 0.71 -30.36
C GLY A 1255 18.87 1.11 -31.74
N LYS A 1256 17.55 0.99 -31.94
CA LYS A 1256 16.88 1.34 -33.21
C LYS A 1256 16.29 2.76 -33.25
N GLY A 1257 16.17 3.42 -32.10
CA GLY A 1257 15.62 4.77 -31.96
C GLY A 1257 15.98 5.37 -30.60
N ALA A 1258 15.74 6.67 -30.44
CA ALA A 1258 16.09 7.43 -29.24
C ALA A 1258 15.49 6.83 -27.96
N SER A 1259 16.29 6.75 -26.89
CA SER A 1259 15.88 6.15 -25.62
C SER A 1259 16.69 6.70 -24.45
N GLY A 1260 16.13 7.66 -23.70
CA GLY A 1260 16.56 8.04 -22.35
C GLY A 1260 18.07 8.22 -22.16
N ASP A 1261 18.63 7.49 -21.20
CA ASP A 1261 20.03 7.52 -20.72
C ASP A 1261 21.09 7.05 -21.73
N ARG A 1262 20.73 6.84 -23.00
CA ARG A 1262 21.63 6.35 -24.07
C ARG A 1262 22.14 7.46 -24.97
N MET A 1263 21.64 8.67 -24.79
CA MET A 1263 21.84 9.80 -25.70
C MET A 1263 22.97 10.70 -25.22
N LEU A 1264 23.78 11.21 -26.15
CA LEU A 1264 24.87 12.14 -25.84
C LEU A 1264 24.41 13.59 -26.00
N ALA A 1265 24.71 14.44 -25.02
CA ALA A 1265 24.59 15.89 -25.11
C ALA A 1265 25.95 16.51 -25.43
N GLY A 1266 26.11 17.08 -26.63
CA GLY A 1266 27.39 17.65 -27.03
C GLY A 1266 27.55 17.92 -28.53
N ARG A 1267 28.79 18.18 -28.93
CA ARG A 1267 29.21 18.41 -30.32
C ARG A 1267 30.30 17.42 -30.70
N VAL A 1268 30.15 16.74 -31.84
CA VAL A 1268 31.19 15.90 -32.44
C VAL A 1268 31.76 16.63 -33.64
N PHE A 1269 33.03 17.00 -33.56
CA PHE A 1269 33.72 17.78 -34.60
C PHE A 1269 34.36 16.89 -35.66
N LYS A 1270 34.74 15.67 -35.25
CA LYS A 1270 35.35 14.69 -36.13
C LYS A 1270 35.16 13.30 -35.56
N ALA A 1271 34.93 12.31 -36.41
CA ALA A 1271 34.76 10.92 -36.01
C ALA A 1271 35.32 9.99 -37.08
N ARG A 1272 35.95 8.88 -36.68
CA ARG A 1272 36.51 7.86 -37.57
C ARG A 1272 36.38 6.45 -36.99
N VAL A 1273 36.33 5.48 -37.89
CA VAL A 1273 36.34 4.03 -37.61
C VAL A 1273 37.50 3.37 -38.34
#